data_AF-A0A834H4X4-F1
#
_entry.id   AF-A0A834H4X4-F1
#
_cell.length_a   1.000
_cell.length_b   1.000
_cell.length_c   1.000
_cell.angle_alpha   90.00
_cell.angle_beta   90.00
_cell.angle_gamma   90.00
#
_symmetry.space_group_name_H-M   'P 1'
#
loop_
_entity.id
_entity.type
_entity.pdbx_description
1 polymer ?
#
loop_
_entity_poly.entity_id
_entity_poly.type
_entity_poly.pdbx_seq_one_letter_code
_entity_poly.pdbx_strand_id
1 'polypeptide(L)'
;MCTPQCICEKLGGLGFEEAKKAGKYVHHYSKNLQKLKDKLKDLDDCMEIITREVSVANGCGDEIEVNVSHWQTDANKFKADIEKLMGESTTKASISCTACSCPNIVWRYKFSKQAEEKIAEAVELIGKYNNFNHQISNPRSHYAENLQKLKDKLRDLDDCRGTITRKVSEANGLGDEIEVNVLHWQTDAGSLIDDIEQFIRESTTKANICSTPDITWQYNFSKQAEEKIANADGLIIKYNNFNQISHPRSHYAENLQKLKDKLRDLDDCRETITREVSEANGRGDEIEVNVSHWQTDVGSLKDDIEQLIRESTTKANICSTSECPRPDITWQYNFSKQAEEKKAEADGLIIKYNNFNQISHPRPRPPELESLSDKNYVDFDSRASIFKDIMDALKDSNVNMIGVFGLGGVGKTTLVKEVGEQMRKDGTFKQVAMAVVSKDLNVKEVQSRLAASLNFKFKAELDDQVGRATELWNKLTNGDKYLIILDDIWQEVKMKAIGIPCIDERKCCKVVLTSRNEDLLSGRMEVDKNFSIALLSSAEAWTLFMKKVGNTIESQLEIKSLAYEVCERCKGLPVAINALGEALKGKQEHAWKTALNKLDKYMLKNIVDINPSVFASLRVSYDMLHLKDAKSCFLLCCLFGENAETPLDELTRFWFAGSFLAQKPCTLEEARNDVHTVVDALKSASLLSNGNDENVVKIHDVIRDVGISIAREEEAFLVDHGAFEWPQNPPNGPSYSAISLIFKNVNEHPDGLVYPKLHTLTVVNSKLSDLELPDNFFNGMMQLTVLTISGIRMWRLPSSLAKLKNLRMLYLDDCELDDIAILKDLKSNLEVLRLNDFSIEVLPPEIGHLTSLQVLDLRGCDNLTVIPRGVTSNLTSLEELYFPENFDNWGATTDEQQGTSNRENLSLEELRRPLSTGKLTTLHIYIPDVMLLPKEDLIFGNLKGFKISVGSKIKTSEEIFGRCMLKLEGIALRNEFIPLVDKAEGVVLSEIEGLKEVFHDRGVGNRFLDLKYLKVKSCVEDLKYLLGEPKSSVQSHGLHRLPSFNNLTVLIIKNCKSKYLFSPTTAKGLVHLEQLEVRSCINMEGIVAFEGRNDNDEFTSEVKFCKLEQLELEDLPNLLSFYAQKVKTGSTMGSSSVCAQPLFSGKVIFSVLESLTIEGLDNIITIWDKRSIATWQEQGSFCQLIKLEVKSCSKLMHVFPSNMHPLLKNLKTLEVEKCETMKGIAEIEGERDEDGHRNEVCFIKLRTLILLGLCIYDICFIIILVSYFESFPVGS
;
A
#
# COMPACT_ATOMS: atom_id res chain seq x y z
N MET A 1 -46.77 26.61 6.52
CA MET A 1 -46.20 27.97 6.51
C MET A 1 -47.34 28.98 6.40
N CYS A 2 -47.52 29.87 7.37
CA CYS A 2 -48.43 31.00 7.24
C CYS A 2 -47.92 31.95 6.15
N THR A 3 -48.82 32.51 5.36
CA THR A 3 -48.48 33.49 4.31
C THR A 3 -47.90 34.76 4.93
N PRO A 4 -46.98 35.48 4.24
CA PRO A 4 -46.40 36.74 4.71
C PRO A 4 -47.43 37.77 5.17
N GLN A 5 -48.62 37.72 4.58
CA GLN A 5 -49.76 38.60 4.87
C GLN A 5 -50.30 38.43 6.30
N CYS A 6 -50.25 37.22 6.86
CA CYS A 6 -50.74 36.93 8.22
C CYS A 6 -49.79 37.44 9.33
N ILE A 7 -48.51 37.68 8.99
CA ILE A 7 -47.52 38.28 9.89
C ILE A 7 -47.68 39.80 9.95
N CYS A 8 -47.97 40.42 8.80
CA CYS A 8 -48.20 41.87 8.72
C CYS A 8 -49.46 42.32 9.47
N GLU A 9 -50.55 41.53 9.46
CA GLU A 9 -51.80 41.89 10.14
C GLU A 9 -51.72 41.81 11.68
N LYS A 10 -50.87 40.94 12.24
CA LYS A 10 -50.71 40.77 13.69
C LYS A 10 -49.67 41.68 14.33
N LEU A 11 -48.77 42.27 13.56
CA LEU A 11 -47.82 43.32 13.99
C LEU A 11 -48.42 44.72 13.75
N GLY A 12 -49.70 44.89 14.11
CA GLY A 12 -50.50 46.08 13.83
C GLY A 12 -49.76 47.39 14.09
N GLY A 13 -49.46 48.10 13.00
CA GLY A 13 -49.03 49.51 13.00
C GLY A 13 -47.56 49.80 12.70
N LEU A 14 -46.72 48.80 12.41
CA LEU A 14 -45.28 49.02 12.17
C LEU A 14 -44.92 49.01 10.67
N GLY A 15 -44.14 50.00 10.22
CA GLY A 15 -43.74 50.15 8.82
C GLY A 15 -42.87 49.00 8.31
N PHE A 16 -42.71 48.84 6.99
CA PHE A 16 -41.99 47.73 6.35
C PHE A 16 -40.54 47.52 6.90
N GLU A 17 -39.87 48.60 7.30
CA GLU A 17 -38.57 48.58 7.98
C GLU A 17 -38.60 47.93 9.37
N GLU A 18 -39.63 48.20 10.17
CA GLU A 18 -39.79 47.68 11.53
C GLU A 18 -40.19 46.21 11.54
N ALA A 19 -40.98 45.75 10.56
CA ALA A 19 -41.27 44.33 10.35
C ALA A 19 -40.00 43.53 9.97
N LYS A 20 -39.09 44.13 9.18
CA LYS A 20 -37.79 43.53 8.82
C LYS A 20 -36.86 43.41 10.03
N LYS A 21 -36.86 44.42 10.92
CA LYS A 21 -36.17 44.34 12.22
C LYS A 21 -36.77 43.26 13.12
N ALA A 22 -38.09 43.16 13.22
CA ALA A 22 -38.74 42.13 14.03
C ALA A 22 -38.43 40.70 13.55
N GLY A 23 -38.37 40.48 12.24
CA GLY A 23 -37.95 39.20 11.65
C GLY A 23 -36.51 38.79 12.00
N LYS A 24 -35.57 39.75 12.07
CA LYS A 24 -34.18 39.49 12.48
C LYS A 24 -34.07 38.94 13.90
N TYR A 25 -34.74 39.54 14.88
CA TYR A 25 -34.70 39.05 16.26
C TYR A 25 -35.28 37.64 16.39
N VAL A 26 -36.33 37.32 15.64
CA VAL A 26 -36.92 35.96 15.64
C VAL A 26 -35.99 34.94 14.99
N HIS A 27 -35.33 35.31 13.88
CA HIS A 27 -34.38 34.47 13.16
C HIS A 27 -33.08 34.26 13.95
N HIS A 28 -32.64 35.27 14.71
CA HIS A 28 -31.45 35.22 15.55
C HIS A 28 -31.75 34.84 17.00
N TYR A 29 -32.97 34.44 17.36
CA TYR A 29 -33.38 34.14 18.74
C TYR A 29 -32.43 33.16 19.46
N SER A 30 -32.14 32.01 18.85
CA SER A 30 -31.22 31.03 19.44
C SER A 30 -29.79 31.57 19.50
N LYS A 31 -29.37 32.31 18.48
CA LYS A 31 -28.04 32.94 18.39
C LYS A 31 -27.84 34.01 19.47
N ASN A 32 -28.85 34.85 19.72
CA ASN A 32 -28.81 35.90 20.74
C ASN A 32 -28.88 35.31 22.15
N LEU A 33 -29.68 34.26 22.39
CA LEU A 33 -29.66 33.53 23.65
C LEU A 33 -28.34 32.81 23.90
N GLN A 34 -27.73 32.23 22.87
CA GLN A 34 -26.41 31.60 23.01
C GLN A 34 -25.33 32.66 23.29
N LYS A 35 -25.32 33.78 22.56
CA LYS A 35 -24.42 34.91 22.85
C LYS A 35 -24.57 35.44 24.28
N LEU A 36 -25.80 35.48 24.80
CA LEU A 36 -26.04 35.86 26.20
C LEU A 36 -25.48 34.83 27.18
N LYS A 37 -25.61 33.53 26.90
CA LYS A 37 -24.99 32.46 27.71
C LYS A 37 -23.47 32.54 27.67
N ASP A 38 -22.88 32.77 26.51
CA ASP A 38 -21.43 32.90 26.35
C ASP A 38 -20.94 34.11 27.17
N LYS A 39 -21.65 35.25 27.11
CA LYS A 39 -21.34 36.43 27.93
C LYS A 39 -21.58 36.24 29.42
N LEU A 40 -22.54 35.39 29.81
CA LEU A 40 -22.74 35.02 31.21
C LEU A 40 -21.57 34.17 31.73
N LYS A 41 -21.02 33.29 30.89
CA LYS A 41 -19.81 32.53 31.22
C LYS A 41 -18.60 33.46 31.40
N ASP A 42 -18.40 34.43 30.50
CA ASP A 42 -17.35 35.45 30.65
C ASP A 42 -17.49 36.23 31.98
N LEU A 43 -18.71 36.56 32.39
CA LEU A 43 -18.98 37.25 33.66
C LEU A 43 -18.75 36.34 34.89
N ASP A 44 -19.07 35.05 34.80
CA ASP A 44 -18.81 34.06 35.86
C ASP A 44 -17.30 33.91 36.10
N ASP A 45 -16.51 33.82 35.02
CA ASP A 45 -15.05 33.77 35.11
C ASP A 45 -14.49 35.05 35.79
N CYS A 46 -15.04 36.23 35.47
CA CYS A 46 -14.68 37.50 36.13
C CYS A 46 -15.05 37.51 37.64
N MET A 47 -16.22 36.98 38.00
CA MET A 47 -16.65 36.91 39.41
C MET A 47 -15.79 35.96 40.23
N GLU A 48 -15.34 34.85 39.65
CA GLU A 48 -14.45 33.89 40.32
C GLU A 48 -13.10 34.54 40.65
N ILE A 49 -12.55 35.33 39.72
CA ILE A 49 -11.29 36.07 39.92
C ILE A 49 -11.43 37.10 41.04
N ILE A 50 -12.45 37.98 41.01
CA ILE A 50 -12.65 39.00 42.06
C ILE A 50 -12.93 38.36 43.41
N THR A 51 -13.68 37.26 43.47
CA THR A 51 -13.98 36.58 44.74
C THR A 51 -12.70 36.03 45.38
N ARG A 52 -11.78 35.49 44.56
CA ARG A 52 -10.46 35.07 45.01
C ARG A 52 -9.64 36.26 45.50
N GLU A 53 -9.60 37.37 44.78
CA GLU A 53 -8.81 38.55 45.15
C GLU A 53 -9.35 39.28 46.40
N VAL A 54 -10.67 39.37 46.57
CA VAL A 54 -11.33 39.86 47.79
C VAL A 54 -11.02 38.95 48.99
N SER A 55 -10.95 37.63 48.78
CA SER A 55 -10.56 36.69 49.85
C SER A 55 -9.11 36.91 50.32
N VAL A 56 -8.21 37.26 49.39
CA VAL A 56 -6.81 37.59 49.68
C VAL A 56 -6.70 38.91 50.43
N ALA A 57 -7.40 39.96 49.99
CA ALA A 57 -7.40 41.26 50.66
C ALA A 57 -7.99 41.21 52.08
N ASN A 58 -9.07 40.45 52.29
CA ASN A 58 -9.59 40.18 53.63
C ASN A 58 -8.60 39.40 54.51
N GLY A 59 -7.78 38.54 53.92
CA GLY A 59 -6.69 37.83 54.60
C GLY A 59 -5.51 38.73 55.00
N CYS A 60 -5.30 39.83 54.29
CA CYS A 60 -4.27 40.85 54.56
C CYS A 60 -4.75 41.97 55.52
N GLY A 61 -6.03 41.98 55.88
CA GLY A 61 -6.62 42.99 56.78
C GLY A 61 -6.92 44.33 56.11
N ASP A 62 -6.97 44.37 54.78
CA ASP A 62 -7.23 45.56 54.00
C ASP A 62 -8.75 45.80 53.83
N GLU A 63 -9.19 47.07 53.78
CA GLU A 63 -10.59 47.40 53.50
C GLU A 63 -10.89 47.30 52.00
N ILE A 64 -11.86 46.44 51.65
CA ILE A 64 -12.33 46.26 50.28
C ILE A 64 -13.02 47.52 49.77
N GLU A 65 -12.70 47.91 48.54
CA GLU A 65 -13.24 49.12 47.94
C GLU A 65 -14.76 48.98 47.65
N VAL A 66 -15.56 49.99 48.02
CA VAL A 66 -17.03 49.92 48.05
C VAL A 66 -17.63 49.63 46.66
N ASN A 67 -17.03 50.18 45.61
CA ASN A 67 -17.34 49.92 44.20
C ASN A 67 -17.22 48.44 43.80
N VAL A 68 -16.25 47.70 44.35
CA VAL A 68 -16.08 46.25 44.12
C VAL A 68 -17.23 45.47 44.75
N SER A 69 -17.62 45.84 45.98
CA SER A 69 -18.76 45.22 46.67
C SER A 69 -20.12 45.52 45.99
N HIS A 70 -20.30 46.73 45.47
CA HIS A 70 -21.47 47.12 44.69
C HIS A 70 -21.53 46.35 43.37
N TRP A 71 -20.40 46.23 42.67
CA TRP A 71 -20.34 45.46 41.44
C TRP A 71 -20.61 43.97 41.65
N GLN A 72 -20.09 43.34 42.71
CA GLN A 72 -20.45 41.95 43.05
C GLN A 72 -21.95 41.80 43.31
N THR A 73 -22.58 42.79 43.94
CA THR A 73 -24.03 42.80 44.16
C THR A 73 -24.80 42.92 42.84
N ASP A 74 -24.38 43.83 41.97
CA ASP A 74 -25.01 44.06 40.67
C ASP A 74 -24.83 42.86 39.72
N ALA A 75 -23.66 42.24 39.70
CA ALA A 75 -23.36 41.05 38.90
C ALA A 75 -24.17 39.83 39.36
N ASN A 76 -24.27 39.59 40.67
CA ASN A 76 -25.11 38.52 41.21
C ASN A 76 -26.59 38.74 40.92
N LYS A 77 -27.06 39.99 41.02
CA LYS A 77 -28.44 40.36 40.67
C LYS A 77 -28.72 40.15 39.18
N PHE A 78 -27.79 40.55 38.32
CA PHE A 78 -27.87 40.32 36.88
C PHE A 78 -27.93 38.82 36.55
N LYS A 79 -27.10 37.99 37.18
CA LYS A 79 -27.12 36.53 37.01
C LYS A 79 -28.48 35.93 37.36
N ALA A 80 -29.06 36.32 38.50
CA ALA A 80 -30.39 35.87 38.92
C ALA A 80 -31.50 36.30 37.92
N ASP A 81 -31.40 37.52 37.37
CA ASP A 81 -32.33 38.01 36.35
C ASP A 81 -32.23 37.19 35.04
N ILE A 82 -31.02 36.78 34.64
CA ILE A 82 -30.82 35.92 33.46
C ILE A 82 -31.31 34.50 33.71
N GLU A 83 -31.03 33.91 34.86
CA GLU A 83 -31.53 32.57 35.21
C GLU A 83 -33.06 32.52 35.17
N LYS A 84 -33.73 33.56 35.66
CA LYS A 84 -35.18 33.73 35.54
C LYS A 84 -35.64 33.84 34.08
N LEU A 85 -34.96 34.66 33.27
CA LEU A 85 -35.28 34.84 31.85
C LEU A 85 -35.09 33.54 31.05
N MET A 86 -34.03 32.78 31.35
CA MET A 86 -33.75 31.48 30.75
C MET A 86 -34.83 30.46 31.13
N GLY A 87 -35.24 30.39 32.40
CA GLY A 87 -36.31 29.50 32.88
C GLY A 87 -37.69 29.82 32.28
N GLU A 88 -38.03 31.09 32.12
CA GLU A 88 -39.26 31.52 31.44
C GLU A 88 -39.24 31.23 29.93
N SER A 89 -38.07 31.33 29.29
CA SER A 89 -37.92 31.05 27.86
C SER A 89 -38.13 29.56 27.54
N THR A 90 -37.68 28.65 28.41
CA THR A 90 -37.85 27.20 28.26
C THR A 90 -39.28 26.72 28.47
N THR A 91 -40.05 27.40 29.33
CA THR A 91 -41.44 27.04 29.68
C THR A 91 -42.48 27.66 28.75
N LYS A 92 -42.25 28.89 28.25
CA LYS A 92 -43.21 29.58 27.36
C LYS A 92 -43.00 29.29 25.88
N ALA A 93 -41.82 28.81 25.46
CA ALA A 93 -41.57 28.37 24.09
C ALA A 93 -42.14 26.97 23.77
N SER A 94 -42.63 26.24 24.78
CA SER A 94 -43.12 24.86 24.72
C SER A 94 -44.64 24.69 24.88
N ILE A 95 -45.42 25.77 25.07
CA ILE A 95 -46.89 25.70 25.24
C ILE A 95 -47.59 25.83 23.88
N SER A 96 -48.31 24.78 23.45
CA SER A 96 -49.19 24.79 22.27
C SER A 96 -50.57 25.38 22.60
N CYS A 97 -51.03 26.41 21.87
CA CYS A 97 -52.40 26.90 21.95
C CYS A 97 -53.32 26.17 20.95
N THR A 98 -54.46 25.67 21.42
CA THR A 98 -55.38 24.74 20.75
C THR A 98 -56.30 25.34 19.68
N ALA A 99 -56.00 26.50 19.10
CA ALA A 99 -56.99 27.19 18.25
C ALA A 99 -56.49 27.81 16.93
N CYS A 100 -55.20 27.78 16.59
CA CYS A 100 -54.67 28.05 15.24
C CYS A 100 -53.13 27.98 15.28
N SER A 101 -52.50 27.23 14.38
CA SER A 101 -51.07 26.90 14.36
C SER A 101 -50.13 28.09 14.08
N CYS A 102 -49.93 29.00 15.04
CA CYS A 102 -48.72 29.84 15.18
C CYS A 102 -48.76 30.71 16.46
N PRO A 103 -48.07 30.30 17.55
CA PRO A 103 -47.58 31.27 18.54
C PRO A 103 -46.18 30.92 19.07
N ASN A 104 -45.12 31.11 18.28
CA ASN A 104 -43.72 31.08 18.79
C ASN A 104 -42.93 32.35 18.38
N ILE A 105 -43.37 33.06 17.33
CA ILE A 105 -42.67 34.23 16.79
C ILE A 105 -42.68 35.43 17.77
N VAL A 106 -43.80 35.72 18.44
CA VAL A 106 -43.89 36.86 19.37
C VAL A 106 -43.01 36.67 20.61
N TRP A 107 -42.98 35.46 21.17
CA TRP A 107 -42.12 35.13 22.30
C TRP A 107 -40.65 35.06 21.89
N ARG A 108 -40.31 34.49 20.73
CA ARG A 108 -38.94 34.50 20.18
C ARG A 108 -38.45 35.92 19.92
N TYR A 109 -39.29 36.79 19.38
CA TYR A 109 -38.97 38.21 19.24
C TYR A 109 -38.68 38.85 20.60
N LYS A 110 -39.61 38.70 21.56
CA LYS A 110 -39.51 39.33 22.88
C LYS A 110 -38.26 38.87 23.66
N PHE A 111 -38.01 37.57 23.70
CA PHE A 111 -36.85 37.01 24.40
C PHE A 111 -35.54 37.27 23.67
N SER A 112 -35.51 37.24 22.34
CA SER A 112 -34.30 37.60 21.57
C SER A 112 -33.93 39.06 21.75
N LYS A 113 -34.93 39.95 21.76
CA LYS A 113 -34.72 41.37 22.03
C LYS A 113 -34.23 41.61 23.46
N GLN A 114 -34.85 40.97 24.44
CA GLN A 114 -34.40 41.03 25.84
C GLN A 114 -33.00 40.44 26.02
N ALA A 115 -32.66 39.36 25.29
CA ALA A 115 -31.32 38.80 25.32
C ALA A 115 -30.28 39.77 24.76
N GLU A 116 -30.60 40.49 23.69
CA GLU A 116 -29.72 41.51 23.10
C GLU A 116 -29.54 42.73 24.02
N GLU A 117 -30.60 43.18 24.69
CA GLU A 117 -30.54 44.23 25.72
C GLU A 117 -29.67 43.78 26.91
N LYS A 118 -29.86 42.54 27.37
CA LYS A 118 -29.08 41.98 28.48
C LYS A 118 -27.63 41.70 28.11
N ILE A 119 -27.31 41.41 26.85
CA ILE A 119 -25.91 41.31 26.38
C ILE A 119 -25.20 42.64 26.55
N ALA A 120 -25.85 43.77 26.25
CA ALA A 120 -25.25 45.09 26.44
C ALA A 120 -24.98 45.38 27.93
N GLU A 121 -25.92 45.01 28.81
CA GLU A 121 -25.79 45.17 30.26
C GLU A 121 -24.67 44.26 30.84
N ALA A 122 -24.53 43.02 30.32
CA ALA A 122 -23.41 42.13 30.64
C ALA A 122 -22.06 42.71 30.19
N VAL A 123 -22.00 43.28 28.98
CA VAL A 123 -20.79 43.94 28.47
C VAL A 123 -20.43 45.17 29.31
N GLU A 124 -21.41 45.92 29.81
CA GLU A 124 -21.17 47.04 30.72
C GLU A 124 -20.64 46.56 32.08
N LEU A 125 -21.19 45.48 32.65
CA LEU A 125 -20.71 44.89 33.89
C LEU A 125 -19.28 44.34 33.75
N ILE A 126 -18.98 43.63 32.67
CA ILE A 126 -17.61 43.16 32.36
C ILE A 126 -16.67 44.35 32.11
N GLY A 127 -17.17 45.42 31.48
CA GLY A 127 -16.43 46.68 31.32
C GLY A 127 -16.10 47.34 32.67
N LYS A 128 -17.06 47.36 33.61
CA LYS A 128 -16.84 47.84 34.98
C LYS A 128 -15.83 46.98 35.74
N TYR A 129 -15.85 45.66 35.52
CA TYR A 129 -14.83 44.74 36.04
C TYR A 129 -13.43 45.12 35.55
N ASN A 130 -13.28 45.33 34.25
CA ASN A 130 -11.99 45.70 33.65
C ASN A 130 -11.47 47.06 34.16
N ASN A 131 -12.33 47.91 34.70
CA ASN A 131 -11.95 49.19 35.30
C ASN A 131 -11.44 49.07 36.75
N PHE A 132 -11.51 47.91 37.41
CA PHE A 132 -10.98 47.75 38.77
C PHE A 132 -9.44 47.73 38.83
N ASN A 133 -8.76 47.65 37.67
CA ASN A 133 -7.32 47.92 37.48
C ASN A 133 -6.41 47.51 38.67
N HIS A 134 -6.62 46.30 39.20
CA HIS A 134 -5.92 45.70 40.34
C HIS A 134 -5.98 46.41 41.71
N GLN A 135 -6.82 47.44 41.90
CA GLN A 135 -7.07 48.04 43.22
C GLN A 135 -8.38 47.51 43.81
N ILE A 136 -8.30 46.37 44.51
CA ILE A 136 -9.45 45.76 45.20
C ILE A 136 -9.53 46.20 46.68
N SER A 137 -8.45 46.80 47.20
CA SER A 137 -8.37 47.31 48.56
C SER A 137 -7.33 48.44 48.67
N ASN A 138 -7.45 49.30 49.69
CA ASN A 138 -6.54 50.44 49.91
C ASN A 138 -5.30 50.03 50.76
N PRO A 139 -4.07 50.07 50.21
CA PRO A 139 -2.91 49.58 50.95
C PRO A 139 -2.28 50.65 51.86
N ARG A 140 -1.94 50.26 53.09
CA ARG A 140 -1.06 51.06 53.96
C ARG A 140 0.41 50.91 53.51
N SER A 141 1.00 52.03 53.06
CA SER A 141 2.45 52.36 52.89
C SER A 141 3.22 51.84 51.65
N HIS A 142 3.12 52.56 50.51
CA HIS A 142 3.92 52.31 49.28
C HIS A 142 4.88 53.45 48.86
N TYR A 143 5.13 54.46 49.70
CA TYR A 143 5.92 55.65 49.33
C TYR A 143 7.29 55.32 48.69
N ALA A 144 8.08 54.45 49.33
CA ALA A 144 9.42 54.11 48.84
C ALA A 144 9.38 53.30 47.53
N GLU A 145 8.36 52.46 47.39
CA GLU A 145 8.17 51.61 46.22
C GLU A 145 7.70 52.43 45.01
N ASN A 146 6.73 53.32 45.20
CA ASN A 146 6.22 54.18 44.13
C ASN A 146 7.25 55.23 43.69
N LEU A 147 8.09 55.73 44.60
CA LEU A 147 9.21 56.59 44.23
C LEU A 147 10.24 55.84 43.38
N GLN A 148 10.50 54.56 43.67
CA GLN A 148 11.42 53.74 42.88
C GLN A 148 10.80 53.39 41.52
N LYS A 149 9.54 52.94 41.48
CA LYS A 149 8.81 52.68 40.23
C LYS A 149 8.74 53.91 39.33
N LEU A 150 8.53 55.10 39.89
CA LEU A 150 8.51 56.35 39.12
C LEU A 150 9.88 56.68 38.53
N LYS A 151 10.98 56.41 39.25
CA LYS A 151 12.36 56.58 38.72
C LYS A 151 12.68 55.58 37.62
N ASP A 152 12.23 54.34 37.76
CA ASP A 152 12.45 53.29 36.77
C ASP A 152 11.67 53.62 35.48
N LYS A 153 10.40 54.03 35.61
CA LYS A 153 9.57 54.45 34.47
C LYS A 153 10.06 55.73 33.79
N LEU A 154 10.64 56.66 34.54
CA LEU A 154 11.31 57.83 33.98
C LEU A 154 12.48 57.42 33.07
N ARG A 155 13.29 56.45 33.52
CA ARG A 155 14.41 55.91 32.72
C ARG A 155 13.91 55.21 31.46
N ASP A 156 12.92 54.33 31.60
CA ASP A 156 12.33 53.62 30.46
C ASP A 156 11.75 54.58 29.40
N LEU A 157 11.05 55.63 29.86
CA LEU A 157 10.46 56.64 28.97
C LEU A 157 11.54 57.50 28.29
N ASP A 158 12.63 57.83 28.99
CA ASP A 158 13.75 58.58 28.43
C ASP A 158 14.56 57.75 27.41
N ASP A 159 14.74 56.45 27.66
CA ASP A 159 15.36 55.52 26.70
C ASP A 159 14.49 55.34 25.44
N CYS A 160 13.16 55.24 25.60
CA CYS A 160 12.21 55.25 24.48
C CYS A 160 12.31 56.56 23.68
N ARG A 161 12.36 57.71 24.37
CA ARG A 161 12.50 59.04 23.74
C ARG A 161 13.83 59.16 22.99
N GLY A 162 14.94 58.70 23.58
CA GLY A 162 16.26 58.67 22.94
C GLY A 162 16.27 57.81 21.67
N THR A 163 15.60 56.65 21.72
CA THR A 163 15.48 55.75 20.57
C THR A 163 14.64 56.37 19.43
N ILE A 164 13.49 56.97 19.73
CA ILE A 164 12.68 57.69 18.73
C ILE A 164 13.48 58.86 18.15
N THR A 165 14.16 59.64 18.99
CA THR A 165 14.94 60.80 18.54
C THR A 165 16.07 60.41 17.60
N ARG A 166 16.77 59.30 17.87
CA ARG A 166 17.77 58.74 16.94
C ARG A 166 17.13 58.31 15.62
N LYS A 167 16.03 57.56 15.65
CA LYS A 167 15.33 57.09 14.43
C LYS A 167 14.75 58.25 13.60
N VAL A 168 14.22 59.29 14.25
CA VAL A 168 13.76 60.54 13.64
C VAL A 168 14.93 61.29 12.98
N SER A 169 16.10 61.34 13.62
CA SER A 169 17.29 61.95 13.03
C SER A 169 17.84 61.16 11.82
N GLU A 170 17.77 59.83 11.87
CA GLU A 170 18.12 58.95 10.75
C GLU A 170 17.15 59.13 9.57
N ALA A 171 15.84 59.18 9.83
CA ALA A 171 14.81 59.43 8.81
C ALA A 171 14.95 60.82 8.15
N ASN A 172 15.24 61.85 8.96
CA ASN A 172 15.53 63.19 8.44
C ASN A 172 16.82 63.24 7.61
N GLY A 173 17.83 62.44 7.96
CA GLY A 173 19.06 62.28 7.16
C GLY A 173 18.85 61.54 5.83
N LEU A 174 17.79 60.73 5.74
CA LEU A 174 17.40 59.95 4.56
C LEU A 174 16.34 60.64 3.68
N GLY A 175 15.77 61.77 4.13
CA GLY A 175 14.78 62.55 3.39
C GLY A 175 13.35 61.98 3.44
N ASP A 176 13.05 61.18 4.46
CA ASP A 176 11.72 60.59 4.69
C ASP A 176 10.77 61.56 5.42
N GLU A 177 9.47 61.38 5.21
CA GLU A 177 8.43 62.17 5.89
C GLU A 177 8.02 61.47 7.20
N ILE A 178 8.14 62.18 8.32
CA ILE A 178 7.94 61.64 9.67
C ILE A 178 6.45 61.72 10.05
N GLU A 179 5.94 60.63 10.60
CA GLU A 179 4.55 60.51 11.04
C GLU A 179 4.22 61.55 12.14
N VAL A 180 3.13 62.31 11.95
CA VAL A 180 2.76 63.44 12.83
C VAL A 180 2.53 63.02 14.29
N ASN A 181 1.97 61.83 14.48
CA ASN A 181 1.78 61.13 15.75
C ASN A 181 3.11 60.83 16.49
N VAL A 182 4.20 60.59 15.77
CA VAL A 182 5.54 60.39 16.37
C VAL A 182 6.09 61.71 16.91
N LEU A 183 5.91 62.82 16.17
CA LEU A 183 6.33 64.16 16.60
C LEU A 183 5.53 64.66 17.81
N HIS A 184 4.21 64.39 17.82
CA HIS A 184 3.35 64.69 18.98
C HIS A 184 3.77 63.86 20.20
N TRP A 185 4.02 62.55 20.02
CA TRP A 185 4.50 61.70 21.10
C TRP A 185 5.85 62.15 21.67
N GLN A 186 6.80 62.59 20.83
CA GLN A 186 8.09 63.14 21.29
C GLN A 186 7.91 64.37 22.19
N THR A 187 6.94 65.23 21.85
CA THR A 187 6.62 66.44 22.61
C THR A 187 5.94 66.08 23.94
N ASP A 188 4.96 65.18 23.91
CA ASP A 188 4.23 64.71 25.09
C ASP A 188 5.16 63.96 26.06
N ALA A 189 6.03 63.10 25.55
CA ALA A 189 7.02 62.37 26.36
C ALA A 189 8.06 63.33 26.95
N GLY A 190 8.52 64.32 26.20
CA GLY A 190 9.43 65.36 26.70
C GLY A 190 8.82 66.15 27.86
N SER A 191 7.58 66.61 27.71
CA SER A 191 6.89 67.36 28.76
C SER A 191 6.63 66.52 30.02
N LEU A 192 6.32 65.24 29.86
CA LEU A 192 6.07 64.35 31.00
C LEU A 192 7.37 64.00 31.75
N ILE A 193 8.48 63.80 31.04
CA ILE A 193 9.81 63.58 31.64
C ILE A 193 10.19 64.78 32.52
N ASP A 194 10.06 66.00 32.01
CA ASP A 194 10.40 67.21 32.75
C ASP A 194 9.53 67.38 34.01
N ASP A 195 8.23 67.10 33.91
CA ASP A 195 7.27 67.13 35.02
C ASP A 195 7.56 66.06 36.08
N ILE A 196 7.91 64.83 35.67
CA ILE A 196 8.30 63.76 36.59
C ILE A 196 9.63 64.10 37.30
N GLU A 197 10.63 64.61 36.57
CA GLU A 197 11.89 65.00 37.18
C GLU A 197 11.71 66.15 38.19
N GLN A 198 10.88 67.14 37.88
CA GLN A 198 10.54 68.21 38.80
C GLN A 198 9.85 67.65 40.06
N PHE A 199 8.87 66.76 39.89
CA PHE A 199 8.15 66.12 40.98
C PHE A 199 9.05 65.28 41.91
N ILE A 200 10.05 64.57 41.34
CA ILE A 200 11.06 63.83 42.12
C ILE A 200 12.00 64.80 42.88
N ARG A 201 12.41 65.90 42.25
CA ARG A 201 13.27 66.92 42.90
C ARG A 201 12.56 67.57 44.11
N GLU A 202 11.28 67.91 43.97
CA GLU A 202 10.49 68.51 45.04
C GLU A 202 10.26 67.56 46.23
N SER A 203 10.06 66.27 45.96
CA SER A 203 9.87 65.26 47.00
C SER A 203 11.15 64.94 47.79
N THR A 204 12.30 64.90 47.10
CA THR A 204 13.61 64.69 47.73
C THR A 204 13.99 65.87 48.63
N THR A 205 13.59 67.10 48.26
CA THR A 205 13.83 68.31 49.04
C THR A 205 12.99 68.34 50.32
N LYS A 206 11.72 67.91 50.26
CA LYS A 206 10.84 67.79 51.44
C LYS A 206 11.24 66.66 52.40
N ALA A 207 11.74 65.54 51.87
CA ALA A 207 12.18 64.40 52.68
C ALA A 207 13.42 64.73 53.55
N ASN A 208 14.29 65.66 53.11
CA ASN A 208 15.48 66.07 53.84
C ASN A 208 15.22 67.11 54.96
N ILE A 209 14.00 67.66 55.08
CA ILE A 209 13.67 68.73 56.04
C ILE A 209 12.96 68.20 57.31
N CYS A 210 12.39 66.98 57.28
CA CYS A 210 11.67 66.40 58.42
C CYS A 210 12.26 65.06 58.83
N SER A 211 12.64 64.90 60.11
CA SER A 211 13.21 63.67 60.68
C SER A 211 12.26 62.45 60.67
N THR A 212 10.99 62.66 60.33
CA THR A 212 9.98 61.64 60.02
C THR A 212 8.91 62.28 59.11
N PRO A 213 8.70 61.81 57.87
CA PRO A 213 7.72 62.42 56.97
C PRO A 213 6.27 62.15 57.44
N ASP A 214 5.43 63.19 57.37
CA ASP A 214 3.98 63.12 57.65
C ASP A 214 3.30 62.07 56.75
N ILE A 215 2.55 61.15 57.37
CA ILE A 215 1.84 60.05 56.72
C ILE A 215 0.84 60.56 55.67
N THR A 216 0.21 61.71 55.91
CA THR A 216 -0.72 62.32 54.95
C THR A 216 0.01 62.83 53.71
N TRP A 217 1.24 63.31 53.88
CA TRP A 217 2.07 63.72 52.76
C TRP A 217 2.57 62.52 51.94
N GLN A 218 2.98 61.43 52.60
CA GLN A 218 3.42 60.20 51.92
C GLN A 218 2.30 59.56 51.08
N TYR A 219 1.07 59.58 51.59
CA TYR A 219 -0.10 59.10 50.85
C TYR A 219 -0.39 59.96 49.61
N ASN A 220 -0.42 61.29 49.77
CA ASN A 220 -0.66 62.21 48.66
C ASN A 220 0.45 62.16 47.60
N PHE A 221 1.71 61.99 48.02
CA PHE A 221 2.82 61.78 47.10
C PHE A 221 2.66 60.47 46.33
N SER A 222 2.32 59.37 47.02
CA SER A 222 2.17 58.05 46.39
C SER A 222 1.06 58.07 45.33
N LYS A 223 -0.06 58.76 45.60
CA LYS A 223 -1.16 58.93 44.65
C LYS A 223 -0.76 59.73 43.40
N GLN A 224 -0.03 60.83 43.57
CA GLN A 224 0.47 61.61 42.43
C GLN A 224 1.58 60.89 41.66
N ALA A 225 2.39 60.07 42.34
CA ALA A 225 3.40 59.22 41.70
C ALA A 225 2.74 58.12 40.84
N GLU A 226 1.67 57.49 41.31
CA GLU A 226 0.91 56.50 40.55
C GLU A 226 0.27 57.08 39.28
N GLU A 227 -0.28 58.30 39.36
CA GLU A 227 -0.83 58.99 38.18
C GLU A 227 0.25 59.26 37.13
N LYS A 228 1.44 59.71 37.56
CA LYS A 228 2.57 59.94 36.65
C LYS A 228 3.16 58.65 36.10
N ILE A 229 3.18 57.56 36.86
CA ILE A 229 3.55 56.21 36.39
C ILE A 229 2.57 55.75 35.30
N ALA A 230 1.26 55.88 35.51
CA ALA A 230 0.25 55.48 34.54
C ALA A 230 0.36 56.28 33.24
N ASN A 231 0.64 57.59 33.33
CA ASN A 231 0.88 58.43 32.16
C ASN A 231 2.14 58.00 31.40
N ALA A 232 3.23 57.66 32.12
CA ALA A 232 4.46 57.15 31.52
C ALA A 232 4.23 55.79 30.83
N ASP A 233 3.52 54.87 31.49
CA ASP A 233 3.15 53.57 30.90
C ASP A 233 2.26 53.73 29.67
N GLY A 234 1.30 54.67 29.69
CA GLY A 234 0.48 54.99 28.53
C GLY A 234 1.30 55.49 27.33
N LEU A 235 2.34 56.29 27.56
CA LEU A 235 3.26 56.71 26.51
C LEU A 235 4.20 55.59 26.07
N ILE A 236 4.68 54.72 26.96
CA ILE A 236 5.52 53.56 26.61
C ILE A 236 4.72 52.54 25.79
N ILE A 237 3.44 52.30 26.12
CA ILE A 237 2.56 51.43 25.33
C ILE A 237 2.33 52.03 23.93
N LYS A 238 2.09 53.35 23.84
CA LYS A 238 2.02 54.03 22.55
C LYS A 238 3.32 53.91 21.75
N TYR A 239 4.47 53.97 22.42
CA TYR A 239 5.78 53.73 21.79
C TYR A 239 5.89 52.31 21.23
N ASN A 240 5.51 51.30 22.01
CA ASN A 240 5.54 49.90 21.59
C ASN A 240 4.56 49.60 20.43
N ASN A 241 3.56 50.46 20.23
CA ASN A 241 2.60 50.37 19.13
C ASN A 241 3.01 51.18 17.87
N PHE A 242 4.15 51.87 17.88
CA PHE A 242 4.70 52.47 16.64
C PHE A 242 5.27 51.37 15.74
N ASN A 243 4.41 50.82 14.88
CA ASN A 243 4.82 49.83 13.88
C ASN A 243 5.61 50.47 12.72
N GLN A 244 5.53 51.80 12.53
CA GLN A 244 6.27 52.55 11.51
C GLN A 244 6.55 53.98 12.02
N ILE A 245 7.76 54.53 11.81
CA ILE A 245 8.18 55.86 12.32
C ILE A 245 8.24 56.92 11.21
N SER A 246 8.45 56.48 9.97
CA SER A 246 8.43 57.30 8.75
C SER A 246 7.85 56.46 7.60
N HIS A 247 7.34 57.12 6.56
CA HIS A 247 6.91 56.43 5.34
C HIS A 247 8.10 56.18 4.40
N PRO A 248 8.45 54.91 4.09
CA PRO A 248 9.64 54.63 3.30
C PRO A 248 9.42 54.96 1.81
N ARG A 249 10.27 55.81 1.26
CA ARG A 249 10.50 55.84 -0.19
C ARG A 249 11.37 54.62 -0.57
N SER A 250 10.73 53.53 -1.03
CA SER A 250 11.26 52.37 -1.82
C SER A 250 11.93 51.14 -1.13
N HIS A 251 11.16 50.13 -0.69
CA HIS A 251 11.66 48.77 -0.30
C HIS A 251 11.17 47.58 -1.15
N TYR A 252 10.38 47.82 -2.21
CA TYR A 252 9.81 46.77 -3.08
C TYR A 252 10.82 45.72 -3.57
N ALA A 253 12.01 46.16 -3.98
CA ALA A 253 13.02 45.28 -4.56
C ALA A 253 13.61 44.29 -3.52
N GLU A 254 13.70 44.72 -2.26
CA GLU A 254 14.33 43.94 -1.20
C GLU A 254 13.40 42.82 -0.70
N ASN A 255 12.11 43.12 -0.52
CA ASN A 255 11.13 42.13 -0.10
C ASN A 255 10.84 41.08 -1.18
N LEU A 256 10.85 41.49 -2.46
CA LEU A 256 10.77 40.55 -3.57
C LEU A 256 11.97 39.60 -3.61
N GLN A 257 13.17 40.08 -3.29
CA GLN A 257 14.36 39.23 -3.24
C GLN A 257 14.28 38.24 -2.07
N LYS A 258 13.89 38.70 -0.88
CA LYS A 258 13.71 37.82 0.30
C LYS A 258 12.67 36.70 0.06
N LEU A 259 11.59 37.00 -0.65
CA LEU A 259 10.58 36.01 -1.01
C LEU A 259 11.14 34.99 -2.02
N LYS A 260 11.92 35.44 -3.00
CA LYS A 260 12.60 34.54 -3.97
C LYS A 260 13.62 33.63 -3.29
N ASP A 261 14.34 34.14 -2.30
CA ASP A 261 15.30 33.33 -1.54
C ASP A 261 14.56 32.25 -0.73
N LYS A 262 13.44 32.61 -0.09
CA LYS A 262 12.61 31.64 0.64
C LYS A 262 11.91 30.60 -0.25
N LEU A 263 11.56 30.99 -1.47
CA LEU A 263 11.03 30.05 -2.46
C LEU A 263 12.07 28.97 -2.82
N ARG A 264 13.35 29.33 -2.90
CA ARG A 264 14.44 28.37 -3.12
C ARG A 264 14.61 27.42 -1.94
N ASP A 265 14.61 27.95 -0.71
CA ASP A 265 14.68 27.11 0.50
C ASP A 265 13.53 26.08 0.54
N LEU A 266 12.32 26.50 0.16
CA LEU A 266 11.13 25.64 0.12
C LEU A 266 11.21 24.59 -1.00
N ASP A 267 11.77 24.95 -2.16
CA ASP A 267 12.02 24.04 -3.27
C ASP A 267 13.04 22.95 -2.90
N ASP A 268 14.14 23.30 -2.23
CA ASP A 268 15.17 22.36 -1.78
C ASP A 268 14.59 21.33 -0.79
N CYS A 269 13.75 21.80 0.15
CA CYS A 269 13.03 20.91 1.09
C CYS A 269 12.10 19.95 0.34
N ARG A 270 11.39 20.46 -0.68
CA ARG A 270 10.44 19.67 -1.48
C ARG A 270 11.16 18.61 -2.31
N GLU A 271 12.27 18.94 -2.95
CA GLU A 271 13.07 17.98 -3.71
C GLU A 271 13.59 16.85 -2.82
N THR A 272 14.02 17.19 -1.60
CA THR A 272 14.49 16.22 -0.61
C THR A 272 13.39 15.23 -0.21
N ILE A 273 12.20 15.73 0.19
CA ILE A 273 11.06 14.86 0.50
C ILE A 273 10.60 14.07 -0.72
N THR A 274 10.60 14.68 -1.91
CA THR A 274 10.16 13.98 -3.14
C THR A 274 11.07 12.82 -3.47
N ARG A 275 12.39 12.96 -3.26
CA ARG A 275 13.35 11.86 -3.37
C ARG A 275 13.06 10.77 -2.33
N GLU A 276 12.88 11.13 -1.07
CA GLU A 276 12.62 10.16 0.02
C GLU A 276 11.28 9.41 -0.16
N VAL A 277 10.25 10.12 -0.64
CA VAL A 277 8.96 9.55 -1.04
C VAL A 277 9.12 8.63 -2.26
N SER A 278 9.96 8.99 -3.23
CA SER A 278 10.25 8.15 -4.40
C SER A 278 10.98 6.86 -4.01
N GLU A 279 11.94 6.96 -3.08
CA GLU A 279 12.64 5.81 -2.51
C GLU A 279 11.68 4.92 -1.70
N ALA A 280 10.81 5.50 -0.88
CA ALA A 280 9.78 4.78 -0.13
C ALA A 280 8.77 4.07 -1.06
N ASN A 281 8.32 4.75 -2.12
CA ASN A 281 7.47 4.15 -3.16
C ASN A 281 8.21 3.03 -3.92
N GLY A 282 9.51 3.18 -4.16
CA GLY A 282 10.37 2.13 -4.72
C GLY A 282 10.48 0.90 -3.81
N ARG A 283 10.43 1.10 -2.48
CA ARG A 283 10.38 0.03 -1.47
C ARG A 283 9.00 -0.62 -1.33
N GLY A 284 7.94 0.03 -1.84
CA GLY A 284 6.55 -0.39 -1.69
C GLY A 284 5.94 0.01 -0.33
N ASP A 285 6.55 0.98 0.34
CA ASP A 285 6.04 1.54 1.60
C ASP A 285 4.85 2.48 1.31
N GLU A 286 3.99 2.65 2.30
CA GLU A 286 2.92 3.63 2.31
C GLU A 286 3.44 4.93 2.94
N ILE A 287 3.17 6.06 2.28
CA ILE A 287 3.67 7.37 2.71
C ILE A 287 2.78 7.91 3.82
N GLU A 288 3.39 8.48 4.86
CA GLU A 288 2.66 9.15 5.94
C GLU A 288 1.81 10.31 5.39
N VAL A 289 0.54 10.36 5.81
CA VAL A 289 -0.48 11.28 5.27
C VAL A 289 -0.10 12.75 5.49
N ASN A 290 0.65 13.05 6.56
CA ASN A 290 1.15 14.39 6.84
C ASN A 290 2.19 14.87 5.81
N VAL A 291 2.95 13.96 5.19
CA VAL A 291 3.95 14.26 4.16
C VAL A 291 3.27 14.60 2.83
N SER A 292 2.24 13.85 2.45
CA SER A 292 1.48 14.12 1.21
C SER A 292 0.68 15.43 1.29
N HIS A 293 0.08 15.74 2.45
CA HIS A 293 -0.53 17.05 2.69
C HIS A 293 0.50 18.18 2.60
N TRP A 294 1.68 18.01 3.21
CA TRP A 294 2.72 19.03 3.14
C TRP A 294 3.22 19.27 1.71
N GLN A 295 3.40 18.21 0.89
CA GLN A 295 3.76 18.38 -0.53
C GLN A 295 2.70 19.15 -1.32
N THR A 296 1.42 18.97 -0.97
CA THR A 296 0.28 19.68 -1.59
C THR A 296 0.25 21.16 -1.17
N ASP A 297 0.42 21.44 0.12
CA ASP A 297 0.51 22.80 0.67
C ASP A 297 1.67 23.58 0.04
N VAL A 298 2.84 22.94 -0.10
CA VAL A 298 4.02 23.54 -0.75
C VAL A 298 3.77 23.81 -2.23
N GLY A 299 3.12 22.87 -2.94
CA GLY A 299 2.75 23.04 -4.35
C GLY A 299 1.85 24.27 -4.55
N SER A 300 0.79 24.39 -3.75
CA SER A 300 -0.13 25.53 -3.81
C SER A 300 0.57 26.86 -3.49
N LEU A 301 1.40 26.91 -2.45
CA LEU A 301 2.10 28.14 -2.07
C LEU A 301 3.12 28.57 -3.13
N LYS A 302 3.79 27.60 -3.77
CA LYS A 302 4.73 27.88 -4.87
C LYS A 302 4.01 28.53 -6.05
N ASP A 303 2.88 27.99 -6.46
CA ASP A 303 2.10 28.53 -7.58
C ASP A 303 1.65 29.98 -7.30
N ASP A 304 1.21 30.25 -6.06
CA ASP A 304 0.86 31.60 -5.60
C ASP A 304 2.05 32.57 -5.67
N ILE A 305 3.22 32.16 -5.18
CA ILE A 305 4.43 32.99 -5.18
C ILE A 305 4.93 33.24 -6.61
N GLU A 306 4.92 32.22 -7.47
CA GLU A 306 5.30 32.35 -8.88
C GLU A 306 4.34 33.24 -9.66
N GLN A 307 3.02 33.14 -9.39
CA GLN A 307 2.03 34.06 -9.94
C GLN A 307 2.32 35.50 -9.52
N LEU A 308 2.59 35.73 -8.23
CA LEU A 308 2.95 37.05 -7.69
C LEU A 308 4.20 37.62 -8.39
N ILE A 309 5.23 36.79 -8.60
CA ILE A 309 6.46 37.18 -9.32
C ILE A 309 6.16 37.50 -10.80
N ARG A 310 5.32 36.72 -11.49
CA ARG A 310 4.91 36.98 -12.88
C ARG A 310 4.16 38.30 -13.01
N GLU A 311 3.23 38.60 -12.10
CA GLU A 311 2.50 39.87 -12.06
C GLU A 311 3.45 41.08 -11.90
N SER A 312 4.48 40.93 -11.08
CA SER A 312 5.51 41.97 -10.88
C SER A 312 6.33 42.28 -12.14
N THR A 313 6.70 41.22 -12.86
CA THR A 313 7.53 41.31 -14.07
C THR A 313 6.75 41.90 -15.24
N THR A 314 5.45 41.55 -15.33
CA THR A 314 4.55 42.04 -16.37
C THR A 314 4.29 43.55 -16.23
N LYS A 315 4.09 44.04 -15.00
CA LYS A 315 3.93 45.48 -14.74
C LYS A 315 5.22 46.29 -14.87
N ALA A 316 6.38 45.71 -14.54
CA ALA A 316 7.67 46.36 -14.76
C ALA A 316 7.95 46.57 -16.27
N ASN A 317 7.60 45.61 -17.13
CA ASN A 317 7.82 45.70 -18.58
C ASN A 317 6.92 46.72 -19.28
N ILE A 318 5.70 46.98 -18.77
CA ILE A 318 4.79 48.01 -19.29
C ILE A 318 5.36 49.43 -19.11
N CYS A 319 6.32 49.62 -18.21
CA CYS A 319 6.91 50.92 -17.88
C CYS A 319 8.22 51.25 -18.64
N SER A 320 8.54 50.51 -19.71
CA SER A 320 9.80 50.66 -20.47
C SER A 320 9.67 51.47 -21.77
N THR A 321 8.47 51.97 -22.11
CA THR A 321 8.27 52.86 -23.26
C THR A 321 8.43 54.32 -22.82
N SER A 322 9.11 55.12 -23.66
CA SER A 322 9.70 56.43 -23.32
C SER A 322 8.74 57.58 -22.95
N GLU A 323 7.47 57.29 -22.68
CA GLU A 323 6.47 58.26 -22.21
C GLU A 323 5.54 57.59 -21.19
N CYS A 324 5.98 57.46 -19.93
CA CYS A 324 5.10 57.08 -18.83
C CYS A 324 5.47 57.82 -17.53
N PRO A 325 4.50 58.37 -16.77
CA PRO A 325 4.77 58.90 -15.44
C PRO A 325 5.12 57.73 -14.50
N ARG A 326 6.01 57.98 -13.53
CA ARG A 326 6.53 57.02 -12.52
C ARG A 326 5.52 55.96 -12.04
N PRO A 327 5.99 54.74 -11.70
CA PRO A 327 5.13 53.62 -11.31
C PRO A 327 4.24 53.94 -10.11
N ASP A 328 2.99 53.43 -10.15
CA ASP A 328 1.96 53.58 -9.13
C ASP A 328 2.44 53.11 -7.74
N ILE A 329 2.66 54.06 -6.85
CA ILE A 329 3.19 53.86 -5.48
C ILE A 329 2.24 53.00 -4.64
N THR A 330 0.92 53.09 -4.91
CA THR A 330 -0.11 52.29 -4.23
C THR A 330 0.03 50.80 -4.55
N TRP A 331 0.41 50.50 -5.80
CA TRP A 331 0.61 49.12 -6.24
C TRP A 331 1.89 48.52 -5.63
N GLN A 332 2.99 49.28 -5.59
CA GLN A 332 4.25 48.81 -4.99
C GLN A 332 4.09 48.49 -3.49
N TYR A 333 3.28 49.27 -2.78
CA TYR A 333 2.96 49.04 -1.37
C TYR A 333 2.15 47.76 -1.14
N ASN A 334 1.03 47.58 -1.87
CA ASN A 334 0.20 46.38 -1.74
C ASN A 334 0.97 45.11 -2.11
N PHE A 335 1.83 45.18 -3.11
CA PHE A 335 2.66 44.07 -3.54
C PHE A 335 3.72 43.69 -2.50
N SER A 336 4.39 44.68 -1.91
CA SER A 336 5.37 44.45 -0.83
C SER A 336 4.73 43.78 0.39
N LYS A 337 3.48 44.14 0.71
CA LYS A 337 2.72 43.53 1.81
C LYS A 337 2.38 42.06 1.52
N GLN A 338 1.91 41.75 0.31
CA GLN A 338 1.62 40.37 -0.10
C GLN A 338 2.89 39.50 -0.11
N ALA A 339 4.04 40.09 -0.48
CA ALA A 339 5.31 39.37 -0.44
C ALA A 339 5.75 39.00 0.99
N GLU A 340 5.48 39.84 1.99
CA GLU A 340 5.74 39.52 3.40
C GLU A 340 4.78 38.46 3.96
N GLU A 341 3.49 38.50 3.58
CA GLU A 341 2.49 37.50 3.98
C GLU A 341 2.86 36.11 3.45
N LYS A 342 3.17 36.01 2.15
CA LYS A 342 3.57 34.74 1.52
C LYS A 342 4.91 34.20 2.03
N LYS A 343 5.82 35.09 2.45
CA LYS A 343 7.06 34.69 3.11
C LYS A 343 6.79 34.01 4.46
N ALA A 344 5.87 34.55 5.27
CA ALA A 344 5.53 33.96 6.57
C ALA A 344 4.86 32.58 6.41
N GLU A 345 4.02 32.40 5.39
CA GLU A 345 3.46 31.09 5.02
C GLU A 345 4.56 30.08 4.66
N ALA A 346 5.57 30.50 3.88
CA ALA A 346 6.69 29.64 3.49
C ALA A 346 7.54 29.22 4.70
N ASP A 347 7.85 30.16 5.61
CA ASP A 347 8.57 29.85 6.84
C ASP A 347 7.80 28.84 7.72
N GLY A 348 6.46 28.91 7.76
CA GLY A 348 5.62 27.95 8.46
C GLY A 348 5.71 26.52 7.91
N LEU A 349 5.77 26.37 6.58
CA LEU A 349 5.92 25.06 5.93
C LEU A 349 7.32 24.48 6.13
N ILE A 350 8.36 25.31 6.13
CA ILE A 350 9.74 24.87 6.43
C ILE A 350 9.86 24.35 7.87
N ILE A 351 9.17 24.97 8.83
CA ILE A 351 9.14 24.48 10.22
C ILE A 351 8.43 23.12 10.32
N LYS A 352 7.33 22.91 9.58
CA LYS A 352 6.66 21.60 9.53
C LYS A 352 7.57 20.51 8.95
N TYR A 353 8.32 20.84 7.89
CA TYR A 353 9.30 19.94 7.29
C TYR A 353 10.35 19.46 8.31
N ASN A 354 10.91 20.38 9.09
CA ASN A 354 11.91 20.07 10.11
C ASN A 354 11.40 19.19 11.27
N ASN A 355 10.09 18.96 11.35
CA ASN A 355 9.45 18.14 12.39
C ASN A 355 9.00 16.74 11.91
N PHE A 356 9.32 16.34 10.67
CA PHE A 356 9.03 14.98 10.20
C PHE A 356 10.02 13.96 10.81
N ASN A 357 9.52 13.12 11.72
CA ASN A 357 10.33 12.05 12.34
C ASN A 357 10.33 10.74 11.52
N GLN A 358 9.30 10.51 10.69
CA GLN A 358 9.13 9.34 9.83
C GLN A 358 8.27 9.70 8.62
N ILE A 359 8.65 9.21 7.43
CA ILE A 359 8.06 9.62 6.14
C ILE A 359 7.19 8.51 5.52
N SER A 360 7.43 7.25 5.88
CA SER A 360 6.71 6.10 5.34
C SER A 360 6.70 4.89 6.29
N HIS A 361 5.77 3.96 6.06
CA HIS A 361 5.68 2.66 6.75
C HIS A 361 5.40 1.50 5.78
N PRO A 362 5.86 0.27 6.05
CA PRO A 362 5.68 -0.86 5.11
C PRO A 362 4.21 -1.28 4.96
N ARG A 363 3.76 -1.53 3.72
CA ARG A 363 2.40 -2.06 3.44
C ARG A 363 2.22 -3.50 3.93
N PRO A 364 1.06 -3.87 4.52
CA PRO A 364 0.68 -5.27 4.75
C PRO A 364 0.40 -6.01 3.43
N ARG A 365 0.91 -7.24 3.27
CA ARG A 365 0.54 -8.14 2.14
C ARG A 365 -0.90 -8.68 2.28
N PRO A 366 -1.62 -8.96 1.18
CA PRO A 366 -2.95 -9.59 1.21
C PRO A 366 -2.89 -10.99 1.88
N PRO A 367 -3.92 -11.39 2.66
CA PRO A 367 -3.93 -12.67 3.38
C PRO A 367 -3.97 -13.94 2.51
N GLU A 368 -4.22 -13.82 1.20
CA GLU A 368 -4.56 -14.97 0.35
C GLU A 368 -3.36 -15.67 -0.29
N LEU A 369 -2.19 -15.02 -0.35
CA LEU A 369 -0.99 -15.63 -0.95
C LEU A 369 -0.27 -16.65 -0.03
N GLU A 370 -0.69 -16.80 1.23
CA GLU A 370 -0.11 -17.73 2.21
C GLU A 370 -1.17 -18.60 2.90
N SER A 371 -2.01 -19.29 2.12
CA SER A 371 -2.69 -20.49 2.64
C SER A 371 -1.62 -21.53 3.00
N LEU A 372 -1.27 -21.61 4.29
CA LEU A 372 -0.45 -22.71 4.83
C LEU A 372 -1.16 -24.07 4.70
N SER A 373 -2.50 -24.07 4.56
CA SER A 373 -3.31 -25.27 4.44
C SER A 373 -3.10 -25.93 3.08
N ASP A 374 -2.82 -27.22 3.15
CA ASP A 374 -2.95 -28.12 2.02
C ASP A 374 -4.45 -28.44 1.91
N LYS A 375 -5.11 -28.12 0.79
CA LYS A 375 -6.56 -28.40 0.56
C LYS A 375 -6.94 -29.89 0.71
N ASN A 376 -5.94 -30.74 0.94
CA ASN A 376 -6.02 -32.18 1.10
C ASN A 376 -5.70 -32.69 2.52
N TYR A 377 -5.61 -31.83 3.55
CA TYR A 377 -5.39 -32.29 4.93
C TYR A 377 -6.45 -33.33 5.31
N VAL A 378 -6.00 -34.54 5.67
CA VAL A 378 -6.85 -35.60 6.16
C VAL A 378 -6.64 -35.67 7.66
N ASP A 379 -7.70 -35.37 8.41
CA ASP A 379 -7.66 -35.49 9.86
C ASP A 379 -7.56 -36.98 10.22
N PHE A 380 -6.49 -37.33 10.93
CA PHE A 380 -6.22 -38.68 11.39
C PHE A 380 -6.34 -38.69 12.90
N ASP A 381 -7.13 -39.61 13.45
CA ASP A 381 -7.35 -39.72 14.90
C ASP A 381 -6.02 -39.87 15.66
N SER A 382 -5.05 -40.59 15.08
CA SER A 382 -3.68 -40.72 15.62
C SER A 382 -2.91 -39.40 15.73
N ARG A 383 -3.24 -38.42 14.88
CA ARG A 383 -2.61 -37.08 14.86
C ARG A 383 -3.40 -36.04 15.61
N ALA A 384 -4.70 -36.25 15.85
CA ALA A 384 -5.55 -35.29 16.57
C ALA A 384 -5.06 -35.03 18.01
N SER A 385 -4.57 -36.08 18.70
CA SER A 385 -3.98 -35.94 20.04
C SER A 385 -2.68 -35.13 20.01
N ILE A 386 -1.75 -35.47 19.12
CA ILE A 386 -0.47 -34.76 18.96
C ILE A 386 -0.70 -33.30 18.54
N PHE A 387 -1.64 -33.05 17.61
CA PHE A 387 -2.05 -31.71 17.20
C PHE A 387 -2.46 -30.89 18.42
N LYS A 388 -3.36 -31.44 19.24
CA LYS A 388 -3.82 -30.78 20.46
C LYS A 388 -2.67 -30.55 21.44
N ASP A 389 -1.80 -31.53 21.65
CA ASP A 389 -0.68 -31.40 22.58
C ASP A 389 0.32 -30.32 22.12
N ILE A 390 0.57 -30.20 20.81
CA ILE A 390 1.38 -29.11 20.23
C ILE A 390 0.67 -27.76 20.45
N MET A 391 -0.64 -27.69 20.21
CA MET A 391 -1.42 -26.46 20.42
C MET A 391 -1.38 -26.02 21.89
N ASP A 392 -1.51 -26.96 22.82
CA ASP A 392 -1.45 -26.71 24.26
C ASP A 392 -0.05 -26.28 24.69
N ALA A 393 1.00 -26.90 24.14
CA ALA A 393 2.39 -26.48 24.36
C ALA A 393 2.68 -25.07 23.80
N LEU A 394 2.11 -24.71 22.66
CA LEU A 394 2.21 -23.36 22.10
C LEU A 394 1.48 -22.31 22.95
N LYS A 395 0.46 -22.69 23.73
CA LYS A 395 -0.23 -21.81 24.69
C LYS A 395 0.47 -21.73 26.04
N ASP A 396 1.27 -22.74 26.41
CA ASP A 396 2.01 -22.81 27.67
C ASP A 396 3.13 -21.76 27.74
N SER A 397 3.07 -20.83 28.70
CA SER A 397 4.07 -19.77 28.82
C SER A 397 5.48 -20.25 29.19
N ASN A 398 5.65 -21.51 29.64
CA ASN A 398 6.96 -22.07 29.99
C ASN A 398 7.65 -22.79 28.83
N VAL A 399 6.99 -22.86 27.65
CA VAL A 399 7.51 -23.53 26.46
C VAL A 399 7.81 -22.47 25.39
N ASN A 400 9.07 -22.35 25.00
CA ASN A 400 9.53 -21.44 23.96
C ASN A 400 9.84 -22.18 22.65
N MET A 401 10.39 -23.39 22.76
CA MET A 401 10.82 -24.19 21.62
C MET A 401 10.20 -25.60 21.66
N ILE A 402 9.59 -25.98 20.54
CA ILE A 402 8.95 -27.28 20.37
C ILE A 402 9.64 -28.03 19.24
N GLY A 403 10.02 -29.27 19.48
CA GLY A 403 10.51 -30.19 18.46
C GLY A 403 9.42 -31.16 18.00
N VAL A 404 9.31 -31.37 16.70
CA VAL A 404 8.44 -32.38 16.07
C VAL A 404 9.30 -33.30 15.22
N PHE A 405 9.35 -34.58 15.55
CA PHE A 405 10.20 -35.53 14.84
C PHE A 405 9.47 -36.79 14.38
N GLY A 406 10.08 -37.51 13.44
CA GLY A 406 9.52 -38.72 12.86
C GLY A 406 10.08 -39.02 11.48
N LEU A 407 9.74 -40.18 10.93
CA LEU A 407 10.27 -40.66 9.65
C LEU A 407 9.97 -39.70 8.48
N GLY A 408 10.79 -39.75 7.43
CA GLY A 408 10.55 -39.00 6.19
C GLY A 408 9.18 -39.35 5.59
N GLY A 409 8.41 -38.34 5.15
CA GLY A 409 7.10 -38.54 4.53
C GLY A 409 5.96 -38.97 5.45
N VAL A 410 6.14 -38.90 6.78
CA VAL A 410 5.10 -39.22 7.78
C VAL A 410 4.04 -38.11 7.97
N GLY A 411 4.30 -36.91 7.43
CA GLY A 411 3.38 -35.76 7.49
C GLY A 411 3.73 -34.69 8.55
N LYS A 412 5.01 -34.56 8.94
CA LYS A 412 5.46 -33.54 9.92
C LYS A 412 5.17 -32.12 9.46
N THR A 413 5.65 -31.78 8.27
CA THR A 413 5.43 -30.48 7.61
C THR A 413 3.94 -30.17 7.51
N THR A 414 3.12 -31.15 7.11
CA THR A 414 1.67 -31.00 6.99
C THR A 414 1.02 -30.69 8.33
N LEU A 415 1.38 -31.40 9.41
CA LEU A 415 0.84 -31.17 10.74
C LEU A 415 1.21 -29.78 11.27
N VAL A 416 2.48 -29.39 11.15
CA VAL A 416 2.96 -28.11 11.68
C VAL A 416 2.42 -26.90 10.90
N LYS A 417 2.21 -27.05 9.58
CA LYS A 417 1.49 -26.05 8.78
C LYS A 417 0.05 -25.84 9.27
N GLU A 418 -0.67 -26.92 9.53
CA GLU A 418 -2.04 -26.85 10.05
C GLU A 418 -2.08 -26.21 11.45
N VAL A 419 -1.14 -26.59 12.34
CA VAL A 419 -0.98 -25.96 13.66
C VAL A 419 -0.72 -24.45 13.53
N GLY A 420 0.19 -24.06 12.64
CA GLY A 420 0.51 -22.66 12.37
C GLY A 420 -0.72 -21.89 11.88
N GLU A 421 -1.48 -22.46 10.96
CA GLU A 421 -2.68 -21.82 10.44
C GLU A 421 -3.78 -21.69 11.50
N GLN A 422 -4.02 -22.72 12.30
CA GLN A 422 -5.00 -22.66 13.38
C GLN A 422 -4.59 -21.62 14.43
N MET A 423 -3.31 -21.53 14.79
CA MET A 423 -2.80 -20.53 15.72
C MET A 423 -2.95 -19.09 15.22
N ARG A 424 -2.83 -18.89 13.91
CA ARG A 424 -3.12 -17.62 13.24
C ARG A 424 -4.62 -17.29 13.29
N LYS A 425 -5.49 -18.26 13.00
CA LYS A 425 -6.96 -18.12 13.05
C LYS A 425 -7.46 -17.81 14.48
N ASP A 426 -6.90 -18.49 15.48
CA ASP A 426 -7.21 -18.28 16.90
C ASP A 426 -6.75 -16.90 17.40
N GLY A 427 -5.90 -16.19 16.65
CA GLY A 427 -5.36 -14.88 17.02
C GLY A 427 -4.36 -14.92 18.19
N THR A 428 -3.81 -16.11 18.49
CA THR A 428 -2.84 -16.29 19.60
C THR A 428 -1.50 -15.62 19.28
N PHE A 429 -1.11 -15.66 18.01
CA PHE A 429 0.07 -14.98 17.47
C PHE A 429 -0.38 -13.96 16.42
N LYS A 430 0.29 -12.81 16.39
CA LYS A 430 0.05 -11.76 15.38
C LYS A 430 0.38 -12.27 13.99
N GLN A 431 1.48 -13.00 13.86
CA GLN A 431 1.94 -13.59 12.61
C GLN A 431 2.64 -14.94 12.86
N VAL A 432 2.60 -15.79 11.84
CA VAL A 432 3.28 -17.08 11.79
C VAL A 432 4.20 -17.05 10.58
N ALA A 433 5.48 -17.33 10.78
CA ALA A 433 6.47 -17.38 9.70
C ALA A 433 7.09 -18.76 9.59
N MET A 434 7.30 -19.24 8.37
CA MET A 434 7.84 -20.57 8.12
C MET A 434 9.03 -20.50 7.17
N ALA A 435 10.12 -21.18 7.52
CA ALA A 435 11.26 -21.36 6.63
C ALA A 435 11.69 -22.82 6.63
N VAL A 436 11.87 -23.39 5.43
CA VAL A 436 12.49 -24.71 5.26
C VAL A 436 14.01 -24.55 5.37
N VAL A 437 14.63 -25.38 6.19
CA VAL A 437 16.08 -25.41 6.41
C VAL A 437 16.66 -26.48 5.50
N SER A 438 17.50 -26.07 4.55
CA SER A 438 18.24 -27.02 3.71
C SER A 438 19.22 -27.86 4.56
N LYS A 439 19.54 -29.06 4.08
CA LYS A 439 20.58 -29.92 4.69
C LYS A 439 21.89 -29.17 4.92
N ASP A 440 22.22 -28.32 3.96
CA ASP A 440 23.31 -27.37 4.02
C ASP A 440 22.78 -26.00 4.45
N LEU A 441 22.77 -25.73 5.75
CA LEU A 441 22.21 -24.51 6.35
C LEU A 441 22.77 -23.25 5.67
N ASN A 442 21.94 -22.57 4.86
CA ASN A 442 22.20 -21.22 4.36
C ASN A 442 21.41 -20.22 5.22
N VAL A 443 22.11 -19.54 6.13
CA VAL A 443 21.47 -18.61 7.07
C VAL A 443 20.84 -17.41 6.36
N LYS A 444 21.49 -16.87 5.33
CA LYS A 444 20.92 -15.74 4.55
C LYS A 444 19.61 -16.13 3.88
N GLU A 445 19.53 -17.35 3.33
CA GLU A 445 18.31 -17.84 2.69
C GLU A 445 17.18 -18.04 3.73
N VAL A 446 17.49 -18.62 4.88
CA VAL A 446 16.52 -18.76 5.99
C VAL A 446 16.04 -17.38 6.45
N GLN A 447 16.95 -16.40 6.59
CA GLN A 447 16.60 -15.02 6.92
C GLN A 447 15.70 -14.39 5.85
N SER A 448 15.99 -14.60 4.56
CA SER A 448 15.18 -14.09 3.45
C SER A 448 13.75 -14.63 3.52
N ARG A 449 13.60 -15.94 3.73
CA ARG A 449 12.29 -16.61 3.83
C ARG A 449 11.50 -16.14 5.04
N LEU A 450 12.13 -16.06 6.20
CA LEU A 450 11.48 -15.54 7.41
C LEU A 450 11.05 -14.09 7.24
N ALA A 451 11.91 -13.24 6.66
CA ALA A 451 11.57 -11.86 6.37
C ALA A 451 10.37 -11.76 5.41
N ALA A 452 10.35 -12.58 4.35
CA ALA A 452 9.24 -12.64 3.41
C ALA A 452 7.92 -13.04 4.10
N SER A 453 7.92 -14.07 4.94
CA SER A 453 6.72 -14.51 5.69
C SER A 453 6.30 -13.55 6.80
N LEU A 454 7.22 -12.77 7.37
CA LEU A 454 6.90 -11.71 8.34
C LEU A 454 6.49 -10.39 7.68
N ASN A 455 6.43 -10.35 6.34
CA ASN A 455 6.24 -9.15 5.55
C ASN A 455 7.22 -8.03 5.96
N PHE A 456 8.49 -8.40 6.04
CA PHE A 456 9.60 -7.60 6.50
C PHE A 456 10.68 -7.58 5.41
N LYS A 457 11.29 -6.41 5.15
CA LYS A 457 12.41 -6.26 4.21
C LYS A 457 13.62 -5.74 4.97
N PHE A 458 14.79 -6.31 4.67
CA PHE A 458 16.06 -5.84 5.21
C PHE A 458 16.46 -4.50 4.59
N LYS A 459 17.16 -3.65 5.36
CA LYS A 459 17.73 -2.41 4.81
C LYS A 459 18.85 -2.72 3.81
N ALA A 460 18.84 -2.05 2.65
CA ALA A 460 19.77 -2.29 1.54
C ALA A 460 21.25 -2.06 1.90
N GLU A 461 21.54 -1.21 2.88
CA GLU A 461 22.91 -0.89 3.33
C GLU A 461 23.53 -1.99 4.21
N LEU A 462 22.75 -2.99 4.65
CA LEU A 462 23.12 -4.03 5.61
C LEU A 462 22.91 -5.45 5.05
N ASP A 463 23.41 -5.75 3.85
CA ASP A 463 23.34 -7.10 3.26
C ASP A 463 24.39 -8.10 3.82
N ASP A 464 24.88 -7.88 5.04
CA ASP A 464 25.66 -8.89 5.75
C ASP A 464 24.77 -9.74 6.68
N GLN A 465 25.17 -10.98 6.93
CA GLN A 465 24.37 -11.94 7.71
C GLN A 465 24.07 -11.44 9.14
N VAL A 466 24.97 -10.67 9.74
CA VAL A 466 24.87 -10.17 11.13
C VAL A 466 23.93 -8.97 11.18
N GLY A 467 24.05 -8.04 10.22
CA GLY A 467 23.10 -6.94 10.03
C GLY A 467 21.67 -7.47 9.89
N ARG A 468 21.47 -8.43 8.98
CA ARG A 468 20.17 -9.10 8.77
C ARG A 468 19.65 -9.79 10.03
N ALA A 469 20.51 -10.52 10.76
CA ALA A 469 20.11 -11.16 12.01
C ALA A 469 19.65 -10.14 13.07
N THR A 470 20.32 -8.99 13.14
CA THR A 470 20.00 -7.92 14.10
C THR A 470 18.64 -7.29 13.80
N GLU A 471 18.34 -7.02 12.53
CA GLU A 471 17.03 -6.46 12.18
C GLU A 471 15.89 -7.45 12.40
N LEU A 472 16.10 -8.73 12.06
CA LEU A 472 15.12 -9.78 12.32
C LEU A 472 14.87 -9.93 13.83
N TRP A 473 15.93 -9.85 14.64
CA TRP A 473 15.82 -9.87 16.10
C TRP A 473 14.97 -8.71 16.62
N ASN A 474 15.24 -7.48 16.14
CA ASN A 474 14.49 -6.29 16.54
C ASN A 474 13.01 -6.40 16.13
N LYS A 475 12.74 -6.96 14.94
CA LYS A 475 11.37 -7.23 14.48
C LYS A 475 10.64 -8.20 15.40
N LEU A 476 11.30 -9.28 15.82
CA LEU A 476 10.72 -10.32 16.66
C LEU A 476 10.62 -9.94 18.16
N THR A 477 11.25 -8.84 18.57
CA THR A 477 11.25 -8.34 19.97
C THR A 477 10.49 -7.03 20.17
N ASN A 478 9.70 -6.61 19.17
CA ASN A 478 8.94 -5.35 19.18
C ASN A 478 7.73 -5.32 20.15
N GLY A 479 7.46 -6.42 20.86
CA GLY A 479 6.32 -6.58 21.78
C GLY A 479 5.17 -7.41 21.22
N ASP A 480 5.12 -7.68 19.91
CA ASP A 480 4.12 -8.56 19.31
C ASP A 480 4.46 -10.05 19.52
N LYS A 481 3.45 -10.93 19.43
CA LYS A 481 3.63 -12.39 19.52
C LYS A 481 3.83 -13.02 18.15
N TYR A 482 4.95 -13.70 17.94
CA TYR A 482 5.31 -14.39 16.70
C TYR A 482 5.50 -15.90 16.91
N LEU A 483 5.06 -16.69 15.93
CA LEU A 483 5.37 -18.12 15.83
C LEU A 483 6.30 -18.34 14.64
N ILE A 484 7.47 -18.92 14.88
CA ILE A 484 8.46 -19.25 13.85
C ILE A 484 8.52 -20.76 13.67
N ILE A 485 8.34 -21.23 12.45
CA ILE A 485 8.44 -22.63 12.07
C ILE A 485 9.71 -22.82 11.24
N LEU A 486 10.66 -23.61 11.74
CA LEU A 486 11.82 -24.04 11.00
C LEU A 486 11.64 -25.51 10.60
N ASP A 487 11.36 -25.73 9.33
CA ASP A 487 11.01 -27.05 8.80
C ASP A 487 12.25 -27.78 8.28
N ASP A 488 12.28 -29.09 8.49
CA ASP A 488 13.27 -30.06 8.00
C ASP A 488 14.72 -29.77 8.43
N ILE A 489 14.97 -29.71 9.73
CA ILE A 489 16.30 -29.45 10.29
C ILE A 489 17.17 -30.71 10.26
N TRP A 490 18.35 -30.60 9.65
CA TRP A 490 19.31 -31.69 9.48
C TRP A 490 20.54 -31.61 10.38
N GLN A 491 20.91 -30.40 10.82
CA GLN A 491 22.08 -30.14 11.66
C GLN A 491 21.77 -29.06 12.70
N GLU A 492 22.69 -28.82 13.63
CA GLU A 492 22.52 -27.81 14.68
C GLU A 492 22.42 -26.40 14.06
N VAL A 493 21.38 -25.66 14.46
CA VAL A 493 21.09 -24.31 13.95
C VAL A 493 21.19 -23.30 15.08
N LYS A 494 22.13 -22.35 14.96
CA LYS A 494 22.29 -21.28 15.94
C LYS A 494 21.23 -20.19 15.74
N MET A 495 20.19 -20.20 16.56
CA MET A 495 19.05 -19.26 16.47
C MET A 495 19.47 -17.78 16.49
N LYS A 496 20.44 -17.42 17.34
CA LYS A 496 21.02 -16.06 17.39
C LYS A 496 21.66 -15.64 16.06
N ALA A 497 22.26 -16.56 15.33
CA ALA A 497 22.90 -16.27 14.05
C ALA A 497 21.88 -16.03 12.92
N ILE A 498 20.66 -16.58 13.05
CA ILE A 498 19.54 -16.26 12.16
C ILE A 498 18.91 -14.93 12.57
N GLY A 499 18.85 -14.64 13.87
CA GLY A 499 18.17 -13.47 14.43
C GLY A 499 16.90 -13.82 15.22
N ILE A 500 16.77 -15.05 15.69
CA ILE A 500 15.58 -15.52 16.43
C ILE A 500 15.83 -15.44 17.95
N PRO A 501 14.99 -14.71 18.71
CA PRO A 501 15.16 -14.52 20.15
C PRO A 501 14.53 -15.68 20.95
N CYS A 502 15.25 -16.80 21.08
CA CYS A 502 14.72 -18.00 21.75
C CYS A 502 14.62 -17.92 23.28
N ILE A 503 15.15 -16.87 23.91
CA ILE A 503 15.13 -16.65 25.36
C ILE A 503 14.92 -15.15 25.61
N ASP A 504 13.70 -14.67 25.34
CA ASP A 504 13.30 -13.30 25.66
C ASP A 504 12.49 -13.29 26.97
N GLU A 505 12.85 -12.42 27.90
CA GLU A 505 12.09 -12.17 29.15
C GLU A 505 10.64 -11.76 28.85
N ARG A 506 10.37 -11.20 27.67
CA ARG A 506 9.04 -10.77 27.22
C ARG A 506 8.18 -11.88 26.61
N LYS A 507 8.74 -13.06 26.32
CA LYS A 507 8.05 -14.23 25.72
C LYS A 507 7.29 -13.90 24.42
N CYS A 508 7.87 -13.04 23.58
CA CYS A 508 7.27 -12.56 22.33
C CYS A 508 7.40 -13.54 21.16
N CYS A 509 8.32 -14.52 21.20
CA CYS A 509 8.58 -15.43 20.09
C CYS A 509 8.55 -16.89 20.54
N LYS A 510 7.83 -17.74 19.80
CA LYS A 510 7.88 -19.20 19.94
C LYS A 510 8.39 -19.85 18.67
N VAL A 511 9.09 -20.98 18.83
CA VAL A 511 9.73 -21.68 17.72
C VAL A 511 9.27 -23.14 17.66
N VAL A 512 8.86 -23.61 16.48
CA VAL A 512 8.59 -25.02 16.19
C VAL A 512 9.62 -25.51 15.19
N LEU A 513 10.30 -26.60 15.53
CA LEU A 513 11.31 -27.25 14.71
C LEU A 513 10.76 -28.58 14.21
N THR A 514 10.94 -28.91 12.93
CA THR A 514 10.71 -30.27 12.45
C THR A 514 12.02 -30.95 12.09
N SER A 515 12.17 -32.25 12.36
CA SER A 515 13.35 -33.02 11.96
C SER A 515 13.04 -34.50 11.76
N ARG A 516 13.92 -35.20 11.04
CA ARG A 516 13.94 -36.67 11.00
C ARG A 516 14.71 -37.27 12.18
N ASN A 517 15.53 -36.48 12.88
CA ASN A 517 16.46 -36.94 13.90
C ASN A 517 16.04 -36.44 15.29
N GLU A 518 15.62 -37.37 16.16
CA GLU A 518 15.26 -37.07 17.54
C GLU A 518 16.45 -36.57 18.36
N ASP A 519 17.60 -37.22 18.23
CA ASP A 519 18.82 -36.87 18.99
C ASP A 519 19.29 -35.45 18.68
N LEU A 520 19.04 -34.97 17.46
CA LEU A 520 19.33 -33.60 17.07
C LEU A 520 18.47 -32.60 17.86
N LEU A 521 17.16 -32.83 17.93
CA LEU A 521 16.23 -31.93 18.63
C LEU A 521 16.42 -32.00 20.15
N SER A 522 16.49 -33.21 20.70
CA SER A 522 16.60 -33.48 22.14
C SER A 522 17.97 -33.14 22.71
N GLY A 523 19.05 -33.35 21.93
CA GLY A 523 20.42 -33.21 22.42
C GLY A 523 21.10 -31.89 22.08
N ARG A 524 20.95 -31.40 20.84
CA ARG A 524 21.72 -30.23 20.35
C ARG A 524 20.91 -28.95 20.22
N MET A 525 19.60 -29.06 19.96
CA MET A 525 18.70 -27.91 19.86
C MET A 525 18.05 -27.53 21.19
N GLU A 526 18.15 -28.40 22.21
CA GLU A 526 17.65 -28.18 23.58
C GLU A 526 16.18 -27.74 23.62
N VAL A 527 15.32 -28.39 22.83
CA VAL A 527 13.89 -28.04 22.78
C VAL A 527 13.17 -28.35 24.10
N ASP A 528 12.21 -27.51 24.49
CA ASP A 528 11.49 -27.64 25.78
C ASP A 528 10.52 -28.82 25.80
N LYS A 529 9.87 -29.08 24.65
CA LYS A 529 8.96 -30.22 24.45
C LYS A 529 9.18 -30.85 23.09
N ASN A 530 9.07 -32.17 23.05
CA ASN A 530 9.26 -32.98 21.86
C ASN A 530 8.02 -33.83 21.56
N PHE A 531 7.64 -33.89 20.29
CA PHE A 531 6.50 -34.66 19.81
C PHE A 531 6.92 -35.60 18.68
N SER A 532 6.74 -36.90 18.91
CA SER A 532 6.98 -37.94 17.90
C SER A 532 5.74 -38.16 17.05
N ILE A 533 5.88 -38.03 15.73
CA ILE A 533 4.83 -38.42 14.79
C ILE A 533 5.07 -39.86 14.36
N ALA A 534 4.17 -40.74 14.82
CA ALA A 534 4.18 -42.15 14.48
C ALA A 534 3.61 -42.42 13.07
N LEU A 535 3.86 -43.64 12.59
CA LEU A 535 3.24 -44.19 11.38
C LEU A 535 1.71 -44.27 11.54
N LEU A 536 0.98 -44.22 10.42
CA LEU A 536 -0.47 -44.46 10.44
C LEU A 536 -0.79 -45.86 10.96
N SER A 537 -1.85 -45.98 11.76
CA SER A 537 -2.40 -47.29 12.09
C SER A 537 -2.90 -48.00 10.82
N SER A 538 -2.98 -49.33 10.83
CA SER A 538 -3.48 -50.09 9.66
C SER A 538 -4.87 -49.63 9.23
N ALA A 539 -5.73 -49.20 10.16
CA ALA A 539 -7.06 -48.69 9.85
C ALA A 539 -7.00 -47.34 9.11
N GLU A 540 -6.19 -46.39 9.58
CA GLU A 540 -6.05 -45.08 8.95
C GLU A 540 -5.29 -45.16 7.62
N ALA A 541 -4.26 -46.00 7.55
CA ALA A 541 -3.53 -46.31 6.34
C ALA A 541 -4.45 -46.89 5.27
N TRP A 542 -5.32 -47.82 5.66
CA TRP A 542 -6.33 -48.40 4.79
C TRP A 542 -7.34 -47.36 4.30
N THR A 543 -7.85 -46.50 5.19
CA THR A 543 -8.76 -45.41 4.83
C THR A 543 -8.12 -44.46 3.82
N LEU A 544 -6.88 -44.03 4.06
CA LEU A 544 -6.14 -43.16 3.14
C LEU A 544 -5.90 -43.86 1.80
N PHE A 545 -5.51 -45.14 1.81
CA PHE A 545 -5.30 -45.93 0.61
C PHE A 545 -6.58 -46.01 -0.22
N MET A 546 -7.71 -46.41 0.39
CA MET A 546 -9.00 -46.50 -0.29
C MET A 546 -9.47 -45.17 -0.86
N LYS A 547 -9.23 -44.05 -0.16
CA LYS A 547 -9.50 -42.70 -0.68
C LYS A 547 -8.75 -42.42 -2.00
N LYS A 548 -7.53 -42.96 -2.16
CA LYS A 548 -6.70 -42.77 -3.35
C LYS A 548 -7.07 -43.72 -4.50
N VAL A 549 -7.24 -45.00 -4.20
CA VAL A 549 -7.57 -46.00 -5.24
C VAL A 549 -9.02 -45.90 -5.72
N GLY A 550 -9.93 -45.41 -4.87
CA GLY A 550 -11.36 -45.27 -5.15
C GLY A 550 -12.21 -46.45 -4.68
N ASN A 551 -13.47 -46.17 -4.36
CA ASN A 551 -14.38 -47.11 -3.68
C ASN A 551 -14.85 -48.29 -4.56
N THR A 552 -14.58 -48.27 -5.87
CA THR A 552 -15.00 -49.31 -6.82
C THR A 552 -14.44 -50.70 -6.49
N ILE A 553 -13.33 -50.76 -5.74
CA ILE A 553 -12.65 -52.00 -5.34
C ILE A 553 -13.36 -52.72 -4.19
N GLU A 554 -14.19 -52.04 -3.40
CA GLU A 554 -14.91 -52.68 -2.28
C GLU A 554 -15.83 -53.81 -2.73
N SER A 555 -16.32 -53.74 -3.98
CA SER A 555 -17.21 -54.73 -4.60
C SER A 555 -16.49 -55.94 -5.19
N GLN A 556 -15.15 -55.95 -5.23
CA GLN A 556 -14.33 -57.01 -5.83
C GLN A 556 -13.49 -57.71 -4.76
N LEU A 557 -14.00 -58.82 -4.23
CA LEU A 557 -13.41 -59.55 -3.10
C LEU A 557 -11.93 -59.96 -3.31
N GLU A 558 -11.57 -60.35 -4.54
CA GLU A 558 -10.22 -60.82 -4.89
C GLU A 558 -9.20 -59.67 -5.01
N ILE A 559 -9.63 -58.49 -5.48
CA ILE A 559 -8.77 -57.30 -5.53
C ILE A 559 -8.67 -56.66 -4.14
N LYS A 560 -9.73 -56.74 -3.33
CA LYS A 560 -9.74 -56.21 -1.96
C LYS A 560 -8.69 -56.87 -1.06
N SER A 561 -8.50 -58.19 -1.16
CA SER A 561 -7.45 -58.89 -0.39
C SER A 561 -6.04 -58.45 -0.83
N LEU A 562 -5.79 -58.38 -2.14
CA LEU A 562 -4.52 -57.88 -2.69
C LEU A 562 -4.26 -56.42 -2.31
N ALA A 563 -5.29 -55.58 -2.33
CA ALA A 563 -5.19 -54.18 -1.96
C ALA A 563 -4.79 -54.01 -0.49
N TYR A 564 -5.34 -54.83 0.41
CA TYR A 564 -4.95 -54.83 1.82
C TYR A 564 -3.48 -55.23 2.00
N GLU A 565 -3.04 -56.29 1.31
CA GLU A 565 -1.64 -56.74 1.37
C GLU A 565 -0.65 -55.70 0.82
N VAL A 566 -1.02 -54.97 -0.23
CA VAL A 566 -0.25 -53.85 -0.77
C VAL A 566 -0.19 -52.69 0.24
N CYS A 567 -1.32 -52.31 0.83
CA CYS A 567 -1.40 -51.25 1.83
C CYS A 567 -0.51 -51.55 3.05
N GLU A 568 -0.55 -52.78 3.56
CA GLU A 568 0.29 -53.25 4.68
C GLU A 568 1.80 -53.16 4.38
N ARG A 569 2.20 -53.31 3.11
CA ARG A 569 3.60 -53.16 2.68
C ARG A 569 4.08 -51.72 2.63
N CYS A 570 3.16 -50.74 2.55
CA CYS A 570 3.50 -49.32 2.71
C CYS A 570 3.80 -48.93 4.17
N LYS A 571 3.58 -49.82 5.15
CA LYS A 571 3.91 -49.62 6.57
C LYS A 571 3.37 -48.31 7.17
N GLY A 572 2.17 -47.89 6.75
CA GLY A 572 1.51 -46.71 7.31
C GLY A 572 2.17 -45.36 6.96
N LEU A 573 3.00 -45.30 5.92
CA LEU A 573 3.63 -44.05 5.45
C LEU A 573 2.73 -43.32 4.43
N PRO A 574 2.23 -42.11 4.74
CA PRO A 574 1.32 -41.37 3.85
C PRO A 574 1.88 -41.14 2.44
N VAL A 575 3.16 -40.76 2.31
CA VAL A 575 3.79 -40.52 0.99
C VAL A 575 3.79 -41.78 0.10
N ALA A 576 4.07 -42.94 0.70
CA ALA A 576 4.10 -44.22 0.00
C ALA A 576 2.68 -44.70 -0.35
N ILE A 577 1.73 -44.53 0.57
CA ILE A 577 0.32 -44.87 0.38
C ILE A 577 -0.28 -44.05 -0.76
N ASN A 578 -0.03 -42.74 -0.80
CA ASN A 578 -0.56 -41.85 -1.82
C ASN A 578 -0.03 -42.23 -3.22
N ALA A 579 1.28 -42.33 -3.37
CA ALA A 579 1.90 -42.63 -4.67
C ALA A 579 1.52 -44.01 -5.21
N LEU A 580 1.46 -45.03 -4.34
CA LEU A 580 1.13 -46.39 -4.76
C LEU A 580 -0.37 -46.60 -4.97
N GLY A 581 -1.20 -45.99 -4.12
CA GLY A 581 -2.66 -46.05 -4.26
C GLY A 581 -3.13 -45.40 -5.56
N GLU A 582 -2.54 -44.25 -5.92
CA GLU A 582 -2.87 -43.57 -7.16
C GLU A 582 -2.34 -44.32 -8.40
N ALA A 583 -1.14 -44.92 -8.32
CA ALA A 583 -0.60 -45.77 -9.41
C ALA A 583 -1.47 -47.01 -9.71
N LEU A 584 -2.12 -47.56 -8.68
CA LEU A 584 -2.98 -48.76 -8.78
C LEU A 584 -4.46 -48.44 -9.06
N LYS A 585 -4.82 -47.16 -9.12
CA LYS A 585 -6.18 -46.71 -9.41
C LYS A 585 -6.66 -47.20 -10.76
N GLY A 586 -7.86 -47.80 -10.76
CA GLY A 586 -8.50 -48.34 -11.96
C GLY A 586 -7.76 -49.53 -12.61
N LYS A 587 -6.75 -50.13 -11.95
CA LYS A 587 -6.01 -51.27 -12.48
C LYS A 587 -6.70 -52.61 -12.21
N GLN A 588 -6.47 -53.56 -13.11
CA GLN A 588 -7.00 -54.92 -13.05
C GLN A 588 -6.14 -55.82 -12.14
N GLU A 589 -6.71 -56.94 -11.67
CA GLU A 589 -6.11 -57.85 -10.68
C GLU A 589 -4.64 -58.25 -10.97
N HIS A 590 -4.29 -58.50 -12.24
CA HIS A 590 -2.91 -58.89 -12.60
C HIS A 590 -1.87 -57.80 -12.31
N ALA A 591 -2.26 -56.52 -12.40
CA ALA A 591 -1.38 -55.39 -12.06
C ALA A 591 -1.13 -55.32 -10.55
N TRP A 592 -2.13 -55.64 -9.73
CA TRP A 592 -2.01 -55.74 -8.27
C TRP A 592 -1.04 -56.85 -7.85
N LYS A 593 -1.17 -58.05 -8.43
CA LYS A 593 -0.23 -59.17 -8.20
C LYS A 593 1.20 -58.79 -8.61
N THR A 594 1.34 -58.09 -9.74
CA THR A 594 2.65 -57.63 -10.23
C THR A 594 3.26 -56.58 -9.30
N ALA A 595 2.47 -55.61 -8.81
CA ALA A 595 2.90 -54.64 -7.80
C ALA A 595 3.40 -55.36 -6.55
N LEU A 596 2.62 -56.29 -6.02
CA LEU A 596 2.94 -57.02 -4.79
C LEU A 596 4.28 -57.76 -4.89
N ASN A 597 4.49 -58.49 -5.99
CA ASN A 597 5.76 -59.19 -6.26
C ASN A 597 6.95 -58.23 -6.35
N LYS A 598 6.75 -57.06 -6.98
CA LYS A 598 7.81 -56.03 -7.08
C LYS A 598 8.12 -55.38 -5.74
N LEU A 599 7.11 -55.11 -4.91
CA LEU A 599 7.31 -54.59 -3.55
C LEU A 599 8.21 -55.54 -2.76
N ASP A 600 7.88 -56.84 -2.75
CA ASP A 600 8.65 -57.85 -2.02
C ASP A 600 10.11 -57.93 -2.52
N LYS A 601 10.31 -57.79 -3.83
CA LYS A 601 11.65 -57.74 -4.44
C LYS A 601 12.44 -56.50 -4.00
N TYR A 602 11.83 -55.32 -4.04
CA TYR A 602 12.53 -54.07 -3.74
C TYR A 602 12.76 -53.85 -2.25
N MET A 603 11.93 -54.43 -1.38
CA MET A 603 12.12 -54.43 0.08
C MET A 603 13.44 -55.08 0.52
N LEU A 604 14.05 -55.92 -0.32
CA LEU A 604 15.34 -56.55 -0.06
C LEU A 604 16.53 -55.62 -0.32
N LYS A 605 16.31 -54.47 -0.97
CA LYS A 605 17.34 -53.46 -1.20
C LYS A 605 17.45 -52.53 0.00
N ASN A 606 18.65 -52.40 0.54
CA ASN A 606 18.95 -51.44 1.60
C ASN A 606 19.65 -50.22 1.00
N ILE A 607 19.02 -49.04 1.07
CA ILE A 607 19.60 -47.78 0.64
C ILE A 607 19.82 -46.93 1.89
N VAL A 608 21.00 -46.34 2.00
CA VAL A 608 21.39 -45.49 3.12
C VAL A 608 20.38 -44.34 3.25
N ASP A 609 19.91 -44.08 4.47
CA ASP A 609 18.99 -42.99 4.85
C ASP A 609 17.57 -43.03 4.23
N ILE A 610 17.20 -44.10 3.51
CA ILE A 610 15.84 -44.29 2.98
C ILE A 610 15.23 -45.57 3.57
N ASN A 611 14.02 -45.47 4.12
CA ASN A 611 13.30 -46.65 4.61
C ASN A 611 12.99 -47.60 3.43
N PRO A 612 13.30 -48.91 3.54
CA PRO A 612 13.05 -49.89 2.47
C PRO A 612 11.60 -49.92 1.96
N SER A 613 10.60 -49.70 2.82
CA SER A 613 9.19 -49.67 2.41
C SER A 613 8.85 -48.44 1.58
N VAL A 614 9.43 -47.29 1.92
CA VAL A 614 9.29 -46.07 1.13
C VAL A 614 9.91 -46.25 -0.25
N PHE A 615 11.15 -46.76 -0.29
CA PHE A 615 11.83 -47.02 -1.56
C PHE A 615 11.04 -48.00 -2.42
N ALA A 616 10.61 -49.14 -1.85
CA ALA A 616 9.86 -50.15 -2.59
C ALA A 616 8.54 -49.59 -3.16
N SER A 617 7.74 -48.89 -2.35
CA SER A 617 6.46 -48.33 -2.79
C SER A 617 6.61 -47.27 -3.88
N LEU A 618 7.54 -46.32 -3.70
CA LEU A 618 7.79 -45.27 -4.69
C LEU A 618 8.43 -45.83 -5.97
N ARG A 619 9.31 -46.82 -5.85
CA ARG A 619 9.88 -47.54 -7.00
C ARG A 619 8.81 -48.27 -7.81
N VAL A 620 7.85 -48.93 -7.16
CA VAL A 620 6.73 -49.57 -7.86
C VAL A 620 5.85 -48.53 -8.55
N SER A 621 5.56 -47.40 -7.88
CA SER A 621 4.81 -46.29 -8.49
C SER A 621 5.52 -45.77 -9.76
N TYR A 622 6.84 -45.51 -9.68
CA TYR A 622 7.66 -45.14 -10.83
C TYR A 622 7.64 -46.19 -11.94
N ASP A 623 7.82 -47.47 -11.60
CA ASP A 623 7.80 -48.57 -12.56
C ASP A 623 6.46 -48.65 -13.33
N MET A 624 5.36 -48.26 -12.69
CA MET A 624 4.00 -48.27 -13.22
C MET A 624 3.65 -47.06 -14.10
N LEU A 625 4.52 -46.06 -14.20
CA LEU A 625 4.38 -44.99 -15.20
C LEU A 625 4.38 -45.60 -16.60
N HIS A 626 3.28 -45.39 -17.33
CA HIS A 626 3.07 -45.98 -18.66
C HIS A 626 3.97 -45.35 -19.72
N LEU A 627 4.27 -44.06 -19.60
CA LEU A 627 5.05 -43.30 -20.56
C LEU A 627 6.53 -43.36 -20.17
N LYS A 628 7.38 -43.79 -21.11
CA LYS A 628 8.85 -43.72 -20.94
C LYS A 628 9.28 -42.28 -20.67
N ASP A 629 8.67 -41.35 -21.39
CA ASP A 629 8.95 -39.92 -21.28
C ASP A 629 8.60 -39.37 -19.87
N ALA A 630 7.56 -39.91 -19.21
CA ALA A 630 7.26 -39.55 -17.82
C ALA A 630 8.31 -40.03 -16.83
N LYS A 631 8.90 -41.20 -17.07
CA LYS A 631 10.05 -41.69 -16.28
C LYS A 631 11.26 -40.78 -16.47
N SER A 632 11.61 -40.47 -17.72
CA SER A 632 12.73 -39.57 -18.04
C SER A 632 12.53 -38.18 -17.41
N CYS A 633 11.32 -37.61 -17.49
CA CYS A 633 11.00 -36.31 -16.89
C CYS A 633 11.16 -36.35 -15.37
N PHE A 634 10.67 -37.41 -14.72
CA PHE A 634 10.81 -37.56 -13.27
C PHE A 634 12.27 -37.60 -12.82
N LEU A 635 13.13 -38.33 -13.54
CA LEU A 635 14.57 -38.38 -13.24
C LEU A 635 15.27 -37.04 -13.54
N LEU A 636 14.83 -36.32 -14.59
CA LEU A 636 15.30 -34.97 -14.90
C LEU A 636 14.98 -33.98 -13.76
N CYS A 637 13.77 -34.03 -13.21
CA CYS A 637 13.37 -33.22 -12.05
C CYS A 637 14.27 -33.46 -10.82
N CYS A 638 14.90 -34.64 -10.71
CA CYS A 638 15.80 -34.96 -9.60
C CYS A 638 17.18 -34.28 -9.71
N LEU A 639 17.55 -33.73 -10.88
CA LEU A 639 18.82 -33.00 -11.07
C LEU A 639 18.80 -31.62 -10.39
N PHE A 640 17.61 -31.05 -10.16
CA PHE A 640 17.44 -29.72 -9.54
C PHE A 640 17.57 -29.79 -8.02
N GLY A 641 17.86 -28.63 -7.41
CA GLY A 641 18.14 -28.47 -5.98
C GLY A 641 17.09 -29.05 -5.06
N GLU A 642 17.50 -29.41 -3.84
CA GLU A 642 16.56 -29.81 -2.78
C GLU A 642 15.60 -28.66 -2.48
N ASN A 643 14.28 -28.92 -2.46
CA ASN A 643 13.23 -27.92 -2.27
C ASN A 643 13.15 -26.81 -3.34
N ALA A 644 13.84 -26.96 -4.48
CA ALA A 644 13.77 -26.00 -5.56
C ALA A 644 12.40 -26.04 -6.23
N GLU A 645 11.76 -24.87 -6.30
CA GLU A 645 10.62 -24.62 -7.15
C GLU A 645 11.12 -24.48 -8.58
N THR A 646 10.83 -25.47 -9.41
CA THR A 646 11.39 -25.55 -10.78
C THR A 646 10.38 -24.96 -11.77
N PRO A 647 10.71 -23.88 -12.49
CA PRO A 647 9.84 -23.35 -13.53
C PRO A 647 9.65 -24.35 -14.66
N LEU A 648 8.44 -24.45 -15.20
CA LEU A 648 8.14 -25.35 -16.33
C LEU A 648 8.91 -24.99 -17.60
N ASP A 649 9.23 -23.71 -17.82
CA ASP A 649 10.05 -23.29 -18.95
C ASP A 649 11.51 -23.79 -18.82
N GLU A 650 12.07 -23.89 -17.61
CA GLU A 650 13.39 -24.51 -17.39
C GLU A 650 13.35 -25.98 -17.77
N LEU A 651 12.35 -26.72 -17.26
CA LEU A 651 12.15 -28.12 -17.62
C LEU A 651 11.96 -28.31 -19.12
N THR A 652 11.23 -27.41 -19.78
CA THR A 652 11.03 -27.42 -21.23
C THR A 652 12.34 -27.29 -21.99
N ARG A 653 13.25 -26.42 -21.55
CA ARG A 653 14.54 -26.23 -22.23
C ARG A 653 15.47 -27.43 -22.02
N PHE A 654 15.53 -27.99 -20.82
CA PHE A 654 16.24 -29.24 -20.55
C PHE A 654 15.64 -30.42 -21.34
N TRP A 655 14.31 -30.50 -21.41
CA TRP A 655 13.58 -31.49 -22.19
C TRP A 655 13.91 -31.39 -23.68
N PHE A 656 13.86 -30.17 -24.20
CA PHE A 656 14.12 -29.87 -25.60
C PHE A 656 15.56 -30.23 -25.99
N ALA A 657 16.57 -29.77 -25.22
CA ALA A 657 17.98 -29.96 -25.54
C ALA A 657 18.54 -31.34 -25.12
N GLY A 658 17.90 -32.00 -24.17
CA GLY A 658 18.35 -33.28 -23.61
C GLY A 658 18.29 -34.44 -24.59
N SER A 659 18.99 -35.52 -24.24
CA SER A 659 19.04 -36.79 -25.00
C SER A 659 18.17 -37.90 -24.39
N PHE A 660 17.37 -37.60 -23.37
CA PHE A 660 16.63 -38.59 -22.57
C PHE A 660 15.29 -39.05 -23.20
N LEU A 661 14.94 -38.54 -24.38
CA LEU A 661 13.65 -38.77 -25.05
C LEU A 661 13.71 -39.85 -26.12
N ALA A 662 12.58 -40.55 -26.30
CA ALA A 662 12.42 -41.51 -27.39
C ALA A 662 12.20 -40.84 -28.75
N GLN A 663 11.55 -39.66 -28.77
CA GLN A 663 11.37 -38.83 -29.96
C GLN A 663 11.65 -37.36 -29.59
N LYS A 664 12.45 -36.69 -30.42
CA LYS A 664 12.82 -35.29 -30.20
C LYS A 664 11.70 -34.37 -30.71
N PRO A 665 11.23 -33.39 -29.92
CA PRO A 665 10.28 -32.39 -30.39
C PRO A 665 10.90 -31.50 -31.47
N CYS A 666 10.11 -31.06 -32.45
CA CYS A 666 10.61 -30.25 -33.57
C CYS A 666 10.67 -28.75 -33.22
N THR A 667 9.87 -28.30 -32.25
CA THR A 667 9.79 -26.91 -31.78
C THR A 667 9.76 -26.85 -30.25
N LEU A 668 10.09 -25.69 -29.66
CA LEU A 668 10.00 -25.48 -28.21
C LEU A 668 8.57 -25.53 -27.69
N GLU A 669 7.60 -25.16 -28.52
CA GLU A 669 6.19 -25.23 -28.12
C GLU A 669 5.68 -26.67 -28.04
N GLU A 670 6.07 -27.55 -28.96
CA GLU A 670 5.79 -28.99 -28.85
C GLU A 670 6.42 -29.54 -27.57
N ALA A 671 7.68 -29.20 -27.31
CA ALA A 671 8.37 -29.58 -26.07
C ALA A 671 7.61 -29.10 -24.82
N ARG A 672 7.11 -27.86 -24.83
CA ARG A 672 6.34 -27.29 -23.73
C ARG A 672 5.07 -28.08 -23.48
N ASN A 673 4.28 -28.36 -24.53
CA ASN A 673 3.05 -29.15 -24.42
C ASN A 673 3.30 -30.58 -23.91
N ASP A 674 4.38 -31.21 -24.38
CA ASP A 674 4.81 -32.53 -23.92
C ASP A 674 5.18 -32.50 -22.43
N VAL A 675 5.95 -31.50 -22.00
CA VAL A 675 6.33 -31.32 -20.60
C VAL A 675 5.09 -31.09 -19.74
N HIS A 676 4.16 -30.23 -20.13
CA HIS A 676 2.91 -30.04 -19.38
C HIS A 676 2.13 -31.36 -19.24
N THR A 677 1.95 -32.09 -20.34
CA THR A 677 1.22 -33.38 -20.34
C THR A 677 1.89 -34.39 -19.41
N VAL A 678 3.22 -34.49 -19.46
CA VAL A 678 4.00 -35.41 -18.64
C VAL A 678 3.99 -34.99 -17.17
N VAL A 679 4.15 -33.70 -16.89
CA VAL A 679 4.09 -33.13 -15.54
C VAL A 679 2.71 -33.37 -14.93
N ASP A 680 1.62 -33.18 -15.69
CA ASP A 680 0.27 -33.44 -15.22
C ASP A 680 0.05 -34.93 -14.91
N ALA A 681 0.66 -35.83 -15.70
CA ALA A 681 0.67 -37.25 -15.40
C ALA A 681 1.47 -37.58 -14.12
N LEU A 682 2.61 -36.92 -13.89
CA LEU A 682 3.42 -37.08 -12.67
C LEU A 682 2.74 -36.51 -11.42
N LYS A 683 2.07 -35.36 -11.56
CA LYS A 683 1.20 -34.77 -10.52
C LYS A 683 0.04 -35.71 -10.21
N SER A 684 -0.60 -36.24 -11.25
CA SER A 684 -1.66 -37.23 -11.12
C SER A 684 -1.16 -38.50 -10.45
N ALA A 685 0.11 -38.90 -10.62
CA ALA A 685 0.72 -40.04 -9.92
C ALA A 685 1.16 -39.72 -8.47
N SER A 686 0.94 -38.51 -7.98
CA SER A 686 1.43 -38.01 -6.68
C SER A 686 2.96 -38.06 -6.53
N LEU A 687 3.72 -37.99 -7.63
CA LEU A 687 5.18 -37.94 -7.64
C LEU A 687 5.72 -36.50 -7.70
N LEU A 688 4.92 -35.56 -8.22
CA LEU A 688 5.16 -34.12 -8.21
C LEU A 688 3.97 -33.38 -7.59
N SER A 689 4.21 -32.16 -7.11
CA SER A 689 3.18 -31.23 -6.64
C SER A 689 3.30 -29.87 -7.33
N ASN A 690 2.25 -29.05 -7.24
CA ASN A 690 2.32 -27.65 -7.66
C ASN A 690 3.28 -26.86 -6.75
N GLY A 691 3.97 -25.87 -7.32
CA GLY A 691 4.69 -24.85 -6.56
C GLY A 691 3.75 -23.75 -6.05
N ASN A 692 4.31 -22.58 -5.72
CA ASN A 692 3.49 -21.42 -5.34
C ASN A 692 2.73 -20.81 -6.53
N ASP A 693 3.21 -21.06 -7.75
CA ASP A 693 2.61 -20.68 -9.03
C ASP A 693 2.21 -21.95 -9.81
N GLU A 694 1.15 -21.87 -10.62
CA GLU A 694 0.71 -22.94 -11.53
C GLU A 694 1.80 -23.34 -12.53
N ASN A 695 2.70 -22.41 -12.90
CA ASN A 695 3.80 -22.63 -13.82
C ASN A 695 5.09 -23.16 -13.17
N VAL A 696 5.01 -23.60 -11.92
CA VAL A 696 6.14 -24.11 -11.14
C VAL A 696 5.80 -25.50 -10.58
N VAL A 697 6.79 -26.38 -10.55
CA VAL A 697 6.65 -27.72 -9.97
C VAL A 697 7.62 -27.94 -8.82
N LYS A 698 7.18 -28.78 -7.88
CA LYS A 698 7.96 -29.19 -6.72
C LYS A 698 7.97 -30.70 -6.59
N ILE A 699 9.12 -31.24 -6.20
CA ILE A 699 9.28 -32.65 -5.83
C ILE A 699 9.45 -32.76 -4.31
N HIS A 700 8.76 -33.72 -3.70
CA HIS A 700 8.91 -34.01 -2.27
C HIS A 700 10.31 -34.59 -2.01
N ASP A 701 10.99 -34.15 -0.95
CA ASP A 701 12.36 -34.57 -0.57
C ASP A 701 12.59 -36.09 -0.62
N VAL A 702 11.73 -36.87 0.04
CA VAL A 702 11.76 -38.34 0.04
C VAL A 702 11.55 -38.94 -1.35
N ILE A 703 10.68 -38.34 -2.16
CA ILE A 703 10.44 -38.81 -3.53
C ILE A 703 11.66 -38.52 -4.40
N ARG A 704 12.29 -37.36 -4.21
CA ARG A 704 13.55 -36.99 -4.87
C ARG A 704 14.70 -37.91 -4.49
N ASP A 705 14.86 -38.25 -3.21
CA ASP A 705 15.91 -39.17 -2.74
C ASP A 705 15.78 -40.57 -3.37
N VAL A 706 14.54 -41.08 -3.44
CA VAL A 706 14.24 -42.32 -4.15
C VAL A 706 14.51 -42.17 -5.65
N GLY A 707 14.10 -41.05 -6.26
CA GLY A 707 14.36 -40.74 -7.66
C GLY A 707 15.84 -40.69 -8.03
N ILE A 708 16.68 -40.08 -7.19
CA ILE A 708 18.15 -40.07 -7.35
C ILE A 708 18.72 -41.48 -7.27
N SER A 709 18.23 -42.29 -6.33
CA SER A 709 18.65 -43.69 -6.19
C SER A 709 18.28 -44.52 -7.43
N ILE A 710 17.08 -44.29 -7.98
CA ILE A 710 16.62 -44.90 -9.24
C ILE A 710 17.50 -44.45 -10.41
N ALA A 711 17.75 -43.14 -10.54
CA ALA A 711 18.53 -42.56 -11.61
C ALA A 711 19.99 -43.06 -11.60
N ARG A 712 20.56 -43.25 -10.41
CA ARG A 712 21.90 -43.85 -10.24
C ARG A 712 21.95 -45.29 -10.72
N GLU A 713 20.92 -46.09 -10.46
CA GLU A 713 20.85 -47.50 -10.87
C GLU A 713 20.55 -47.70 -12.36
N GLU A 714 19.58 -46.95 -12.91
CA GLU A 714 19.08 -47.17 -14.28
C GLU A 714 19.84 -46.36 -15.33
N GLU A 715 20.14 -45.11 -15.03
CA GLU A 715 20.66 -44.14 -15.99
C GLU A 715 22.10 -43.69 -15.68
N ALA A 716 22.71 -44.19 -14.60
CA ALA A 716 24.03 -43.75 -14.12
C ALA A 716 24.12 -42.23 -13.90
N PHE A 717 23.12 -41.66 -13.20
CA PHE A 717 23.15 -40.25 -12.78
C PHE A 717 23.98 -40.09 -11.51
N LEU A 718 24.62 -38.93 -11.38
CA LEU A 718 25.26 -38.47 -10.16
C LEU A 718 24.68 -37.11 -9.77
N VAL A 719 24.06 -37.05 -8.60
CA VAL A 719 23.56 -35.81 -8.01
C VAL A 719 24.23 -35.64 -6.66
N ASP A 720 24.97 -34.55 -6.48
CA ASP A 720 25.62 -34.18 -5.22
C ASP A 720 25.51 -32.68 -4.98
N HIS A 721 24.59 -32.29 -4.09
CA HIS A 721 24.25 -30.90 -3.82
C HIS A 721 24.91 -30.34 -2.55
N GLY A 722 26.03 -30.91 -2.15
CA GLY A 722 26.88 -30.41 -1.09
C GLY A 722 28.36 -30.72 -1.35
N ALA A 723 28.76 -30.75 -2.62
CA ALA A 723 30.08 -31.17 -3.05
C ALA A 723 31.16 -30.17 -2.61
N PHE A 724 32.33 -30.71 -2.24
CA PHE A 724 33.55 -29.93 -1.98
C PHE A 724 34.65 -30.21 -3.02
N GLU A 725 34.55 -31.33 -3.73
CA GLU A 725 35.53 -31.79 -4.70
C GLU A 725 34.81 -32.41 -5.91
N TRP A 726 35.50 -32.44 -7.05
CA TRP A 726 34.98 -33.09 -8.23
C TRP A 726 34.95 -34.61 -8.04
N PRO A 727 33.87 -35.29 -8.43
CA PRO A 727 33.82 -36.74 -8.39
C PRO A 727 34.91 -37.33 -9.29
N GLN A 728 35.42 -38.50 -8.94
CA GLN A 728 36.27 -39.30 -9.84
C GLN A 728 35.41 -40.31 -10.58
N ASN A 729 35.74 -40.55 -11.85
CA ASN A 729 35.07 -41.57 -12.64
C ASN A 729 35.38 -42.95 -12.03
N PRO A 730 34.38 -43.79 -11.69
CA PRO A 730 34.62 -45.07 -11.05
C PRO A 730 35.49 -45.99 -11.93
N PRO A 731 36.64 -46.49 -11.44
CA PRO A 731 37.61 -47.22 -12.25
C PRO A 731 37.08 -48.53 -12.84
N ASN A 732 36.02 -49.11 -12.25
CA ASN A 732 35.34 -50.34 -12.70
C ASN A 732 33.81 -50.15 -12.86
N GLY A 733 33.31 -48.91 -12.85
CA GLY A 733 31.87 -48.60 -12.91
C GLY A 733 31.40 -48.10 -14.28
N PRO A 734 30.08 -48.00 -14.52
CA PRO A 734 29.57 -47.32 -15.70
C PRO A 734 29.93 -45.82 -15.64
N SER A 735 30.45 -45.27 -16.73
CA SER A 735 30.62 -43.82 -16.88
C SER A 735 29.26 -43.13 -16.70
N TYR A 736 29.23 -42.06 -15.92
CA TYR A 736 28.01 -41.28 -15.68
C TYR A 736 27.44 -40.70 -16.99
N SER A 737 26.11 -40.66 -17.08
CA SER A 737 25.39 -40.07 -18.23
C SER A 737 24.89 -38.65 -17.95
N ALA A 738 24.63 -38.33 -16.67
CA ALA A 738 24.28 -36.99 -16.19
C ALA A 738 24.95 -36.73 -14.83
N ILE A 739 25.45 -35.52 -14.63
CA ILE A 739 26.07 -35.05 -13.39
C ILE A 739 25.43 -33.71 -13.01
N SER A 740 24.94 -33.59 -11.78
CA SER A 740 24.46 -32.34 -11.18
C SER A 740 25.18 -32.10 -9.86
N LEU A 741 25.96 -31.02 -9.78
CA LEU A 741 26.79 -30.65 -8.63
C LEU A 741 26.40 -29.26 -8.14
N ILE A 742 26.18 -29.15 -6.83
CA ILE A 742 26.15 -27.85 -6.15
C ILE A 742 27.34 -27.79 -5.21
N PHE A 743 28.32 -26.96 -5.55
CA PHE A 743 29.49 -26.70 -4.74
C PHE A 743 29.18 -25.65 -3.67
N LYS A 744 29.67 -25.89 -2.45
CA LYS A 744 29.69 -24.86 -1.39
C LYS A 744 30.86 -23.90 -1.56
N ASN A 745 32.01 -24.51 -1.86
CA ASN A 745 33.23 -23.87 -2.26
C ASN A 745 34.08 -24.94 -2.96
N VAL A 746 34.57 -24.64 -4.15
CA VAL A 746 35.45 -25.54 -4.89
C VAL A 746 36.90 -25.21 -4.54
N ASN A 747 37.68 -26.22 -4.15
CA ASN A 747 39.09 -26.00 -3.78
C ASN A 747 40.03 -25.98 -4.99
N GLU A 748 39.71 -26.76 -6.04
CA GLU A 748 40.49 -26.85 -7.27
C GLU A 748 39.61 -27.35 -8.43
N HIS A 749 39.83 -26.83 -9.63
CA HIS A 749 39.23 -27.33 -10.85
C HIS A 749 40.20 -28.29 -11.56
N PRO A 750 39.79 -29.53 -11.88
CA PRO A 750 40.67 -30.51 -12.51
C PRO A 750 41.01 -30.14 -13.96
N ASP A 751 42.30 -30.23 -14.30
CA ASP A 751 42.79 -30.04 -15.68
C ASP A 751 42.58 -31.32 -16.51
N GLY A 752 41.32 -31.51 -16.95
CA GLY A 752 40.92 -32.60 -17.83
C GLY A 752 40.19 -33.75 -17.12
N LEU A 753 38.88 -33.61 -16.95
CA LEU A 753 38.00 -34.69 -16.48
C LEU A 753 37.59 -35.61 -17.64
N VAL A 754 37.58 -36.92 -17.38
CA VAL A 754 37.23 -37.94 -18.37
C VAL A 754 35.87 -38.56 -18.05
N TYR A 755 34.82 -38.06 -18.71
CA TYR A 755 33.46 -38.61 -18.66
C TYR A 755 32.92 -38.86 -20.08
N PRO A 756 33.33 -39.96 -20.73
CA PRO A 756 33.11 -40.17 -22.16
C PRO A 756 31.65 -40.41 -22.56
N LYS A 757 30.77 -40.73 -21.59
CA LYS A 757 29.33 -40.95 -21.81
C LYS A 757 28.45 -39.82 -21.26
N LEU A 758 29.03 -38.71 -20.82
CA LEU A 758 28.29 -37.63 -20.19
C LEU A 758 27.54 -36.81 -21.23
N HIS A 759 26.22 -36.70 -21.07
CA HIS A 759 25.35 -35.88 -21.93
C HIS A 759 24.89 -34.61 -21.21
N THR A 760 24.72 -34.67 -19.88
CA THR A 760 24.25 -33.53 -19.08
C THR A 760 25.22 -33.21 -17.96
N LEU A 761 25.68 -31.96 -17.90
CA LEU A 761 26.48 -31.43 -16.79
C LEU A 761 25.84 -30.17 -16.24
N THR A 762 25.47 -30.21 -14.97
CA THR A 762 24.99 -29.07 -14.20
C THR A 762 25.93 -28.81 -13.04
N VAL A 763 26.45 -27.59 -12.97
CA VAL A 763 27.40 -27.17 -11.96
C VAL A 763 26.99 -25.81 -11.45
N VAL A 764 26.65 -25.73 -10.18
CA VAL A 764 26.33 -24.47 -9.49
C VAL A 764 27.31 -24.32 -8.35
N ASN A 765 27.92 -23.15 -8.22
CA ASN A 765 28.75 -22.82 -7.10
C ASN A 765 28.07 -21.74 -6.26
N SER A 766 27.84 -22.05 -4.99
CA SER A 766 27.04 -21.20 -4.08
C SER A 766 27.72 -19.87 -3.75
N LYS A 767 29.02 -19.77 -4.01
CA LYS A 767 29.83 -18.56 -3.91
C LYS A 767 30.67 -18.46 -5.16
N LEU A 768 30.79 -17.28 -5.75
CA LEU A 768 31.67 -17.08 -6.90
C LEU A 768 33.08 -17.61 -6.58
N SER A 769 33.60 -18.52 -7.40
CA SER A 769 34.96 -19.05 -7.21
C SER A 769 36.01 -18.01 -7.61
N ASP A 770 37.05 -17.87 -6.80
CA ASP A 770 38.26 -17.13 -7.21
C ASP A 770 39.14 -17.94 -8.18
N LEU A 771 38.81 -19.22 -8.39
CA LEU A 771 39.55 -20.16 -9.22
C LEU A 771 39.01 -20.15 -10.65
N GLU A 772 39.92 -20.01 -11.61
CA GLU A 772 39.61 -20.04 -13.05
C GLU A 772 39.50 -21.48 -13.56
N LEU A 773 38.61 -21.70 -14.54
CA LEU A 773 38.39 -23.02 -15.13
C LEU A 773 39.52 -23.38 -16.12
N PRO A 774 40.19 -24.54 -16.00
CA PRO A 774 41.29 -24.92 -16.87
C PRO A 774 40.90 -25.08 -18.34
N ASP A 775 41.81 -24.74 -19.26
CA ASP A 775 41.52 -24.75 -20.71
C ASP A 775 41.12 -26.13 -21.25
N ASN A 776 41.64 -27.23 -20.67
CA ASN A 776 41.34 -28.60 -21.09
C ASN A 776 40.13 -29.23 -20.41
N PHE A 777 39.41 -28.50 -19.55
CA PHE A 777 38.36 -29.03 -18.69
C PHE A 777 37.34 -29.91 -19.43
N PHE A 778 36.91 -29.51 -20.63
CA PHE A 778 35.88 -30.22 -21.41
C PHE A 778 36.39 -31.34 -22.33
N ASN A 779 37.71 -31.54 -22.47
CA ASN A 779 38.28 -32.47 -23.47
C ASN A 779 37.78 -33.93 -23.32
N GLY A 780 37.47 -34.37 -22.10
CA GLY A 780 37.03 -35.73 -21.84
C GLY A 780 35.50 -35.92 -21.83
N MET A 781 34.71 -34.92 -22.26
CA MET A 781 33.24 -34.89 -22.16
C MET A 781 32.56 -34.62 -23.51
N MET A 782 33.06 -35.23 -24.58
CA MET A 782 32.68 -34.93 -25.98
C MET A 782 31.22 -35.28 -26.36
N GLN A 783 30.49 -35.99 -25.49
CA GLN A 783 29.07 -36.35 -25.71
C GLN A 783 28.09 -35.36 -25.06
N LEU A 784 28.58 -34.28 -24.45
CA LEU A 784 27.74 -33.27 -23.80
C LEU A 784 26.75 -32.65 -24.79
N THR A 785 25.48 -32.67 -24.40
CA THR A 785 24.35 -32.02 -25.07
C THR A 785 23.80 -30.86 -24.25
N VAL A 786 23.85 -30.96 -22.91
CA VAL A 786 23.39 -29.93 -21.98
C VAL A 786 24.52 -29.56 -21.02
N LEU A 787 24.90 -28.29 -21.01
CA LEU A 787 25.87 -27.72 -20.08
C LEU A 787 25.28 -26.51 -19.38
N THR A 788 25.28 -26.53 -18.05
CA THR A 788 24.86 -25.41 -17.21
C THR A 788 25.93 -25.16 -16.17
N ILE A 789 26.47 -23.94 -16.15
CA ILE A 789 27.50 -23.50 -15.22
C ILE A 789 27.00 -22.23 -14.55
N SER A 790 27.05 -22.21 -13.22
CA SER A 790 26.70 -21.05 -12.43
C SER A 790 27.72 -20.79 -11.32
N GLY A 791 28.12 -19.53 -11.13
CA GLY A 791 28.99 -19.11 -10.03
C GLY A 791 30.46 -19.53 -10.17
N ILE A 792 30.93 -19.79 -11.40
CA ILE A 792 32.33 -20.14 -11.68
C ILE A 792 32.96 -19.05 -12.56
N ARG A 793 34.00 -18.41 -12.05
CA ARG A 793 34.69 -17.32 -12.75
C ARG A 793 35.43 -17.81 -14.00
N MET A 794 35.11 -17.21 -15.14
CA MET A 794 35.67 -17.54 -16.46
C MET A 794 35.90 -16.26 -17.26
N TRP A 795 37.02 -15.56 -17.02
CA TRP A 795 37.37 -14.37 -17.82
C TRP A 795 37.38 -14.68 -19.33
N ARG A 796 37.86 -15.88 -19.68
CA ARG A 796 37.79 -16.44 -21.02
C ARG A 796 37.17 -17.82 -20.97
N LEU A 797 36.28 -18.10 -21.92
CA LEU A 797 35.75 -19.44 -22.09
C LEU A 797 36.86 -20.41 -22.54
N PRO A 798 36.98 -21.61 -21.92
CA PRO A 798 37.99 -22.59 -22.29
C PRO A 798 37.95 -22.98 -23.77
N SER A 799 39.10 -23.10 -24.41
CA SER A 799 39.23 -23.53 -25.80
C SER A 799 38.67 -24.92 -26.06
N SER A 800 38.67 -25.78 -25.03
CA SER A 800 38.02 -27.10 -25.07
C SER A 800 36.51 -27.04 -25.24
N LEU A 801 35.83 -25.93 -24.87
CA LEU A 801 34.39 -25.75 -25.08
C LEU A 801 34.03 -25.81 -26.57
N ALA A 802 34.84 -25.19 -27.44
CA ALA A 802 34.64 -25.19 -28.90
C ALA A 802 34.67 -26.61 -29.51
N LYS A 803 35.23 -27.59 -28.79
CA LYS A 803 35.31 -28.99 -29.24
C LYS A 803 34.01 -29.76 -28.98
N LEU A 804 33.09 -29.26 -28.15
CA LEU A 804 31.83 -29.91 -27.81
C LEU A 804 30.80 -29.80 -28.95
N LYS A 805 31.04 -30.55 -30.04
CA LYS A 805 30.19 -30.47 -31.24
C LYS A 805 28.76 -30.96 -31.03
N ASN A 806 28.47 -31.73 -29.97
CA ASN A 806 27.12 -32.22 -29.67
C ASN A 806 26.32 -31.28 -28.74
N LEU A 807 26.92 -30.16 -28.30
CA LEU A 807 26.29 -29.26 -27.34
C LEU A 807 25.08 -28.56 -27.97
N ARG A 808 23.93 -28.69 -27.32
CA ARG A 808 22.64 -28.13 -27.73
C ARG A 808 22.16 -27.03 -26.81
N MET A 809 22.49 -27.12 -25.52
CA MET A 809 22.14 -26.12 -24.51
C MET A 809 23.37 -25.69 -23.72
N LEU A 810 23.56 -24.38 -23.60
CA LEU A 810 24.62 -23.76 -22.82
C LEU A 810 24.06 -22.63 -21.96
N TYR A 811 24.08 -22.81 -20.64
CA TYR A 811 23.80 -21.75 -19.67
C TYR A 811 25.09 -21.35 -18.96
N LEU A 812 25.32 -20.04 -18.92
CA LEU A 812 26.41 -19.41 -18.21
C LEU A 812 25.81 -18.30 -17.34
N ASP A 813 25.67 -18.60 -16.06
CA ASP A 813 25.04 -17.71 -15.08
C ASP A 813 26.09 -17.28 -14.04
N ASP A 814 26.20 -15.99 -13.73
CA ASP A 814 27.15 -15.46 -12.74
C ASP A 814 28.61 -15.97 -12.93
N CYS A 815 29.16 -15.82 -14.14
CA CYS A 815 30.46 -16.39 -14.52
C CYS A 815 31.59 -15.36 -14.70
N GLU A 816 31.30 -14.05 -14.64
CA GLU A 816 32.22 -12.95 -14.97
C GLU A 816 32.97 -13.14 -16.31
N LEU A 817 32.22 -13.27 -17.40
CA LEU A 817 32.71 -13.44 -18.76
C LEU A 817 33.17 -12.11 -19.38
N ASP A 818 34.38 -12.08 -19.98
CA ASP A 818 34.89 -10.95 -20.78
C ASP A 818 34.83 -11.25 -22.29
N ASP A 819 35.49 -12.33 -22.75
CA ASP A 819 35.45 -12.76 -24.17
C ASP A 819 34.65 -14.05 -24.38
N ILE A 820 33.50 -13.93 -25.06
CA ILE A 820 32.61 -15.04 -25.43
C ILE A 820 32.59 -15.34 -26.94
N ALA A 821 33.50 -14.77 -27.73
CA ALA A 821 33.52 -14.94 -29.19
C ALA A 821 33.74 -16.40 -29.63
N ILE A 822 34.31 -17.24 -28.76
CA ILE A 822 34.53 -18.67 -29.03
C ILE A 822 33.21 -19.45 -29.24
N LEU A 823 32.08 -18.94 -28.75
CA LEU A 823 30.79 -19.60 -28.90
C LEU A 823 30.41 -19.83 -30.38
N LYS A 824 30.93 -19.02 -31.30
CA LYS A 824 30.74 -19.17 -32.75
C LYS A 824 31.12 -20.54 -33.30
N ASP A 825 32.04 -21.25 -32.64
CA ASP A 825 32.51 -22.56 -33.06
C ASP A 825 31.52 -23.69 -32.71
N LEU A 826 30.45 -23.37 -31.97
CA LEU A 826 29.33 -24.26 -31.63
C LEU A 826 28.13 -24.14 -32.59
N LYS A 827 28.25 -23.34 -33.66
CA LYS A 827 27.17 -22.99 -34.61
C LYS A 827 26.33 -24.13 -35.20
N SER A 828 26.85 -25.35 -35.22
CA SER A 828 26.19 -26.47 -35.88
C SER A 828 25.03 -27.07 -35.08
N ASN A 829 25.11 -27.08 -33.74
CA ASN A 829 24.17 -27.82 -32.90
C ASN A 829 23.63 -27.03 -31.69
N LEU A 830 24.18 -25.86 -31.37
CA LEU A 830 23.69 -25.06 -30.25
C LEU A 830 22.31 -24.48 -30.57
N GLU A 831 21.32 -24.86 -29.77
CA GLU A 831 19.89 -24.50 -29.93
C GLU A 831 19.42 -23.57 -28.82
N VAL A 832 19.97 -23.67 -27.61
CA VAL A 832 19.57 -22.87 -26.44
C VAL A 832 20.82 -22.22 -25.84
N LEU A 833 20.83 -20.88 -25.78
CA LEU A 833 21.89 -20.10 -25.13
C LEU A 833 21.27 -19.16 -24.10
N ARG A 834 21.73 -19.28 -22.86
CA ARG A 834 21.47 -18.29 -21.80
C ARG A 834 22.78 -17.68 -21.37
N LEU A 835 22.78 -16.36 -21.31
CA LEU A 835 23.81 -15.56 -20.66
C LEU A 835 23.13 -14.75 -19.57
N ASN A 836 23.54 -14.98 -18.34
CA ASN A 836 23.10 -14.20 -17.18
C ASN A 836 24.36 -13.76 -16.46
N ASP A 837 24.97 -12.67 -16.93
CA ASP A 837 26.24 -12.21 -16.41
C ASP A 837 26.32 -10.69 -16.44
N PHE A 838 26.55 -10.11 -15.27
CA PHE A 838 26.66 -8.67 -15.08
C PHE A 838 27.94 -8.08 -15.70
N SER A 839 28.95 -8.88 -16.05
CA SER A 839 30.18 -8.36 -16.67
C SER A 839 30.06 -8.09 -18.17
N ILE A 840 29.03 -8.63 -18.85
CA ILE A 840 28.92 -8.53 -20.31
C ILE A 840 28.38 -7.16 -20.70
N GLU A 841 29.26 -6.26 -21.13
CA GLU A 841 28.87 -4.94 -21.65
C GLU A 841 28.57 -4.95 -23.15
N VAL A 842 29.23 -5.84 -23.91
CA VAL A 842 29.14 -5.91 -25.38
C VAL A 842 28.94 -7.36 -25.82
N LEU A 843 27.89 -7.63 -26.60
CA LEU A 843 27.68 -8.94 -27.21
C LEU A 843 28.56 -9.06 -28.46
N PRO A 844 29.35 -10.14 -28.66
CA PRO A 844 30.17 -10.28 -29.85
C PRO A 844 29.31 -10.54 -31.10
N PRO A 845 29.66 -9.96 -32.27
CA PRO A 845 28.91 -10.17 -33.51
C PRO A 845 28.88 -11.63 -33.95
N GLU A 846 29.85 -12.44 -33.53
CA GLU A 846 29.92 -13.85 -33.86
C GLU A 846 28.83 -14.72 -33.24
N ILE A 847 28.07 -14.21 -32.26
CA ILE A 847 26.82 -14.84 -31.81
C ILE A 847 25.83 -14.98 -32.97
N GLY A 848 25.83 -14.04 -33.93
CA GLY A 848 25.05 -14.12 -35.15
C GLY A 848 25.39 -15.31 -36.05
N HIS A 849 26.52 -16.00 -35.83
CA HIS A 849 26.87 -17.22 -36.56
C HIS A 849 26.16 -18.48 -36.05
N LEU A 850 25.46 -18.42 -34.91
CA LEU A 850 24.74 -19.54 -34.30
C LEU A 850 23.39 -19.81 -35.00
N THR A 851 23.43 -20.20 -36.27
CA THR A 851 22.22 -20.32 -37.12
C THR A 851 21.20 -21.36 -36.67
N SER A 852 21.62 -22.34 -35.84
CA SER A 852 20.74 -23.36 -35.24
C SER A 852 20.05 -22.88 -33.94
N LEU A 853 20.39 -21.69 -33.44
CA LEU A 853 19.89 -21.17 -32.17
C LEU A 853 18.39 -20.89 -32.27
N GLN A 854 17.64 -21.44 -31.32
CA GLN A 854 16.20 -21.29 -31.13
C GLN A 854 15.86 -20.44 -29.90
N VAL A 855 16.67 -20.48 -28.85
CA VAL A 855 16.50 -19.62 -27.66
C VAL A 855 17.75 -18.79 -27.44
N LEU A 856 17.57 -17.47 -27.34
CA LEU A 856 18.57 -16.55 -26.84
C LEU A 856 18.01 -15.79 -25.63
N ASP A 857 18.53 -16.09 -24.45
CA ASP A 857 18.10 -15.51 -23.18
C ASP A 857 19.22 -14.61 -22.61
N LEU A 858 19.00 -13.29 -22.64
CA LEU A 858 19.93 -12.27 -22.15
C LEU A 858 19.38 -11.46 -20.97
N ARG A 859 18.30 -11.93 -20.31
CA ARG A 859 17.61 -11.16 -19.27
C ARG A 859 18.52 -10.74 -18.11
N GLY A 860 19.50 -11.57 -17.81
CA GLY A 860 20.45 -11.36 -16.73
C GLY A 860 21.67 -10.51 -17.05
N CYS A 861 21.81 -10.05 -18.30
CA CYS A 861 22.93 -9.19 -18.71
C CYS A 861 22.58 -7.71 -18.48
N ASP A 862 22.43 -7.30 -17.23
CA ASP A 862 21.92 -5.95 -16.89
C ASP A 862 22.84 -4.79 -17.34
N ASN A 863 24.14 -5.04 -17.49
CA ASN A 863 25.11 -4.05 -17.97
C ASN A 863 25.34 -4.08 -19.49
N LEU A 864 24.59 -4.91 -20.22
CA LEU A 864 24.73 -5.01 -21.67
C LEU A 864 24.29 -3.71 -22.32
N THR A 865 25.23 -3.01 -22.97
CA THR A 865 24.98 -1.73 -23.66
C THR A 865 25.04 -1.86 -25.18
N VAL A 866 25.75 -2.85 -25.72
CA VAL A 866 25.92 -3.01 -27.18
C VAL A 866 25.55 -4.40 -27.64
N ILE A 867 24.57 -4.47 -28.54
CA ILE A 867 24.24 -5.66 -29.35
C ILE A 867 24.52 -5.30 -30.81
N PRO A 868 25.59 -5.84 -31.44
CA PRO A 868 25.94 -5.46 -32.80
C PRO A 868 24.83 -5.72 -33.81
N ARG A 869 24.72 -4.83 -34.80
CA ARG A 869 23.84 -5.03 -35.96
C ARG A 869 24.16 -6.34 -36.66
N GLY A 870 23.11 -7.00 -37.16
CA GLY A 870 23.21 -8.28 -37.86
C GLY A 870 23.08 -9.50 -36.96
N VAL A 871 23.22 -9.38 -35.63
CA VAL A 871 23.16 -10.55 -34.73
C VAL A 871 21.78 -11.20 -34.81
N THR A 872 20.70 -10.48 -34.50
CA THR A 872 19.35 -11.05 -34.45
C THR A 872 18.83 -11.44 -35.83
N SER A 873 19.18 -10.69 -36.88
CA SER A 873 18.74 -10.93 -38.25
C SER A 873 19.40 -12.17 -38.88
N ASN A 874 20.58 -12.58 -38.41
CA ASN A 874 21.27 -13.81 -38.83
C ASN A 874 20.76 -15.08 -38.13
N LEU A 875 20.09 -14.97 -36.98
CA LEU A 875 19.54 -16.11 -36.22
C LEU A 875 18.22 -16.61 -36.83
N THR A 876 18.30 -17.30 -37.97
CA THR A 876 17.13 -17.70 -38.78
C THR A 876 16.23 -18.79 -38.19
N SER A 877 16.63 -19.41 -37.08
CA SER A 877 15.90 -20.49 -36.39
C SER A 877 15.31 -20.05 -35.05
N LEU A 878 15.42 -18.77 -34.71
CA LEU A 878 15.05 -18.25 -33.39
C LEU A 878 13.54 -18.35 -33.14
N GLU A 879 13.17 -19.01 -32.05
CA GLU A 879 11.80 -19.19 -31.56
C GLU A 879 11.51 -18.34 -30.32
N GLU A 880 12.50 -18.13 -29.45
CA GLU A 880 12.40 -17.31 -28.23
C GLU A 880 13.57 -16.35 -28.09
N LEU A 881 13.26 -15.07 -27.85
CA LEU A 881 14.25 -14.01 -27.68
C LEU A 881 13.94 -13.17 -26.44
N TYR A 882 14.91 -13.07 -25.54
CA TYR A 882 14.80 -12.28 -24.33
C TYR A 882 15.93 -11.26 -24.23
N PHE A 883 15.57 -9.98 -24.24
CA PHE A 883 16.50 -8.87 -24.00
C PHE A 883 16.69 -8.61 -22.49
N PRO A 884 17.81 -7.99 -22.08
CA PRO A 884 17.95 -7.46 -20.72
C PRO A 884 16.86 -6.44 -20.43
N GLU A 885 16.36 -6.41 -19.20
CA GLU A 885 15.30 -5.49 -18.78
C GLU A 885 15.76 -4.03 -18.83
N ASN A 886 17.07 -3.81 -18.66
CA ASN A 886 17.70 -2.50 -18.65
C ASN A 886 18.25 -2.05 -20.00
N PHE A 887 18.11 -2.85 -21.06
CA PHE A 887 18.62 -2.48 -22.39
C PHE A 887 17.78 -1.36 -23.02
N ASP A 888 18.38 -0.18 -23.19
CA ASP A 888 17.75 1.00 -23.79
C ASP A 888 18.55 1.60 -24.97
N ASN A 889 19.76 1.09 -25.21
CA ASN A 889 20.70 1.62 -26.20
C ASN A 889 20.42 1.13 -27.63
N TRP A 890 19.25 1.44 -28.19
CA TRP A 890 18.86 1.04 -29.54
C TRP A 890 19.58 1.85 -30.64
N GLY A 891 19.90 1.20 -31.76
CA GLY A 891 20.52 1.84 -32.92
C GLY A 891 19.55 2.67 -33.76
N ALA A 892 19.99 3.83 -34.24
CA ALA A 892 19.15 4.77 -35.00
C ALA A 892 18.67 4.22 -36.37
N THR A 893 17.42 4.54 -36.74
CA THR A 893 16.74 4.09 -37.96
C THR A 893 16.93 5.01 -39.18
N THR A 894 17.45 6.24 -39.02
CA THR A 894 17.61 7.21 -40.13
C THR A 894 18.89 8.05 -40.05
N ASP A 895 19.35 8.54 -41.21
CA ASP A 895 20.62 9.23 -41.45
C ASP A 895 20.71 10.70 -40.98
N GLU A 896 19.69 11.25 -40.32
CA GLU A 896 19.68 12.69 -39.98
C GLU A 896 19.99 12.98 -38.50
N GLN A 897 21.22 13.45 -38.28
CA GLN A 897 21.66 14.41 -37.26
C GLN A 897 21.44 14.10 -35.76
N GLN A 898 21.85 12.92 -35.29
CA GLN A 898 22.40 12.79 -33.94
C GLN A 898 23.72 12.01 -33.95
N GLY A 899 24.59 12.31 -32.99
CA GLY A 899 26.02 12.00 -32.97
C GLY A 899 26.41 10.54 -33.23
N THR A 900 27.67 10.39 -33.62
CA THR A 900 28.32 9.21 -34.23
C THR A 900 28.44 7.94 -33.38
N SER A 901 27.78 7.79 -32.22
CA SER A 901 28.05 6.67 -31.29
C SER A 901 27.18 5.41 -31.47
N ASN A 902 25.97 5.49 -32.04
CA ASN A 902 25.00 4.36 -31.97
C ASN A 902 24.71 3.66 -33.32
N ARG A 903 25.51 3.89 -34.37
CA ARG A 903 25.26 3.29 -35.71
C ARG A 903 25.54 1.79 -35.78
N GLU A 904 26.35 1.25 -34.87
CA GLU A 904 26.74 -0.17 -34.87
C GLU A 904 25.84 -1.05 -33.99
N ASN A 905 24.93 -0.44 -33.21
CA ASN A 905 24.02 -1.13 -32.30
C ASN A 905 22.72 -1.57 -33.00
N LEU A 906 22.09 -2.61 -32.45
CA LEU A 906 20.89 -3.28 -32.98
C LEU A 906 19.75 -2.28 -33.16
N SER A 907 19.15 -2.28 -34.35
CA SER A 907 17.93 -1.52 -34.64
C SER A 907 16.67 -2.39 -34.51
N LEU A 908 15.55 -1.80 -34.09
CA LEU A 908 14.25 -2.49 -34.04
C LEU A 908 13.78 -2.97 -35.42
N GLU A 909 14.23 -2.34 -36.52
CA GLU A 909 13.97 -2.80 -37.89
C GLU A 909 14.52 -4.23 -38.14
N GLU A 910 15.60 -4.61 -37.45
CA GLU A 910 16.17 -5.96 -37.61
C GLU A 910 15.30 -7.05 -37.01
N LEU A 911 14.44 -6.72 -36.03
CA LEU A 911 13.47 -7.65 -35.45
C LEU A 911 12.32 -7.97 -36.39
N ARG A 912 12.13 -7.16 -37.44
CA ARG A 912 11.08 -7.37 -38.43
C ARG A 912 11.22 -8.72 -39.12
N ARG A 913 12.43 -9.11 -39.51
CA ARG A 913 12.66 -10.39 -40.20
C ARG A 913 12.32 -11.59 -39.30
N PRO A 914 12.87 -11.73 -38.07
CA PRO A 914 12.48 -12.76 -37.12
C PRO A 914 10.96 -12.86 -36.91
N LEU A 915 10.30 -11.73 -36.65
CA LEU A 915 8.84 -11.67 -36.44
C LEU A 915 8.05 -12.08 -37.70
N SER A 916 8.49 -11.65 -38.89
CA SER A 916 7.80 -11.96 -40.16
C SER A 916 7.93 -13.42 -40.57
N THR A 917 8.97 -14.14 -40.12
CA THR A 917 9.12 -15.57 -40.43
C THR A 917 8.07 -16.44 -39.74
N GLY A 918 7.43 -15.93 -38.67
CA GLY A 918 6.48 -16.65 -37.85
C GLY A 918 7.08 -17.73 -36.94
N LYS A 919 8.41 -17.89 -36.93
CA LYS A 919 9.10 -18.80 -36.01
C LYS A 919 9.24 -18.22 -34.61
N LEU A 920 9.45 -16.91 -34.49
CA LEU A 920 9.54 -16.24 -33.20
C LEU A 920 8.16 -16.27 -32.52
N THR A 921 8.05 -17.07 -31.46
CA THR A 921 6.82 -17.26 -30.67
C THR A 921 6.91 -16.59 -29.30
N THR A 922 8.11 -16.33 -28.78
CA THR A 922 8.29 -15.62 -27.51
C THR A 922 9.24 -14.42 -27.65
N LEU A 923 8.83 -13.24 -27.14
CA LEU A 923 9.64 -12.02 -27.18
C LEU A 923 9.54 -11.22 -25.88
N HIS A 924 10.67 -10.95 -25.24
CA HIS A 924 10.77 -10.05 -24.10
C HIS A 924 11.65 -8.85 -24.46
N ILE A 925 11.08 -7.64 -24.41
CA ILE A 925 11.72 -6.43 -24.92
C ILE A 925 11.20 -5.18 -24.20
N TYR A 926 12.11 -4.25 -23.91
CA TYR A 926 11.81 -2.89 -23.48
C TYR A 926 12.22 -1.89 -24.57
N ILE A 927 11.32 -0.99 -24.91
CA ILE A 927 11.51 0.07 -25.90
C ILE A 927 11.33 1.41 -25.16
N PRO A 928 12.39 2.19 -24.93
CA PRO A 928 12.30 3.41 -24.11
C PRO A 928 11.54 4.55 -24.81
N ASP A 929 11.61 4.62 -26.13
CA ASP A 929 10.97 5.68 -26.91
C ASP A 929 10.27 5.10 -28.15
N VAL A 930 9.03 5.54 -28.32
CA VAL A 930 8.15 5.34 -29.48
C VAL A 930 8.82 5.67 -30.80
N MET A 931 9.67 6.69 -30.81
CA MET A 931 10.35 7.17 -32.01
C MET A 931 11.38 6.15 -32.54
N LEU A 932 11.73 5.15 -31.74
CA LEU A 932 12.58 4.03 -32.16
C LEU A 932 11.80 3.00 -32.98
N LEU A 933 10.47 2.95 -32.85
CA LEU A 933 9.65 2.01 -33.60
C LEU A 933 9.80 2.26 -35.11
N PRO A 934 9.87 1.18 -35.92
CA PRO A 934 9.99 1.28 -37.37
C PRO A 934 8.79 2.01 -37.99
N LYS A 935 9.00 2.58 -39.19
CA LYS A 935 7.90 3.23 -39.94
C LYS A 935 6.86 2.22 -40.40
N GLU A 936 7.28 1.00 -40.69
CA GLU A 936 6.42 -0.10 -41.08
C GLU A 936 6.13 -0.99 -39.88
N ASP A 937 4.87 -1.42 -39.73
CA ASP A 937 4.38 -2.18 -38.57
C ASP A 937 5.12 -3.53 -38.38
N LEU A 938 5.46 -3.85 -37.14
CA LEU A 938 5.99 -5.13 -36.70
C LEU A 938 4.85 -6.17 -36.59
N ILE A 939 5.09 -7.39 -37.07
CA ILE A 939 4.07 -8.45 -37.08
C ILE A 939 4.16 -9.28 -35.79
N PHE A 940 3.52 -8.81 -34.72
CA PHE A 940 3.49 -9.51 -33.43
C PHE A 940 2.47 -10.67 -33.35
N GLY A 941 1.60 -10.82 -34.36
CA GLY A 941 0.47 -11.75 -34.33
C GLY A 941 0.82 -13.24 -34.10
N ASN A 942 2.07 -13.65 -34.35
CA ASN A 942 2.54 -15.02 -34.14
C ASN A 942 3.02 -15.30 -32.70
N LEU A 943 3.21 -14.26 -31.88
CA LEU A 943 3.66 -14.42 -30.51
C LEU A 943 2.61 -15.14 -29.66
N LYS A 944 3.10 -16.07 -28.85
CA LYS A 944 2.37 -16.88 -27.87
C LYS A 944 2.79 -16.58 -26.43
N GLY A 945 4.02 -16.10 -26.23
CA GLY A 945 4.52 -15.55 -24.97
C GLY A 945 5.15 -14.19 -25.23
N PHE A 946 4.97 -13.22 -24.35
CA PHE A 946 5.63 -11.93 -24.51
C PHE A 946 5.68 -11.12 -23.23
N LYS A 947 6.75 -10.37 -23.04
CA LYS A 947 6.82 -9.26 -22.08
C LYS A 947 7.31 -8.04 -22.84
N ILE A 948 6.37 -7.26 -23.35
CA ILE A 948 6.67 -6.11 -24.22
C ILE A 948 6.32 -4.84 -23.46
N SER A 949 7.29 -3.93 -23.35
CA SER A 949 7.07 -2.60 -22.77
C SER A 949 7.58 -1.49 -23.67
N VAL A 950 6.78 -0.42 -23.79
CA VAL A 950 7.10 0.78 -24.58
C VAL A 950 6.92 2.03 -23.71
N GLY A 951 7.90 2.94 -23.73
CA GLY A 951 7.92 4.16 -22.92
C GLY A 951 8.50 3.89 -21.53
N SER A 952 7.80 3.11 -20.71
CA SER A 952 8.25 2.78 -19.36
C SER A 952 8.36 1.28 -19.11
N LYS A 953 9.34 0.92 -18.28
CA LYS A 953 9.63 -0.47 -17.90
C LYS A 953 8.47 -1.09 -17.12
N ILE A 954 8.27 -2.40 -17.27
CA ILE A 954 7.37 -3.17 -16.41
C ILE A 954 7.91 -3.11 -14.98
N LYS A 955 7.06 -2.81 -14.00
CA LYS A 955 7.49 -2.80 -12.59
C LYS A 955 7.48 -4.23 -12.05
N THR A 956 8.29 -4.52 -11.02
CA THR A 956 8.30 -5.83 -10.36
C THR A 956 6.92 -6.24 -9.79
N SER A 957 6.11 -5.27 -9.35
CA SER A 957 4.71 -5.51 -8.94
C SER A 957 3.78 -5.90 -10.10
N GLU A 958 4.19 -5.61 -11.34
CA GLU A 958 3.48 -5.92 -12.59
C GLU A 958 4.05 -7.19 -13.25
N GLU A 959 5.22 -7.69 -12.82
CA GLU A 959 5.86 -8.91 -13.36
C GLU A 959 5.24 -10.22 -12.89
N ILE A 960 4.50 -10.19 -11.79
CA ILE A 960 3.79 -11.34 -11.21
C ILE A 960 2.70 -11.90 -12.12
N PHE A 961 2.34 -11.18 -13.19
CA PHE A 961 1.27 -11.54 -14.11
C PHE A 961 1.80 -12.28 -15.35
N GLY A 962 1.76 -13.62 -15.29
CA GLY A 962 1.68 -14.51 -16.45
C GLY A 962 2.84 -14.49 -17.46
N ARG A 963 2.65 -15.25 -18.55
CA ARG A 963 3.60 -15.39 -19.67
C ARG A 963 3.44 -14.26 -20.71
N CYS A 964 2.30 -13.57 -20.69
CA CYS A 964 1.92 -12.55 -21.67
C CYS A 964 1.59 -11.21 -20.99
N MET A 965 2.57 -10.31 -20.92
CA MET A 965 2.45 -8.97 -20.33
C MET A 965 2.73 -7.88 -21.37
N LEU A 966 1.83 -6.89 -21.45
CA LEU A 966 1.96 -5.75 -22.34
C LEU A 966 1.86 -4.44 -21.56
N LYS A 967 2.87 -3.57 -21.71
CA LYS A 967 2.86 -2.23 -21.14
C LYS A 967 3.13 -1.18 -22.18
N LEU A 968 2.23 -0.22 -22.33
CA LEU A 968 2.36 0.86 -23.31
C LEU A 968 2.18 2.20 -22.60
N GLU A 969 3.12 3.12 -22.82
CA GLU A 969 3.10 4.47 -22.27
C GLU A 969 3.41 5.54 -23.32
N GLY A 970 2.58 6.58 -23.41
CA GLY A 970 2.84 7.77 -24.23
C GLY A 970 2.78 7.53 -25.74
N ILE A 971 2.07 6.49 -26.20
CA ILE A 971 1.95 6.14 -27.64
C ILE A 971 0.53 6.16 -28.13
N ALA A 972 0.34 6.56 -29.39
CA ALA A 972 -0.86 6.19 -30.12
C ALA A 972 -0.82 4.67 -30.37
N LEU A 973 -1.91 3.99 -30.02
CA LEU A 973 -1.96 2.55 -30.17
C LEU A 973 -1.97 2.16 -31.65
N ARG A 974 -0.85 1.65 -32.14
CA ARG A 974 -0.68 1.15 -33.50
C ARG A 974 -1.35 -0.21 -33.70
N ASN A 975 -1.68 -0.52 -34.96
CA ASN A 975 -2.30 -1.79 -35.34
C ASN A 975 -1.47 -3.02 -34.94
N GLU A 976 -0.14 -2.89 -34.90
CA GLU A 976 0.80 -3.94 -34.51
C GLU A 976 0.58 -4.46 -33.07
N PHE A 977 0.19 -3.61 -32.12
CA PHE A 977 0.02 -4.01 -30.71
C PHE A 977 -1.34 -4.67 -30.44
N ILE A 978 -2.33 -4.50 -31.32
CA ILE A 978 -3.69 -4.96 -31.08
C ILE A 978 -3.79 -6.48 -30.87
N PRO A 979 -3.14 -7.33 -31.70
CA PRO A 979 -3.10 -8.78 -31.46
C PRO A 979 -2.47 -9.15 -30.11
N LEU A 980 -1.59 -8.31 -29.56
CA LEU A 980 -0.99 -8.55 -28.25
C LEU A 980 -1.98 -8.26 -27.12
N VAL A 981 -2.75 -7.17 -27.22
CA VAL A 981 -3.78 -6.86 -26.19
C VAL A 981 -4.79 -8.00 -26.08
N ASP A 982 -5.20 -8.61 -27.19
CA ASP A 982 -6.18 -9.70 -27.21
C ASP A 982 -5.66 -11.00 -26.57
N LYS A 983 -4.33 -11.23 -26.59
CA LYS A 983 -3.66 -12.43 -26.03
C LYS A 983 -3.01 -12.21 -24.66
N ALA A 984 -3.00 -10.97 -24.16
CA ALA A 984 -2.29 -10.62 -22.94
C ALA A 984 -3.03 -11.14 -21.69
N GLU A 985 -2.27 -11.65 -20.74
CA GLU A 985 -2.74 -11.95 -19.38
C GLU A 985 -2.73 -10.70 -18.50
N GLY A 986 -1.79 -9.79 -18.76
CA GLY A 986 -1.69 -8.49 -18.08
C GLY A 986 -1.48 -7.34 -19.07
N VAL A 987 -2.22 -6.25 -18.89
CA VAL A 987 -2.14 -5.05 -19.74
C VAL A 987 -2.05 -3.79 -18.89
N VAL A 988 -1.04 -2.96 -19.14
CA VAL A 988 -0.90 -1.62 -18.56
C VAL A 988 -0.86 -0.59 -19.68
N LEU A 989 -1.82 0.33 -19.69
CA LEU A 989 -1.92 1.40 -20.68
C LEU A 989 -1.85 2.74 -19.95
N SER A 990 -0.89 3.59 -20.28
CA SER A 990 -0.73 4.92 -19.70
C SER A 990 -0.60 5.97 -20.79
N GLU A 991 -1.40 7.03 -20.75
CA GLU A 991 -1.28 8.16 -21.71
C GLU A 991 -1.40 7.70 -23.18
N ILE A 992 -2.34 6.78 -23.45
CA ILE A 992 -2.54 6.16 -24.77
C ILE A 992 -3.68 6.84 -25.54
N GLU A 993 -3.46 7.09 -26.83
CA GLU A 993 -4.48 7.44 -27.83
C GLU A 993 -4.93 6.18 -28.61
N GLY A 994 -6.18 6.13 -29.08
CA GLY A 994 -6.74 5.01 -29.85
C GLY A 994 -7.45 3.93 -29.03
N LEU A 995 -7.68 4.14 -27.73
CA LEU A 995 -8.31 3.15 -26.84
C LEU A 995 -9.71 2.74 -27.30
N LYS A 996 -10.44 3.66 -27.93
CA LYS A 996 -11.75 3.36 -28.54
C LYS A 996 -11.70 2.23 -29.56
N GLU A 997 -10.64 2.15 -30.36
CA GLU A 997 -10.53 1.14 -31.42
C GLU A 997 -10.32 -0.27 -30.86
N VAL A 998 -9.68 -0.39 -29.69
CA VAL A 998 -9.44 -1.66 -29.01
C VAL A 998 -10.71 -2.16 -28.33
N PHE A 999 -11.28 -1.33 -27.46
CA PHE A 999 -12.37 -1.76 -26.59
C PHE A 999 -13.74 -1.69 -27.30
N HIS A 1000 -13.93 -0.81 -28.30
CA HIS A 1000 -15.27 -0.57 -28.90
C HIS A 1000 -15.43 -0.82 -30.40
N ASP A 1001 -14.45 -0.52 -31.28
CA ASP A 1001 -14.74 -0.43 -32.73
C ASP A 1001 -14.40 -1.68 -33.57
N ARG A 1002 -13.95 -2.80 -32.97
CA ARG A 1002 -13.67 -4.07 -33.69
C ARG A 1002 -14.73 -5.16 -33.44
N GLY A 1003 -15.12 -5.82 -34.53
CA GLY A 1003 -16.24 -6.77 -34.62
C GLY A 1003 -16.10 -8.10 -33.85
N VAL A 1004 -16.96 -9.04 -34.24
CA VAL A 1004 -17.32 -10.32 -33.58
C VAL A 1004 -16.11 -11.21 -33.25
N GLY A 1005 -15.88 -11.54 -31.97
CA GLY A 1005 -14.92 -12.54 -31.51
C GLY A 1005 -14.78 -12.61 -29.98
N ASN A 1006 -14.28 -13.73 -29.45
CA ASN A 1006 -13.96 -13.93 -28.03
C ASN A 1006 -12.63 -13.24 -27.70
N ARG A 1007 -12.66 -11.95 -27.32
CA ARG A 1007 -11.47 -11.14 -26.99
C ARG A 1007 -11.27 -11.00 -25.48
N PHE A 1008 -10.02 -10.79 -25.06
CA PHE A 1008 -9.61 -10.64 -23.65
C PHE A 1008 -10.01 -11.84 -22.79
N LEU A 1009 -9.98 -13.05 -23.35
CA LEU A 1009 -10.33 -14.27 -22.62
C LEU A 1009 -9.27 -14.61 -21.57
N ASP A 1010 -8.00 -14.33 -21.85
CA ASP A 1010 -6.88 -14.68 -20.97
C ASP A 1010 -6.50 -13.53 -20.03
N LEU A 1011 -7.11 -12.34 -20.19
CA LEU A 1011 -6.75 -11.13 -19.45
C LEU A 1011 -7.18 -11.24 -17.98
N LYS A 1012 -6.19 -11.24 -17.09
CA LYS A 1012 -6.33 -11.31 -15.62
C LYS A 1012 -6.10 -9.95 -14.96
N TYR A 1013 -5.20 -9.13 -15.50
CA TYR A 1013 -4.83 -7.82 -14.95
C TYR A 1013 -4.96 -6.72 -16.00
N LEU A 1014 -5.71 -5.66 -15.69
CA LEU A 1014 -5.84 -4.49 -16.55
C LEU A 1014 -5.66 -3.20 -15.74
N LYS A 1015 -4.71 -2.37 -16.17
CA LYS A 1015 -4.49 -1.04 -15.63
C LYS A 1015 -4.53 0.00 -16.73
N VAL A 1016 -5.40 1.00 -16.59
CA VAL A 1016 -5.51 2.12 -17.54
C VAL A 1016 -5.33 3.43 -16.79
N LYS A 1017 -4.34 4.22 -17.19
CA LYS A 1017 -3.99 5.51 -16.61
C LYS A 1017 -4.05 6.62 -17.66
N SER A 1018 -4.60 7.77 -17.30
CA SER A 1018 -4.56 8.99 -18.12
C SER A 1018 -5.11 8.79 -19.54
N CYS A 1019 -6.32 8.24 -19.66
CA CYS A 1019 -7.00 8.11 -20.95
C CYS A 1019 -7.28 9.51 -21.54
N VAL A 1020 -6.68 9.79 -22.70
CA VAL A 1020 -6.76 11.10 -23.37
C VAL A 1020 -8.10 11.31 -24.07
N GLU A 1021 -8.74 10.22 -24.51
CA GLU A 1021 -10.00 10.22 -25.24
C GLU A 1021 -11.23 10.38 -24.34
N ASP A 1022 -12.21 11.17 -24.79
CA ASP A 1022 -13.52 11.27 -24.15
C ASP A 1022 -14.41 10.09 -24.58
N LEU A 1023 -14.49 9.07 -23.71
CA LEU A 1023 -15.24 7.84 -23.99
C LEU A 1023 -16.59 7.79 -23.24
N LYS A 1024 -17.64 7.31 -23.90
CA LYS A 1024 -18.93 7.07 -23.22
C LYS A 1024 -18.79 5.97 -22.16
N TYR A 1025 -18.16 4.86 -22.54
CA TYR A 1025 -17.78 3.78 -21.66
C TYR A 1025 -16.29 3.56 -21.85
N LEU A 1026 -15.53 3.22 -20.82
CA LEU A 1026 -14.13 2.82 -21.01
C LEU A 1026 -14.03 1.37 -21.52
N LEU A 1027 -14.89 0.49 -21.00
CA LEU A 1027 -15.02 -0.91 -21.40
C LEU A 1027 -16.49 -1.15 -21.81
N GLY A 1028 -16.78 -1.21 -23.10
CA GLY A 1028 -18.15 -1.33 -23.60
C GLY A 1028 -18.24 -2.07 -24.92
N GLU A 1029 -19.46 -2.39 -25.35
CA GLU A 1029 -19.67 -3.32 -26.46
C GLU A 1029 -19.32 -2.77 -27.84
N PRO A 1030 -19.00 -3.66 -28.81
CA PRO A 1030 -18.91 -3.29 -30.21
C PRO A 1030 -20.24 -2.82 -30.79
N LYS A 1031 -20.20 -1.76 -31.61
CA LYS A 1031 -21.39 -1.12 -32.21
C LYS A 1031 -22.29 -2.05 -33.07
N SER A 1032 -21.88 -3.27 -33.37
CA SER A 1032 -22.61 -4.20 -34.25
C SER A 1032 -23.49 -5.23 -33.52
N SER A 1033 -23.84 -5.06 -32.23
CA SER A 1033 -24.65 -6.02 -31.46
C SER A 1033 -26.15 -6.04 -31.79
N VAL A 1034 -26.60 -5.35 -32.84
CA VAL A 1034 -27.98 -5.42 -33.32
C VAL A 1034 -28.07 -6.52 -34.38
N GLN A 1035 -28.56 -7.71 -33.98
CA GLN A 1035 -28.93 -8.90 -34.79
C GLN A 1035 -27.93 -10.07 -34.81
N SER A 1036 -27.91 -10.88 -33.75
CA SER A 1036 -27.72 -12.33 -33.91
C SER A 1036 -28.40 -13.09 -32.78
N HIS A 1037 -29.66 -13.48 -32.99
CA HIS A 1037 -30.35 -14.46 -32.16
C HIS A 1037 -29.69 -15.84 -32.38
N GLY A 1038 -29.09 -16.44 -31.35
CA GLY A 1038 -28.86 -17.91 -31.33
C GLY A 1038 -27.46 -18.48 -31.04
N LEU A 1039 -26.42 -17.68 -30.76
CA LEU A 1039 -25.11 -18.22 -30.32
C LEU A 1039 -24.72 -17.62 -28.97
N HIS A 1040 -24.58 -18.48 -27.94
CA HIS A 1040 -24.03 -18.12 -26.63
C HIS A 1040 -22.61 -17.58 -26.82
N ARG A 1041 -22.46 -16.26 -26.90
CA ARG A 1041 -21.18 -15.58 -26.97
C ARG A 1041 -20.66 -15.42 -25.55
N LEU A 1042 -19.45 -15.90 -25.26
CA LEU A 1042 -18.82 -15.71 -23.94
C LEU A 1042 -18.63 -14.20 -23.71
N PRO A 1043 -18.90 -13.69 -22.48
CA PRO A 1043 -18.59 -12.30 -22.18
C PRO A 1043 -17.09 -12.03 -22.31
N SER A 1044 -16.71 -10.84 -22.76
CA SER A 1044 -15.31 -10.38 -22.71
C SER A 1044 -14.90 -10.17 -21.25
N PHE A 1045 -13.61 -10.34 -20.93
CA PHE A 1045 -13.02 -10.12 -19.59
C PHE A 1045 -13.42 -11.14 -18.51
N ASN A 1046 -13.88 -12.34 -18.87
CA ASN A 1046 -14.34 -13.33 -17.87
C ASN A 1046 -13.28 -13.72 -16.84
N ASN A 1047 -12.00 -13.71 -17.20
CA ASN A 1047 -10.90 -14.09 -16.31
C ASN A 1047 -10.23 -12.89 -15.63
N LEU A 1048 -10.78 -11.68 -15.78
CA LEU A 1048 -10.21 -10.48 -15.17
C LEU A 1048 -10.39 -10.54 -13.65
N THR A 1049 -9.27 -10.47 -12.93
CA THR A 1049 -9.17 -10.53 -11.46
C THR A 1049 -8.88 -9.14 -10.87
N VAL A 1050 -8.07 -8.33 -11.54
CA VAL A 1050 -7.67 -7.01 -11.05
C VAL A 1050 -7.89 -5.95 -12.13
N LEU A 1051 -8.63 -4.90 -11.78
CA LEU A 1051 -8.88 -3.75 -12.64
C LEU A 1051 -8.55 -2.44 -11.93
N ILE A 1052 -7.61 -1.67 -12.50
CA ILE A 1052 -7.16 -0.39 -11.95
C ILE A 1052 -7.32 0.72 -12.99
N ILE A 1053 -8.15 1.72 -12.69
CA ILE A 1053 -8.44 2.84 -13.59
C ILE A 1053 -8.06 4.15 -12.91
N LYS A 1054 -7.22 4.97 -13.54
CA LYS A 1054 -6.73 6.25 -12.98
C LYS A 1054 -6.80 7.38 -13.99
N ASN A 1055 -7.26 8.55 -13.60
CA ASN A 1055 -7.24 9.76 -14.45
C ASN A 1055 -7.89 9.58 -15.83
N CYS A 1056 -8.92 8.74 -15.96
CA CYS A 1056 -9.55 8.45 -17.25
C CYS A 1056 -10.76 9.35 -17.52
N LYS A 1057 -10.85 9.85 -18.77
CA LYS A 1057 -11.97 10.68 -19.24
C LYS A 1057 -13.10 9.83 -19.80
N SER A 1058 -13.79 9.05 -18.96
CA SER A 1058 -15.00 8.33 -19.37
C SER A 1058 -16.21 8.68 -18.52
N LYS A 1059 -17.39 8.71 -19.15
CA LYS A 1059 -18.66 8.94 -18.44
C LYS A 1059 -19.09 7.73 -17.63
N TYR A 1060 -18.82 6.53 -18.14
CA TYR A 1060 -19.05 5.27 -17.43
C TYR A 1060 -17.85 4.33 -17.54
N LEU A 1061 -17.68 3.41 -16.58
CA LEU A 1061 -16.65 2.37 -16.67
C LEU A 1061 -17.13 1.20 -17.55
N PHE A 1062 -18.29 0.62 -17.24
CA PHE A 1062 -18.83 -0.57 -17.91
C PHE A 1062 -20.18 -0.35 -18.60
N SER A 1063 -20.44 -1.11 -19.66
CA SER A 1063 -21.80 -1.49 -20.03
C SER A 1063 -22.36 -2.55 -19.05
N PRO A 1064 -23.69 -2.65 -18.85
CA PRO A 1064 -24.30 -3.69 -18.02
C PRO A 1064 -23.89 -5.13 -18.40
N THR A 1065 -23.71 -5.39 -19.69
CA THR A 1065 -23.30 -6.70 -20.21
C THR A 1065 -21.85 -7.02 -19.87
N THR A 1066 -20.95 -6.05 -20.01
CA THR A 1066 -19.54 -6.20 -19.61
C THR A 1066 -19.44 -6.46 -18.12
N ALA A 1067 -20.17 -5.69 -17.30
CA ALA A 1067 -20.16 -5.86 -15.85
C ALA A 1067 -20.64 -7.25 -15.40
N LYS A 1068 -21.59 -7.87 -16.11
CA LYS A 1068 -22.04 -9.25 -15.86
C LYS A 1068 -21.01 -10.31 -16.22
N GLY A 1069 -20.08 -10.01 -17.12
CA GLY A 1069 -18.99 -10.91 -17.50
C GLY A 1069 -17.88 -11.01 -16.46
N LEU A 1070 -17.75 -10.01 -15.58
CA LEU A 1070 -16.67 -9.88 -14.59
C LEU A 1070 -16.89 -10.75 -13.34
N VAL A 1071 -17.12 -12.05 -13.56
CA VAL A 1071 -17.47 -13.01 -12.49
C VAL A 1071 -16.28 -13.37 -11.60
N HIS A 1072 -15.04 -13.21 -12.10
CA HIS A 1072 -13.80 -13.50 -11.39
C HIS A 1072 -13.08 -12.25 -10.86
N LEU A 1073 -13.68 -11.06 -10.98
CA LEU A 1073 -13.05 -9.82 -10.52
C LEU A 1073 -12.93 -9.83 -8.99
N GLU A 1074 -11.70 -9.71 -8.50
CA GLU A 1074 -11.29 -9.73 -7.08
C GLU A 1074 -10.99 -8.32 -6.56
N GLN A 1075 -10.36 -7.48 -7.38
CA GLN A 1075 -10.04 -6.08 -7.05
C GLN A 1075 -10.51 -5.10 -8.13
N LEU A 1076 -11.18 -4.03 -7.69
CA LEU A 1076 -11.57 -2.90 -8.53
C LEU A 1076 -11.13 -1.58 -7.88
N GLU A 1077 -10.26 -0.85 -8.56
CA GLU A 1077 -9.76 0.46 -8.14
C GLU A 1077 -10.07 1.51 -9.22
N VAL A 1078 -10.79 2.58 -8.85
CA VAL A 1078 -11.10 3.70 -9.75
C VAL A 1078 -10.75 5.00 -9.05
N ARG A 1079 -9.75 5.72 -9.58
CA ARG A 1079 -9.20 6.93 -8.95
C ARG A 1079 -9.16 8.13 -9.88
N SER A 1080 -9.53 9.30 -9.36
CA SER A 1080 -9.33 10.61 -10.02
C SER A 1080 -9.94 10.71 -11.43
N CYS A 1081 -11.00 9.94 -11.70
CA CYS A 1081 -11.73 9.93 -12.97
C CYS A 1081 -12.87 10.95 -12.92
N ILE A 1082 -12.50 12.24 -13.02
CA ILE A 1082 -13.40 13.38 -12.75
C ILE A 1082 -14.67 13.44 -13.60
N ASN A 1083 -14.71 12.82 -14.78
CA ASN A 1083 -15.88 12.85 -15.68
C ASN A 1083 -16.86 11.69 -15.45
N MET A 1084 -16.54 10.76 -14.55
CA MET A 1084 -17.31 9.53 -14.37
C MET A 1084 -18.62 9.82 -13.63
N GLU A 1085 -19.75 9.55 -14.27
CA GLU A 1085 -21.09 9.69 -13.71
C GLU A 1085 -21.60 8.39 -13.07
N GLY A 1086 -21.10 7.23 -13.52
CA GLY A 1086 -21.40 5.94 -12.89
C GLY A 1086 -20.43 4.83 -13.27
N ILE A 1087 -20.29 3.82 -12.42
CA ILE A 1087 -19.42 2.67 -12.71
C ILE A 1087 -20.05 1.79 -13.79
N VAL A 1088 -21.31 1.40 -13.61
CA VAL A 1088 -22.11 0.66 -14.59
C VAL A 1088 -23.16 1.59 -15.18
N ALA A 1089 -23.22 1.64 -16.51
CA ALA A 1089 -24.14 2.51 -17.20
C ALA A 1089 -25.59 1.99 -17.25
N PHE A 1090 -26.51 2.87 -17.61
CA PHE A 1090 -27.89 2.52 -17.92
C PHE A 1090 -28.08 2.25 -19.42
N GLU A 1091 -28.57 1.07 -19.81
CA GLU A 1091 -29.01 0.78 -21.17
C GLU A 1091 -30.52 0.56 -21.20
N GLY A 1092 -31.24 1.57 -21.68
CA GLY A 1092 -32.69 1.49 -21.90
C GLY A 1092 -33.00 1.40 -23.39
N ARG A 1093 -33.37 0.20 -23.85
CA ARG A 1093 -34.29 0.05 -24.98
C ARG A 1093 -35.41 -0.89 -24.55
N ASN A 1094 -36.62 -0.35 -24.58
CA ASN A 1094 -37.92 -0.99 -24.40
C ASN A 1094 -38.23 -1.48 -22.99
N ASP A 1095 -39.30 -0.91 -22.43
CA ASP A 1095 -39.91 -1.27 -21.14
C ASP A 1095 -40.50 -2.71 -21.11
N ASN A 1096 -40.16 -3.57 -22.09
CA ASN A 1096 -40.71 -4.92 -22.28
C ASN A 1096 -39.67 -6.04 -22.42
N ASP A 1097 -38.36 -5.79 -22.30
CA ASP A 1097 -37.36 -6.88 -22.32
C ASP A 1097 -37.00 -7.37 -20.91
N GLU A 1098 -37.15 -8.68 -20.71
CA GLU A 1098 -36.78 -9.51 -19.56
C GLU A 1098 -35.27 -9.48 -19.19
N PHE A 1099 -34.49 -8.55 -19.74
CA PHE A 1099 -33.03 -8.44 -19.59
C PHE A 1099 -32.55 -7.41 -18.55
N THR A 1100 -33.42 -6.91 -17.66
CA THR A 1100 -33.00 -6.03 -16.55
C THR A 1100 -32.39 -6.80 -15.36
N SER A 1101 -31.59 -7.83 -15.66
CA SER A 1101 -30.90 -8.66 -14.67
C SER A 1101 -29.87 -7.85 -13.88
N GLU A 1102 -29.83 -8.13 -12.58
CA GLU A 1102 -28.87 -7.63 -11.61
C GLU A 1102 -27.44 -7.95 -12.04
N VAL A 1103 -26.48 -7.13 -11.61
CA VAL A 1103 -25.05 -7.38 -11.80
C VAL A 1103 -24.49 -7.95 -10.50
N LYS A 1104 -23.92 -9.15 -10.58
CA LYS A 1104 -23.37 -9.86 -9.41
C LYS A 1104 -21.86 -10.02 -9.54
N PHE A 1105 -21.13 -9.36 -8.64
CA PHE A 1105 -19.69 -9.54 -8.47
C PHE A 1105 -19.47 -10.63 -7.41
N CYS A 1106 -19.19 -11.86 -7.87
CA CYS A 1106 -19.13 -13.04 -7.01
C CYS A 1106 -17.83 -13.14 -6.22
N LYS A 1107 -16.74 -12.60 -6.75
CA LYS A 1107 -15.38 -12.69 -6.20
C LYS A 1107 -14.78 -11.36 -5.75
N LEU A 1108 -15.49 -10.24 -5.89
CA LEU A 1108 -14.91 -8.93 -5.60
C LEU A 1108 -14.73 -8.75 -4.10
N GLU A 1109 -13.48 -8.72 -3.66
CA GLU A 1109 -13.03 -8.60 -2.27
C GLU A 1109 -12.66 -7.17 -1.91
N GLN A 1110 -12.09 -6.43 -2.87
CA GLN A 1110 -11.61 -5.06 -2.68
C GLN A 1110 -12.23 -4.10 -3.69
N LEU A 1111 -12.87 -3.04 -3.18
CA LEU A 1111 -13.43 -1.96 -3.99
C LEU A 1111 -12.94 -0.61 -3.49
N GLU A 1112 -12.26 0.14 -4.35
CA GLU A 1112 -11.74 1.48 -4.06
C GLU A 1112 -12.26 2.50 -5.08
N LEU A 1113 -12.92 3.53 -4.58
CA LEU A 1113 -13.44 4.65 -5.36
C LEU A 1113 -12.91 5.96 -4.76
N GLU A 1114 -11.94 6.59 -5.42
CA GLU A 1114 -11.26 7.78 -4.90
C GLU A 1114 -11.34 8.94 -5.90
N ASP A 1115 -11.57 10.16 -5.42
CA ASP A 1115 -11.58 11.40 -6.21
C ASP A 1115 -12.48 11.32 -7.46
N LEU A 1116 -13.73 10.90 -7.29
CA LEU A 1116 -14.74 10.83 -8.35
C LEU A 1116 -15.86 11.87 -8.09
N PRO A 1117 -15.58 13.18 -8.21
CA PRO A 1117 -16.49 14.23 -7.77
C PRO A 1117 -17.83 14.23 -8.52
N ASN A 1118 -17.87 13.78 -9.78
CA ASN A 1118 -19.08 13.71 -10.59
C ASN A 1118 -19.83 12.37 -10.53
N LEU A 1119 -19.36 11.42 -9.71
CA LEU A 1119 -20.02 10.12 -9.59
C LEU A 1119 -21.39 10.27 -8.92
N LEU A 1120 -22.45 9.84 -9.62
CA LEU A 1120 -23.83 9.92 -9.14
C LEU A 1120 -24.30 8.64 -8.45
N SER A 1121 -23.89 7.48 -8.98
CA SER A 1121 -24.17 6.16 -8.41
C SER A 1121 -23.25 5.10 -9.01
N PHE A 1122 -23.13 3.94 -8.35
CA PHE A 1122 -22.41 2.79 -8.90
C PHE A 1122 -23.12 2.24 -10.14
N TYR A 1123 -24.45 2.14 -10.11
CA TYR A 1123 -25.29 1.77 -11.26
C TYR A 1123 -26.18 2.95 -11.65
N ALA A 1124 -25.91 3.56 -12.80
CA ALA A 1124 -26.64 4.75 -13.25
C ALA A 1124 -28.14 4.44 -13.48
N GLN A 1125 -29.05 5.29 -13.01
CA GLN A 1125 -30.51 5.15 -13.25
C GLN A 1125 -31.08 6.33 -14.04
N LYS A 1126 -32.13 6.09 -14.83
CA LYS A 1126 -32.82 7.15 -15.58
C LYS A 1126 -33.81 7.90 -14.67
N VAL A 1127 -33.60 9.20 -14.47
CA VAL A 1127 -34.62 10.09 -13.88
C VAL A 1127 -35.69 10.39 -14.94
N LYS A 1128 -36.92 9.91 -14.78
CA LYS A 1128 -38.07 10.37 -15.58
C LYS A 1128 -38.46 11.78 -15.09
N THR A 1129 -38.07 12.83 -15.81
CA THR A 1129 -38.63 14.17 -15.59
C THR A 1129 -40.04 14.23 -16.16
N GLY A 1130 -41.05 14.10 -15.30
CA GLY A 1130 -42.43 14.41 -15.64
C GLY A 1130 -42.63 15.93 -15.76
N SER A 1131 -42.86 16.40 -16.98
CA SER A 1131 -43.58 17.62 -17.39
C SER A 1131 -43.46 18.93 -16.58
N THR A 1132 -43.04 19.96 -17.34
CA THR A 1132 -43.25 21.42 -17.21
C THR A 1132 -42.41 22.23 -16.21
N MET A 1133 -41.69 23.20 -16.80
CA MET A 1133 -40.92 24.31 -16.24
C MET A 1133 -39.53 23.96 -15.67
N GLY A 1134 -38.51 24.52 -16.34
CA GLY A 1134 -37.11 24.20 -16.16
C GLY A 1134 -36.55 24.57 -14.79
N SER A 1135 -36.04 23.56 -14.09
CA SER A 1135 -34.76 23.58 -13.40
C SER A 1135 -34.31 22.13 -13.26
N SER A 1136 -33.11 21.78 -13.71
CA SER A 1136 -32.56 20.43 -13.61
C SER A 1136 -32.13 20.15 -12.17
N SER A 1137 -33.08 19.83 -11.28
CA SER A 1137 -32.73 19.27 -9.97
C SER A 1137 -32.39 17.78 -10.16
N VAL A 1138 -31.10 17.46 -10.21
CA VAL A 1138 -30.61 16.07 -10.11
C VAL A 1138 -31.08 15.54 -8.75
N CYS A 1139 -31.96 14.53 -8.77
CA CYS A 1139 -32.47 13.92 -7.54
C CYS A 1139 -31.33 13.09 -6.92
N ALA A 1140 -31.03 13.31 -5.64
CA ALA A 1140 -30.04 12.57 -4.87
C ALA A 1140 -30.25 11.05 -5.02
N GLN A 1141 -29.24 10.32 -5.49
CA GLN A 1141 -29.28 8.85 -5.58
C GLN A 1141 -28.30 8.22 -4.60
N PRO A 1142 -28.60 7.03 -4.06
CA PRO A 1142 -27.64 6.28 -3.27
C PRO A 1142 -26.53 5.71 -4.16
N LEU A 1143 -25.31 5.59 -3.61
CA LEU A 1143 -24.18 5.02 -4.33
C LEU A 1143 -24.48 3.57 -4.78
N PHE A 1144 -24.96 2.73 -3.87
CA PHE A 1144 -25.36 1.35 -4.15
C PHE A 1144 -26.88 1.16 -4.14
N SER A 1145 -27.38 0.36 -5.09
CA SER A 1145 -28.79 -0.06 -5.18
C SER A 1145 -28.89 -1.58 -5.33
N GLY A 1146 -30.09 -2.15 -5.21
CA GLY A 1146 -30.35 -3.58 -5.33
C GLY A 1146 -30.07 -4.17 -6.72
N LYS A 1147 -29.65 -3.34 -7.69
CA LYS A 1147 -29.17 -3.79 -9.00
C LYS A 1147 -27.73 -4.33 -8.98
N VAL A 1148 -26.99 -4.13 -7.89
CA VAL A 1148 -25.62 -4.64 -7.72
C VAL A 1148 -25.51 -5.49 -6.45
N ILE A 1149 -24.85 -6.63 -6.59
CA ILE A 1149 -24.65 -7.63 -5.53
C ILE A 1149 -23.15 -7.92 -5.41
N PHE A 1150 -22.63 -7.90 -4.17
CA PHE A 1150 -21.24 -8.18 -3.84
C PHE A 1150 -21.17 -9.29 -2.78
N SER A 1151 -20.84 -10.51 -3.20
CA SER A 1151 -20.96 -11.70 -2.33
C SER A 1151 -19.83 -11.87 -1.31
N VAL A 1152 -18.63 -11.39 -1.62
CA VAL A 1152 -17.42 -11.61 -0.81
C VAL A 1152 -16.64 -10.34 -0.49
N LEU A 1153 -17.24 -9.16 -0.69
CA LEU A 1153 -16.54 -7.89 -0.49
C LEU A 1153 -16.08 -7.74 0.97
N GLU A 1154 -14.77 -7.62 1.17
CA GLU A 1154 -14.11 -7.52 2.47
C GLU A 1154 -13.66 -6.08 2.79
N SER A 1155 -13.22 -5.32 1.78
CA SER A 1155 -12.72 -3.95 1.93
C SER A 1155 -13.40 -3.00 0.96
N LEU A 1156 -13.94 -1.90 1.50
CA LEU A 1156 -14.55 -0.82 0.74
C LEU A 1156 -13.93 0.53 1.13
N THR A 1157 -13.33 1.20 0.16
CA THR A 1157 -12.77 2.56 0.33
C THR A 1157 -13.53 3.53 -0.56
N ILE A 1158 -14.01 4.62 0.04
CA ILE A 1158 -14.75 5.69 -0.62
C ILE A 1158 -14.10 7.01 -0.23
N GLU A 1159 -13.53 7.73 -1.20
CA GLU A 1159 -12.89 9.02 -0.97
C GLU A 1159 -13.26 10.05 -2.03
N GLY A 1160 -13.51 11.29 -1.62
CA GLY A 1160 -13.70 12.42 -2.56
C GLY A 1160 -14.94 12.29 -3.47
N LEU A 1161 -16.03 11.68 -2.98
CA LEU A 1161 -17.29 11.52 -3.73
C LEU A 1161 -18.31 12.64 -3.44
N ASP A 1162 -18.07 13.83 -4.00
CA ASP A 1162 -18.79 15.06 -3.67
C ASP A 1162 -20.29 15.13 -4.03
N ASN A 1163 -20.80 14.20 -4.83
CA ASN A 1163 -22.22 14.16 -5.21
C ASN A 1163 -23.03 13.09 -4.45
N ILE A 1164 -22.37 12.23 -3.66
CA ILE A 1164 -23.03 11.15 -2.94
C ILE A 1164 -23.58 11.67 -1.60
N ILE A 1165 -24.89 11.55 -1.42
CA ILE A 1165 -25.60 11.98 -0.20
C ILE A 1165 -25.83 10.80 0.76
N THR A 1166 -26.00 9.59 0.22
CA THR A 1166 -26.16 8.33 0.96
C THR A 1166 -25.42 7.22 0.24
N ILE A 1167 -24.74 6.34 0.96
CA ILE A 1167 -24.03 5.20 0.36
C ILE A 1167 -25.00 4.08 -0.04
N TRP A 1168 -26.05 3.85 0.77
CA TRP A 1168 -26.89 2.65 0.68
C TRP A 1168 -28.36 2.98 0.38
N ASP A 1169 -28.96 2.27 -0.59
CA ASP A 1169 -30.41 2.32 -0.79
C ASP A 1169 -31.17 1.53 0.29
N LYS A 1170 -31.94 2.24 1.12
CA LYS A 1170 -32.79 1.64 2.16
C LYS A 1170 -33.74 0.56 1.64
N ARG A 1171 -34.23 0.70 0.40
CA ARG A 1171 -35.20 -0.23 -0.19
C ARG A 1171 -34.56 -1.55 -0.62
N SER A 1172 -33.24 -1.59 -0.72
CA SER A 1172 -32.47 -2.72 -1.26
C SER A 1172 -31.88 -3.63 -0.19
N ILE A 1173 -32.00 -3.28 1.09
CA ILE A 1173 -31.40 -4.02 2.21
C ILE A 1173 -31.95 -5.44 2.33
N ALA A 1174 -33.27 -5.63 2.14
CA ALA A 1174 -33.87 -6.97 2.15
C ALA A 1174 -33.31 -7.84 1.01
N THR A 1175 -33.17 -7.27 -0.19
CA THR A 1175 -32.56 -7.95 -1.35
C THR A 1175 -31.11 -8.34 -1.08
N TRP A 1176 -30.31 -7.43 -0.51
CA TRP A 1176 -28.93 -7.74 -0.14
C TRP A 1176 -28.84 -8.83 0.93
N GLN A 1177 -29.77 -8.83 1.89
CA GLN A 1177 -29.81 -9.85 2.93
C GLN A 1177 -30.17 -11.24 2.37
N GLU A 1178 -31.14 -11.33 1.45
CA GLU A 1178 -31.48 -12.57 0.77
C GLU A 1178 -30.36 -13.10 -0.12
N GLN A 1179 -29.62 -12.19 -0.79
CA GLN A 1179 -28.54 -12.54 -1.71
C GLN A 1179 -27.15 -12.65 -1.05
N GLY A 1180 -27.06 -12.38 0.25
CA GLY A 1180 -25.79 -12.37 1.01
C GLY A 1180 -24.81 -11.26 0.60
N SER A 1181 -25.30 -10.13 0.07
CA SER A 1181 -24.47 -9.01 -0.38
C SER A 1181 -23.91 -8.21 0.80
N PHE A 1182 -22.65 -7.77 0.73
CA PHE A 1182 -21.94 -6.99 1.76
C PHE A 1182 -21.73 -7.70 3.12
N CYS A 1183 -22.16 -8.96 3.26
CA CYS A 1183 -22.09 -9.73 4.51
C CYS A 1183 -20.65 -10.03 4.99
N GLN A 1184 -19.67 -9.98 4.08
CA GLN A 1184 -18.27 -10.24 4.38
C GLN A 1184 -17.45 -8.98 4.66
N LEU A 1185 -18.06 -7.79 4.68
CA LEU A 1185 -17.31 -6.53 4.81
C LEU A 1185 -16.59 -6.47 6.18
N ILE A 1186 -15.26 -6.38 6.13
CA ILE A 1186 -14.34 -6.31 7.29
C ILE A 1186 -13.90 -4.87 7.52
N LYS A 1187 -13.65 -4.12 6.45
CA LYS A 1187 -13.08 -2.77 6.49
C LYS A 1187 -13.92 -1.81 5.64
N LEU A 1188 -14.30 -0.67 6.22
CA LEU A 1188 -14.94 0.44 5.52
C LEU A 1188 -14.19 1.74 5.82
N GLU A 1189 -13.68 2.39 4.78
CA GLU A 1189 -13.09 3.73 4.85
C GLU A 1189 -13.94 4.72 4.05
N VAL A 1190 -14.28 5.85 4.68
CA VAL A 1190 -15.05 6.94 4.06
C VAL A 1190 -14.35 8.27 4.35
N LYS A 1191 -13.73 8.87 3.33
CA LYS A 1191 -12.88 10.06 3.48
C LYS A 1191 -13.36 11.20 2.59
N SER A 1192 -13.28 12.42 3.08
CA SER A 1192 -13.43 13.64 2.26
C SER A 1192 -14.72 13.69 1.41
N CYS A 1193 -15.83 13.11 1.89
CA CYS A 1193 -17.11 13.08 1.15
C CYS A 1193 -17.99 14.25 1.57
N SER A 1194 -17.93 15.35 0.82
CA SER A 1194 -18.46 16.67 1.22
C SER A 1194 -19.98 16.78 1.36
N LYS A 1195 -20.78 15.88 0.75
CA LYS A 1195 -22.26 15.89 0.83
C LYS A 1195 -22.86 14.70 1.56
N LEU A 1196 -22.03 13.80 2.08
CA LEU A 1196 -22.49 12.59 2.74
C LEU A 1196 -23.13 12.96 4.08
N MET A 1197 -24.37 12.51 4.29
CA MET A 1197 -25.15 12.84 5.50
C MET A 1197 -25.02 11.75 6.57
N HIS A 1198 -25.05 10.49 6.17
CA HIS A 1198 -24.97 9.30 7.03
C HIS A 1198 -24.18 8.20 6.34
N VAL A 1199 -23.40 7.42 7.10
CA VAL A 1199 -22.68 6.26 6.57
C VAL A 1199 -23.63 5.08 6.41
N PHE A 1200 -24.48 4.82 7.39
CA PHE A 1200 -25.42 3.69 7.39
C PHE A 1200 -26.89 4.12 7.59
N PRO A 1201 -27.86 3.47 6.93
CA PRO A 1201 -29.26 3.55 7.32
C PRO A 1201 -29.55 2.70 8.57
N SER A 1202 -30.67 2.99 9.24
CA SER A 1202 -31.11 2.37 10.53
C SER A 1202 -31.10 0.83 10.53
N ASN A 1203 -31.46 0.22 9.42
CA ASN A 1203 -31.67 -1.21 9.25
C ASN A 1203 -30.49 -1.97 8.61
N MET A 1204 -29.30 -1.36 8.50
CA MET A 1204 -28.16 -1.99 7.81
C MET A 1204 -27.30 -2.92 8.68
N HIS A 1205 -27.38 -2.79 10.00
CA HIS A 1205 -26.55 -3.56 10.95
C HIS A 1205 -26.57 -5.09 10.77
N PRO A 1206 -27.64 -5.77 10.29
CA PRO A 1206 -27.61 -7.21 10.08
C PRO A 1206 -26.66 -7.67 8.96
N LEU A 1207 -26.34 -6.79 8.01
CA LEU A 1207 -25.42 -7.06 6.90
C LEU A 1207 -23.95 -6.87 7.30
N LEU A 1208 -23.67 -6.09 8.34
CA LEU A 1208 -22.30 -5.65 8.69
C LEU A 1208 -21.72 -6.40 9.90
N LYS A 1209 -22.13 -7.65 10.12
CA LYS A 1209 -21.74 -8.47 11.27
C LYS A 1209 -20.24 -8.78 11.35
N ASN A 1210 -19.54 -8.66 10.21
CA ASN A 1210 -18.11 -8.94 10.10
C ASN A 1210 -17.21 -7.69 10.15
N LEU A 1211 -17.80 -6.49 10.20
CA LEU A 1211 -17.08 -5.23 10.17
C LEU A 1211 -16.20 -5.10 11.41
N LYS A 1212 -14.88 -4.98 11.21
CA LYS A 1212 -13.85 -4.81 12.25
C LYS A 1212 -13.27 -3.41 12.27
N THR A 1213 -13.18 -2.76 11.13
CA THR A 1213 -12.58 -1.43 11.01
C THR A 1213 -13.54 -0.49 10.29
N LEU A 1214 -13.86 0.62 10.94
CA LEU A 1214 -14.60 1.75 10.36
C LEU A 1214 -13.78 3.02 10.52
N GLU A 1215 -13.44 3.64 9.40
CA GLU A 1215 -12.72 4.91 9.36
C GLU A 1215 -13.54 5.94 8.61
N VAL A 1216 -13.76 7.08 9.25
CA VAL A 1216 -14.48 8.23 8.68
C VAL A 1216 -13.66 9.49 8.91
N GLU A 1217 -13.23 10.13 7.83
CA GLU A 1217 -12.40 11.33 7.90
C GLU A 1217 -12.97 12.47 7.04
N LYS A 1218 -12.92 13.71 7.55
CA LYS A 1218 -13.18 14.97 6.80
C LYS A 1218 -14.49 14.98 6.00
N CYS A 1219 -15.56 14.39 6.53
CA CYS A 1219 -16.88 14.40 5.91
C CYS A 1219 -17.75 15.52 6.50
N GLU A 1220 -17.65 16.73 5.96
CA GLU A 1220 -18.11 17.97 6.61
C GLU A 1220 -19.63 18.05 6.88
N THR A 1221 -20.46 17.44 6.04
CA THR A 1221 -21.94 17.49 6.16
C THR A 1221 -22.55 16.32 6.96
N MET A 1222 -21.71 15.43 7.48
CA MET A 1222 -22.18 14.22 8.13
C MET A 1222 -22.91 14.56 9.44
N LYS A 1223 -24.18 14.14 9.53
CA LYS A 1223 -25.04 14.32 10.72
C LYS A 1223 -24.89 13.22 11.77
N GLY A 1224 -24.26 12.11 11.41
CA GLY A 1224 -24.04 10.96 12.29
C GLY A 1224 -23.74 9.70 11.49
N ILE A 1225 -23.08 8.73 12.13
CA ILE A 1225 -22.62 7.48 11.49
C ILE A 1225 -23.81 6.66 10.96
N ALA A 1226 -24.88 6.52 11.76
CA ALA A 1226 -26.09 5.80 11.37
C ALA A 1226 -27.33 6.70 11.46
N GLU A 1227 -28.30 6.47 10.58
CA GLU A 1227 -29.62 7.08 10.67
C GLU A 1227 -30.45 6.39 11.77
N ILE A 1228 -31.08 7.16 12.66
CA ILE A 1228 -31.89 6.62 13.76
C ILE A 1228 -33.37 6.89 13.46
N GLU A 1229 -34.13 5.82 13.22
CA GLU A 1229 -35.58 5.92 13.07
C GLU A 1229 -36.25 5.89 14.44
N GLY A 1230 -37.14 6.86 14.68
CA GLY A 1230 -37.78 7.12 15.98
C GLY A 1230 -38.92 6.17 16.36
N GLU A 1231 -38.91 4.92 15.89
CA GLU A 1231 -39.90 3.93 16.30
C GLU A 1231 -39.44 3.24 17.58
N ARG A 1232 -40.12 3.58 18.68
CA ARG A 1232 -40.10 2.80 19.92
C ARG A 1232 -40.87 1.52 19.65
N ASP A 1233 -40.28 0.38 19.97
CA ASP A 1233 -40.95 -0.91 20.08
C ASP A 1233 -42.06 -0.86 21.16
N GLU A 1234 -42.96 -1.85 21.19
CA GLU A 1234 -44.14 -1.87 22.06
C GLU A 1234 -43.80 -1.78 23.57
N ASP A 1235 -42.53 -2.04 23.93
CA ASP A 1235 -41.96 -1.98 25.28
C ASP A 1235 -41.15 -0.69 25.56
N GLY A 1236 -41.10 0.26 24.62
CA GLY A 1236 -40.51 1.59 24.82
C GLY A 1236 -38.98 1.64 24.83
N HIS A 1237 -38.31 0.62 24.28
CA HIS A 1237 -36.85 0.60 24.08
C HIS A 1237 -36.49 1.36 22.79
N ARG A 1238 -35.25 1.85 22.71
CA ARG A 1238 -34.72 2.43 21.47
C ARG A 1238 -34.02 1.31 20.71
N ASN A 1239 -34.23 1.21 19.39
CA ASN A 1239 -33.48 0.30 18.55
C ASN A 1239 -31.97 0.57 18.68
N GLU A 1240 -31.26 -0.27 19.43
CA GLU A 1240 -29.81 -0.19 19.59
C GLU A 1240 -29.14 -0.77 18.34
N VAL A 1241 -28.30 0.02 17.67
CA VAL A 1241 -27.52 -0.42 16.51
C VAL A 1241 -26.19 -1.00 17.02
N CYS A 1242 -26.00 -2.31 16.94
CA CYS A 1242 -24.82 -2.98 17.50
C CYS A 1242 -23.91 -3.58 16.41
N PHE A 1243 -22.64 -3.16 16.35
CA PHE A 1243 -21.59 -3.78 15.52
C PHE A 1243 -20.73 -4.73 16.36
N ILE A 1244 -21.11 -6.01 16.38
CA ILE A 1244 -20.57 -7.01 17.33
C ILE A 1244 -19.05 -7.25 17.18
N LYS A 1245 -18.48 -7.08 15.99
CA LYS A 1245 -17.06 -7.37 15.70
C LYS A 1245 -16.19 -6.13 15.48
N LEU A 1246 -16.73 -4.93 15.63
CA LEU A 1246 -15.99 -3.68 15.39
C LEU A 1246 -14.87 -3.54 16.45
N ARG A 1247 -13.62 -3.44 16.00
CA ARG A 1247 -12.42 -3.31 16.84
C ARG A 1247 -11.77 -1.95 16.73
N THR A 1248 -11.86 -1.33 15.56
CA THR A 1248 -11.20 -0.06 15.26
C THR A 1248 -12.24 0.91 14.71
N LEU A 1249 -12.39 2.04 15.38
CA LEU A 1249 -13.24 3.16 14.96
C LEU A 1249 -12.37 4.41 14.93
N ILE A 1250 -12.16 4.97 13.75
CA ILE A 1250 -11.39 6.20 13.53
C ILE A 1250 -12.36 7.27 13.00
N LEU A 1251 -12.47 8.38 13.70
CA LEU A 1251 -13.34 9.51 13.36
C LEU A 1251 -12.51 10.79 13.40
N LEU A 1252 -12.21 11.38 12.26
CA LEU A 1252 -11.31 12.54 12.16
C LEU A 1252 -11.97 13.68 11.37
N GLY A 1253 -11.83 14.93 11.86
CA GLY A 1253 -12.32 16.11 11.13
C GLY A 1253 -13.83 16.17 10.93
N LEU A 1254 -14.63 15.67 11.88
CA LEU A 1254 -16.10 15.73 11.88
C LEU A 1254 -16.60 16.89 12.75
N CYS A 1255 -17.72 17.53 12.39
CA CYS A 1255 -18.29 18.65 13.14
C CYS A 1255 -18.81 18.23 14.53
N ILE A 1256 -18.41 18.96 15.58
CA ILE A 1256 -18.64 18.64 17.00
C ILE A 1256 -20.13 18.55 17.40
N TYR A 1257 -21.05 19.18 16.65
CA TYR A 1257 -22.49 19.10 16.91
C TYR A 1257 -23.14 17.76 16.53
N ASP A 1258 -22.46 16.94 15.74
CA ASP A 1258 -22.95 15.63 15.26
C ASP A 1258 -22.46 14.46 16.13
N ILE A 1259 -21.57 14.73 17.10
CA ILE A 1259 -21.00 13.74 18.05
C ILE A 1259 -22.02 13.31 19.12
N CYS A 1260 -23.06 14.13 19.39
CA CYS A 1260 -24.09 13.83 20.40
C CYS A 1260 -24.96 12.59 20.09
N PHE A 1261 -24.88 12.03 18.87
CA PHE A 1261 -25.63 10.84 18.46
C PHE A 1261 -24.79 9.56 18.39
N ILE A 1262 -23.50 9.60 18.73
CA ILE A 1262 -22.59 8.44 18.72
C ILE A 1262 -22.69 7.59 20.02
N ILE A 1263 -23.46 8.04 21.01
CA ILE A 1263 -23.59 7.37 22.32
C ILE A 1263 -24.68 6.27 22.28
N ILE A 1264 -24.56 5.28 21.39
CA ILE A 1264 -25.06 3.90 21.60
C ILE A 1264 -24.22 2.92 20.75
N LEU A 1265 -22.89 3.00 20.81
CA LEU A 1265 -22.02 1.96 20.21
C LEU A 1265 -20.96 1.41 21.16
N VAL A 1266 -20.84 1.95 22.37
CA VAL A 1266 -19.79 1.56 23.32
C VAL A 1266 -20.42 1.18 24.65
N SER A 1267 -20.86 -0.07 24.76
CA SER A 1267 -21.12 -0.70 26.06
C SER A 1267 -20.31 -1.98 26.29
N TYR A 1268 -19.33 -2.31 25.45
CA TYR A 1268 -18.53 -3.55 25.63
C TYR A 1268 -17.05 -3.51 25.25
N PHE A 1269 -16.41 -2.35 25.04
CA PHE A 1269 -14.97 -2.30 24.80
C PHE A 1269 -14.26 -1.49 25.90
N GLU A 1270 -13.56 -2.21 26.78
CA GLU A 1270 -12.61 -1.62 27.71
C GLU A 1270 -11.36 -1.13 26.95
N SER A 1271 -10.96 0.11 27.24
CA SER A 1271 -9.63 0.72 27.02
C SER A 1271 -9.12 0.98 25.59
N PHE A 1272 -9.27 2.23 25.11
CA PHE A 1272 -8.24 2.96 24.33
C PHE A 1272 -8.38 4.49 24.59
N PRO A 1273 -7.30 5.29 24.50
CA PRO A 1273 -7.32 6.72 24.79
C PRO A 1273 -7.85 7.50 23.57
N VAL A 1274 -8.87 8.32 23.77
CA VAL A 1274 -9.35 9.27 22.76
C VAL A 1274 -8.38 10.45 22.73
N GLY A 1275 -7.56 10.54 21.68
CA GLY A 1275 -6.81 11.75 21.31
C GLY A 1275 -7.73 12.77 20.66
N SER A 1276 -7.51 14.04 20.99
CA SER A 1276 -8.33 15.24 20.73
C SER A 1276 -8.83 15.42 19.30
#